data_AF-A0A958XK95-F1
#
_entry.id   AF-A0A958XK95-F1
#
_cell.length_a   1.000
_cell.length_b   1.000
_cell.length_c   1.000
_cell.angle_alpha   90.00
_cell.angle_beta   90.00
_cell.angle_gamma   90.00
#
_symmetry.space_group_name_H-M   'P 1'
#
loop_
_entity.id
_entity.type
_entity.pdbx_description
1 polymer ?
#
loop_
_entity_poly.entity_id
_entity_poly.type
_entity_poly.pdbx_seq_one_letter_code
_entity_poly.pdbx_strand_id
1 'polypeptide(L)'
;MKTLPALLILLAVFSLTAQTEKGAAPLTSPEGTSPGVTYAVVVGISDYQSPDIPDLQFADRDAEAFALYLQSSAGGSLPDANVRLLTNKKATTAAVAEALDWLVEQSGEGDQAIIYFSGHGDVEAKTARQPGFLLCYDSPSKIYIAGSYPLFYLQLIIETLSSDKNVQTLVITDACRAGKLAGSAIGGTQATAANLAKQYANEIKILSCQPDEFSLEGEQWGGGRGAFSYHLIEGLVGLADKNSNGNINLLEIENYLETVVPAETNPQSQIPMTVGSKSTKVADVDAGILAKLKDLKARQLPTMAAIESKGFAETLLANSDSAIQKKYEAFIAALEHKRLLDAQDGQPSADALYRELMQEESLAALHRLMTRQFATALQDDAQQAINAYLLTNPTELEKRWKGDTTYAQYPRYLHRAAELLGESHYMHDYLIAKQLYFEGLNFRLQVDQGNQLITYQEALEKQEAALALENRAAFFYNELGVLHTRMKQSEKAIANFEKAIELAPEWGLPYVNLCLEQFYNNDIEKAIATGDKAIAIMPDYPQLYNLLSWVNANEVEYLDKRNWKRSGVELKEDFIYDYDETKTPSENKVKFERSIQLLQKAIALDSMYASAHCNLGFIYDQIGEIEKAAYHLRKSVSIDSTKYISQYKLGVFLFKINQFKEGEVALKNAANLTQYYDPESAAWCYNALGILYRNWEKTDLALEAYQKAMDLLPRFAYNFYAGMAFTYFYNKKEYDKAEWYFLKSLEANPNDVGVYYWVGLYYQNVNRFQDAEWMLLKALEIHPEYSIVQNLLLQNYITTRQYEKVLTLQQQRLEKAPHNIINLANMEIVYFQMGDLEKAGEYSKKVEAVLKDEESQVRDLARQYLTGKYFEKSIYYYQKNIALNPDDINNEYNISCAYALWGKSEAAIDWLSKTIEKGYENFDWLHTDPDLESIRDLPAFKALMSDHFPGQKFEKKPAPSTKKAEPDYYFENCLQLAKYYEKVKENERANFLYQKTINLRPTPLTNIQALHLAEAYLRLGQEDQAKSVCPDRIESEDAGEVLAAARLFYLLGKRTQADQYFEQYITMSPNSLLINFPGVFYRNHGENLRAEQLFKAAIERAPDQMRLRRGLARVYFFSGQKTAAYQALDEAINRAPNVAETHTLKCILAYYDEPMSSKKLFEQSDIYPVWECMERMRNNQYASADQAWESLQKQYAVWWMDFVKYKYLQMKIRQGKTAEALELFDAILRKGDFVNYQLLVTDTALDPIRDMDTFKALMRQYFPEKTTN
;
A
#
# COMPACT_ATOMS: atom_id res chain seq x y z
N MET A 1 42.72 -1.31 -44.89
CA MET A 1 43.59 -0.18 -44.48
C MET A 1 43.55 -0.14 -42.95
N LYS A 2 44.57 -0.72 -42.29
CA LYS A 2 45.71 -0.04 -41.62
C LYS A 2 45.25 0.71 -40.34
N THR A 3 45.71 0.45 -39.11
CA THR A 3 46.87 -0.29 -38.57
C THR A 3 46.76 -0.50 -37.04
N LEU A 4 47.40 -1.57 -36.55
CA LEU A 4 47.79 -1.97 -35.17
C LEU A 4 48.80 -0.99 -34.50
N PRO A 5 49.16 -1.06 -33.18
CA PRO A 5 49.93 -2.16 -32.55
C PRO A 5 49.49 -2.60 -31.11
N ALA A 6 49.55 -3.89 -30.75
CA ALA A 6 50.55 -4.62 -29.91
C ALA A 6 50.78 -4.02 -28.50
N LEU A 7 50.58 -4.76 -27.39
CA LEU A 7 51.63 -5.60 -26.78
C LEU A 7 51.07 -6.65 -25.78
N LEU A 8 51.59 -7.88 -25.89
CA LEU A 8 51.59 -8.95 -24.88
C LEU A 8 52.37 -8.55 -23.61
N ILE A 9 52.03 -9.14 -22.45
CA ILE A 9 52.93 -9.85 -21.50
C ILE A 9 52.16 -10.15 -20.19
N LEU A 10 52.44 -11.32 -19.59
CA LEU A 10 52.02 -11.88 -18.28
C LEU A 10 50.74 -12.74 -18.28
N LEU A 11 50.90 -14.03 -18.55
CA LEU A 11 50.64 -15.12 -17.58
C LEU A 11 51.15 -16.46 -18.16
N ALA A 12 52.37 -16.81 -17.77
CA ALA A 12 52.90 -18.16 -17.82
C ALA A 12 52.98 -18.68 -16.38
N VAL A 13 53.05 -20.02 -16.21
CA VAL A 13 53.26 -20.79 -14.96
C VAL A 13 51.92 -21.11 -14.23
N PHE A 14 51.37 -22.32 -14.12
CA PHE A 14 51.76 -23.71 -14.37
C PHE A 14 50.54 -24.52 -14.87
N SER A 15 50.67 -25.26 -15.98
CA SER A 15 49.83 -26.40 -16.34
C SER A 15 50.74 -27.50 -16.87
N LEU A 16 50.99 -28.50 -16.02
CA LEU A 16 51.71 -29.77 -16.24
C LEU A 16 51.53 -30.52 -14.90
N THR A 17 50.56 -31.41 -14.73
CA THR A 17 50.64 -32.81 -15.15
C THR A 17 49.27 -33.47 -14.95
N ALA A 18 48.71 -34.04 -16.00
CA ALA A 18 47.65 -35.05 -15.90
C ALA A 18 48.03 -36.13 -16.91
N GLN A 19 48.94 -37.01 -16.49
CA GLN A 19 49.28 -38.23 -17.20
C GLN A 19 48.96 -39.40 -16.28
N THR A 20 48.01 -40.20 -16.75
CA THR A 20 47.70 -41.58 -16.40
C THR A 20 48.78 -42.32 -15.59
N GLU A 21 48.47 -42.72 -14.36
CA GLU A 21 49.03 -43.93 -13.76
C GLU A 21 47.92 -44.97 -13.57
N LYS A 22 47.99 -46.00 -14.41
CA LYS A 22 47.39 -47.31 -14.18
C LYS A 22 48.16 -48.00 -13.06
N GLY A 23 47.44 -48.66 -12.16
CA GLY A 23 47.97 -49.76 -11.35
C GLY A 23 48.17 -49.41 -9.88
N ALA A 24 47.22 -49.86 -9.05
CA ALA A 24 47.40 -49.97 -7.62
C ALA A 24 48.59 -50.90 -7.30
N ALA A 25 49.52 -50.44 -6.48
CA ALA A 25 50.27 -51.34 -5.63
C ALA A 25 49.37 -51.70 -4.43
N PRO A 26 49.27 -52.98 -4.03
CA PRO A 26 48.45 -53.35 -2.89
C PRO A 26 49.06 -52.74 -1.62
N LEU A 27 48.30 -51.86 -0.96
CA LEU A 27 48.62 -51.48 0.42
C LEU A 27 48.50 -52.75 1.25
N THR A 28 49.65 -53.24 1.72
CA THR A 28 49.75 -54.28 2.73
C THR A 28 48.94 -53.86 3.94
N SER A 29 47.98 -54.71 4.32
CA SER A 29 47.10 -54.56 5.48
C SER A 29 47.93 -54.23 6.74
N PRO A 30 47.58 -53.19 7.52
CA PRO A 30 48.09 -53.05 8.87
C PRO A 30 47.54 -54.22 9.69
N GLU A 31 48.42 -55.16 10.05
CA GLU A 31 48.13 -56.10 11.12
C GLU A 31 47.94 -55.32 12.42
N GLY A 32 46.76 -55.42 13.03
CA GLY A 32 46.57 -55.10 14.45
C GLY A 32 45.66 -53.93 14.82
N THR A 33 44.53 -53.69 14.14
CA THR A 33 43.43 -52.92 14.72
C THR A 33 42.41 -53.85 15.39
N SER A 34 41.91 -53.48 16.57
CA SER A 34 40.77 -54.18 17.20
C SER A 34 39.61 -54.22 16.21
N PRO A 35 38.77 -55.28 16.20
CA PRO A 35 37.64 -55.35 15.28
C PRO A 35 36.75 -54.11 15.51
N GLY A 36 36.62 -53.28 14.47
CA GLY A 36 35.79 -52.09 14.51
C GLY A 36 34.33 -52.44 14.77
N VAL A 37 33.60 -51.52 15.39
CA VAL A 37 32.19 -51.68 15.75
C VAL A 37 31.32 -51.31 14.56
N THR A 38 30.25 -52.08 14.30
CA THR A 38 29.28 -51.74 13.26
C THR A 38 28.10 -50.97 13.87
N TYR A 39 27.72 -49.87 13.22
CA TYR A 39 26.53 -49.06 13.53
C TYR A 39 25.64 -48.94 12.29
N ALA A 40 24.32 -48.89 12.48
CA ALA A 40 23.36 -48.88 11.38
C ALA A 40 22.19 -47.91 11.60
N VAL A 41 21.84 -47.16 10.56
CA VAL A 41 20.60 -46.39 10.43
C VAL A 41 19.74 -47.06 9.38
N VAL A 42 18.53 -47.45 9.74
CA VAL A 42 17.61 -48.24 8.91
C VAL A 42 16.26 -47.51 8.87
N VAL A 43 15.89 -47.01 7.69
CA VAL A 43 14.70 -46.18 7.49
C VAL A 43 13.76 -46.87 6.50
N GLY A 44 12.48 -46.96 6.85
CA GLY A 44 11.44 -47.56 6.00
C GLY A 44 10.12 -46.80 6.08
N ILE A 45 9.64 -46.25 4.96
CA ILE A 45 8.45 -45.39 4.95
C ILE A 45 7.44 -45.92 3.93
N SER A 46 6.37 -46.51 4.46
CA SER A 46 5.21 -46.96 3.69
C SER A 46 4.10 -45.92 3.70
N ASP A 47 3.83 -45.34 4.87
CA ASP A 47 2.77 -44.34 5.10
C ASP A 47 3.34 -42.91 5.08
N TYR A 48 2.70 -41.99 4.36
CA TYR A 48 3.09 -40.57 4.26
C TYR A 48 2.01 -39.63 4.82
N GLN A 49 2.44 -38.59 5.53
CA GLN A 49 1.54 -37.59 6.11
C GLN A 49 0.74 -36.82 5.03
N SER A 50 1.36 -36.57 3.88
CA SER A 50 0.70 -35.89 2.77
C SER A 50 -0.07 -36.89 1.93
N PRO A 51 -1.41 -36.76 1.79
CA PRO A 51 -2.23 -37.70 1.04
C PRO A 51 -1.96 -37.67 -0.48
N ASP A 52 -1.27 -36.65 -0.96
CA ASP A 52 -0.85 -36.50 -2.35
C ASP A 52 0.44 -37.28 -2.68
N ILE A 53 1.14 -37.79 -1.66
CA ILE A 53 2.26 -38.73 -1.82
C ILE A 53 1.65 -40.15 -1.70
N PRO A 54 1.67 -40.97 -2.76
CA PRO A 54 1.15 -42.32 -2.71
C PRO A 54 1.93 -43.16 -1.72
N ASP A 55 1.20 -43.80 -0.81
CA ASP A 55 1.79 -44.77 0.11
C ASP A 55 2.44 -45.94 -0.64
N LEU A 56 3.52 -46.45 -0.07
CA LEU A 56 4.12 -47.73 -0.43
C LEU A 56 3.50 -48.82 0.43
N GLN A 57 3.64 -50.08 0.01
CA GLN A 57 3.00 -51.19 0.71
C GLN A 57 3.90 -51.81 1.78
N PHE A 58 5.21 -51.89 1.54
CA PHE A 58 6.09 -52.75 2.35
C PHE A 58 7.47 -52.16 2.70
N ALA A 59 7.72 -50.88 2.43
CA ALA A 59 9.01 -50.24 2.70
C ALA A 59 9.40 -50.23 4.19
N ASP A 60 8.43 -50.01 5.08
CA ASP A 60 8.60 -50.16 6.54
C ASP A 60 8.97 -51.60 6.95
N ARG A 61 8.32 -52.61 6.36
CA ARG A 61 8.63 -54.03 6.58
C ARG A 61 10.01 -54.42 6.05
N ASP A 62 10.42 -53.84 4.93
CA ASP A 62 11.76 -54.05 4.39
C ASP A 62 12.84 -53.54 5.36
N ALA A 63 12.64 -52.36 5.92
CA ALA A 63 13.51 -51.79 6.96
C ALA A 63 13.52 -52.64 8.24
N GLU A 64 12.36 -53.07 8.74
CA GLU A 64 12.26 -53.96 9.90
C GLU A 64 13.03 -55.27 9.68
N ALA A 65 12.84 -55.89 8.52
CA ALA A 65 13.52 -57.15 8.21
C ALA A 65 15.03 -56.98 8.03
N PHE A 66 15.49 -55.86 7.49
CA PHE A 66 16.91 -55.56 7.39
C PHE A 66 17.54 -55.33 8.77
N ALA A 67 16.87 -54.59 9.66
CA ALA A 67 17.31 -54.42 11.04
C ALA A 67 17.41 -55.77 11.79
N LEU A 68 16.43 -56.65 11.62
CA LEU A 68 16.45 -58.00 12.17
C LEU A 68 17.58 -58.86 11.61
N TYR A 69 17.88 -58.73 10.32
CA TYR A 69 19.04 -59.38 9.72
C TYR A 69 20.33 -58.95 10.41
N LEU A 70 20.57 -57.65 10.58
CA LEU A 70 21.76 -57.11 11.25
C LEU A 70 21.93 -57.62 12.69
N GLN A 71 20.82 -57.78 13.42
CA GLN A 71 20.83 -58.31 14.78
C GLN A 71 21.05 -59.84 14.86
N SER A 72 20.89 -60.55 13.75
CA SER A 72 21.08 -62.00 13.69
C SER A 72 22.56 -62.40 13.62
N SER A 73 22.89 -63.67 13.89
CA SER A 73 24.28 -64.16 13.74
C SER A 73 24.80 -64.08 12.32
N ALA A 74 23.93 -64.11 11.31
CA ALA A 74 24.30 -63.92 9.91
C ALA A 74 24.59 -62.43 9.57
N GLY A 75 23.97 -61.49 10.28
CA GLY A 75 24.19 -60.05 10.08
C GLY A 75 25.22 -59.42 11.01
N GLY A 76 25.97 -60.23 11.76
CA GLY A 76 27.03 -59.75 12.65
C GLY A 76 26.64 -59.64 14.13
N SER A 77 25.43 -60.05 14.51
CA SER A 77 24.90 -59.97 15.89
C SER A 77 24.95 -58.57 16.48
N LEU A 78 24.56 -57.56 15.68
CA LEU A 78 24.61 -56.17 16.14
C LEU A 78 23.71 -55.98 17.36
N PRO A 79 24.21 -55.34 18.44
CA PRO A 79 23.38 -54.95 19.57
C PRO A 79 22.27 -53.98 19.13
N ASP A 80 21.10 -54.04 19.76
CA ASP A 80 19.99 -53.09 19.52
C ASP A 80 20.44 -51.63 19.68
N ALA A 81 21.43 -51.39 20.54
CA ALA A 81 22.07 -50.10 20.74
C ALA A 81 22.70 -49.51 19.48
N ASN A 82 23.16 -50.37 18.59
CA ASN A 82 23.91 -50.04 17.38
C ASN A 82 23.02 -49.98 16.13
N VAL A 83 21.71 -50.13 16.28
CA VAL A 83 20.75 -50.02 15.17
C VAL A 83 19.72 -48.94 15.50
N ARG A 84 19.52 -47.99 14.59
CA ARG A 84 18.43 -46.99 14.64
C ARG A 84 17.43 -47.32 13.55
N LEU A 85 16.30 -47.91 13.95
CA LEU A 85 15.19 -48.22 13.06
C LEU A 85 14.11 -47.12 13.14
N LEU A 86 13.82 -46.49 12.00
CA LEU A 86 12.77 -45.47 11.87
C LEU A 86 11.76 -45.92 10.82
N THR A 87 10.49 -46.08 11.24
CA THR A 87 9.40 -46.48 10.34
C THR A 87 8.22 -45.53 10.35
N ASN A 88 7.64 -45.29 9.18
CA ASN A 88 6.42 -44.49 8.96
C ASN A 88 6.46 -43.15 9.74
N LYS A 89 5.44 -42.86 10.58
CA LYS A 89 5.36 -41.66 11.42
C LYS A 89 6.59 -41.34 12.29
N LYS A 90 7.46 -42.32 12.55
CA LYS A 90 8.72 -42.11 13.31
C LYS A 90 9.85 -41.61 12.42
N ALA A 91 9.76 -41.77 11.10
CA ALA A 91 10.74 -41.37 10.12
C ALA A 91 10.42 -39.97 9.55
N THR A 92 10.30 -38.98 10.43
CA THR A 92 10.22 -37.57 10.02
C THR A 92 11.57 -37.09 9.49
N THR A 93 11.59 -36.01 8.72
CA THR A 93 12.82 -35.42 8.16
C THR A 93 13.83 -35.09 9.26
N ALA A 94 13.33 -34.58 10.39
CA ALA A 94 14.14 -34.31 11.56
C ALA A 94 14.69 -35.59 12.23
N ALA A 95 13.89 -36.64 12.37
CA ALA A 95 14.32 -37.90 12.96
C ALA A 95 15.35 -38.65 12.09
N VAL A 96 15.18 -38.61 10.77
CA VAL A 96 16.15 -39.20 9.82
C VAL A 96 17.47 -38.44 9.87
N ALA A 97 17.43 -37.11 9.90
CA ALA A 97 18.63 -36.29 10.08
C ALA A 97 19.36 -36.67 11.39
N GLU A 98 18.63 -36.73 12.50
CA GLU A 98 19.16 -37.11 13.82
C GLU A 98 19.85 -38.48 13.81
N ALA A 99 19.21 -39.48 13.19
CA ALA A 99 19.75 -40.82 13.13
C ALA A 99 21.04 -40.90 12.30
N LEU A 100 21.13 -40.14 11.20
CA LEU A 100 22.34 -40.08 10.39
C LEU A 100 23.49 -39.37 11.14
N ASP A 101 23.18 -38.38 11.96
CA ASP A 101 24.17 -37.69 12.80
C ASP A 101 24.70 -38.57 13.91
N TRP A 102 23.78 -39.32 14.53
CA TRP A 102 24.13 -40.38 15.45
C TRP A 102 25.17 -41.32 14.85
N LEU A 103 24.97 -41.74 13.60
CA LEU A 103 25.86 -42.65 12.89
C LEU A 103 27.26 -42.05 12.71
N VAL A 104 27.33 -40.78 12.28
CA VAL A 104 28.60 -40.04 12.17
C VAL A 104 29.31 -40.01 13.51
N GLU A 105 28.62 -39.67 14.59
CA GLU A 105 29.23 -39.53 15.90
C GLU A 105 29.74 -40.84 16.51
N GLN A 106 28.99 -41.93 16.38
CA GLN A 106 29.36 -43.21 16.98
C GLN A 106 30.50 -43.91 16.23
N SER A 107 30.64 -43.62 14.95
CA SER A 107 31.63 -44.27 14.09
C SER A 107 32.99 -43.57 14.18
N GLY A 108 34.05 -44.35 14.42
CA GLY A 108 35.45 -43.94 14.38
C GLY A 108 36.28 -44.72 13.37
N GLU A 109 37.57 -44.41 13.27
CA GLU A 109 38.46 -45.08 12.31
C GLU A 109 38.47 -46.60 12.50
N GLY A 110 38.22 -47.36 11.42
CA GLY A 110 38.15 -48.81 11.42
C GLY A 110 36.76 -49.40 11.71
N ASP A 111 35.79 -48.58 12.13
CA ASP A 111 34.39 -48.98 12.29
C ASP A 111 33.67 -49.14 10.93
N GLN A 112 32.48 -49.71 10.97
CA GLN A 112 31.58 -49.81 9.81
C GLN A 112 30.27 -49.06 10.07
N ALA A 113 29.86 -48.21 9.14
CA ALA A 113 28.60 -47.48 9.17
C ALA A 113 27.67 -47.98 8.05
N ILE A 114 26.45 -48.37 8.41
CA ILE A 114 25.43 -48.85 7.47
C ILE A 114 24.28 -47.84 7.41
N ILE A 115 23.93 -47.39 6.20
CA ILE A 115 22.75 -46.56 5.94
C ILE A 115 21.83 -47.36 5.02
N TYR A 116 20.66 -47.76 5.53
CA TYR A 116 19.61 -48.41 4.76
C TYR A 116 18.39 -47.49 4.68
N PHE A 117 17.90 -47.22 3.46
CA PHE A 117 16.69 -46.43 3.24
C PHE A 117 15.77 -47.13 2.25
N SER A 118 14.52 -47.37 2.64
CA SER A 118 13.43 -47.85 1.78
C SER A 118 12.27 -46.86 1.82
N GLY A 119 11.84 -46.35 0.67
CA GLY A 119 10.85 -45.28 0.59
C GLY A 119 10.85 -44.55 -0.76
N HIS A 120 10.14 -43.44 -0.86
CA HIS A 120 10.21 -42.56 -2.03
C HIS A 120 11.49 -41.73 -2.06
N GLY A 121 12.07 -41.60 -3.27
CA GLY A 121 13.07 -40.59 -3.59
C GLY A 121 12.69 -39.89 -4.89
N ASP A 122 12.78 -38.57 -4.93
CA ASP A 122 12.35 -37.74 -6.07
C ASP A 122 13.28 -36.54 -6.30
N VAL A 123 13.09 -35.82 -7.41
CA VAL A 123 13.72 -34.52 -7.67
C VAL A 123 12.68 -33.45 -7.90
N GLU A 124 13.01 -32.25 -7.47
CA GLU A 124 12.22 -31.06 -7.78
C GLU A 124 12.70 -30.48 -9.12
N ALA A 125 12.00 -30.81 -10.21
CA ALA A 125 12.39 -30.41 -11.56
C ALA A 125 12.01 -28.95 -11.82
N LYS A 126 12.98 -28.01 -11.82
CA LYS A 126 12.81 -26.66 -12.41
C LYS A 126 14.05 -25.73 -12.48
N THR A 127 15.23 -26.15 -12.02
CA THR A 127 16.49 -25.41 -12.27
C THR A 127 17.52 -26.27 -13.03
N ALA A 128 18.57 -25.64 -13.58
CA ALA A 128 19.64 -26.36 -14.30
C ALA A 128 20.41 -27.38 -13.44
N ARG A 129 20.24 -27.35 -12.11
CA ARG A 129 20.76 -28.34 -11.16
C ARG A 129 19.57 -28.95 -10.43
N GLN A 130 19.13 -30.14 -10.84
CA GLN A 130 18.03 -30.86 -10.19
C GLN A 130 18.51 -31.41 -8.82
N PRO A 131 18.09 -30.82 -7.68
CA PRO A 131 18.42 -31.40 -6.38
C PRO A 131 17.52 -32.61 -6.14
N GLY A 132 18.11 -33.73 -5.74
CA GLY A 132 17.34 -34.92 -5.34
C GLY A 132 17.11 -34.97 -3.84
N PHE A 133 16.03 -35.64 -3.46
CA PHE A 133 15.54 -35.73 -2.09
C PHE A 133 15.12 -37.16 -1.75
N LEU A 134 15.34 -37.54 -0.49
CA LEU A 134 14.65 -38.67 0.13
C LEU A 134 13.39 -38.13 0.81
N LEU A 135 12.24 -38.70 0.48
CA LEU A 135 10.96 -38.27 1.05
C LEU A 135 10.75 -38.99 2.38
N CYS A 136 10.72 -38.20 3.45
CA CYS A 136 10.40 -38.62 4.81
C CYS A 136 8.88 -38.58 5.05
N TYR A 137 8.39 -39.11 6.18
CA TYR A 137 6.96 -39.15 6.51
C TYR A 137 6.26 -37.79 6.39
N ASP A 138 6.92 -36.72 6.83
CA ASP A 138 6.44 -35.34 6.89
C ASP A 138 6.78 -34.50 5.64
N SER A 139 7.23 -35.14 4.57
CA SER A 139 7.57 -34.46 3.32
C SER A 139 6.35 -33.82 2.65
N PRO A 140 6.45 -32.56 2.19
CA PRO A 140 5.39 -31.93 1.42
C PRO A 140 5.28 -32.55 0.03
N SER A 141 4.08 -32.62 -0.54
CA SER A 141 3.82 -33.25 -1.85
C SER A 141 4.21 -32.41 -3.06
N LYS A 142 4.68 -31.17 -2.88
CA LYS A 142 4.94 -30.25 -4.00
C LYS A 142 6.25 -29.47 -3.92
N ILE A 143 6.76 -29.21 -2.71
CA ILE A 143 7.90 -28.29 -2.48
C ILE A 143 8.94 -28.99 -1.58
N TYR A 144 9.70 -29.92 -2.16
CA TYR A 144 10.62 -30.78 -1.40
C TYR A 144 11.74 -30.00 -0.73
N ILE A 145 12.25 -28.95 -1.37
CA ILE A 145 13.37 -28.14 -0.85
C ILE A 145 13.14 -27.59 0.56
N ALA A 146 11.89 -27.51 1.00
CA ALA A 146 11.54 -26.90 2.27
C ALA A 146 11.17 -27.89 3.38
N GLY A 147 11.01 -29.18 3.08
CA GLY A 147 10.50 -30.15 4.06
C GLY A 147 10.82 -31.62 3.79
N SER A 148 11.68 -31.92 2.81
CA SER A 148 12.20 -33.27 2.55
C SER A 148 13.69 -33.33 2.79
N TYR A 149 14.27 -34.52 2.97
CA TYR A 149 15.70 -34.67 3.26
C TYR A 149 16.55 -34.56 1.97
N PRO A 150 17.35 -33.50 1.80
CA PRO A 150 18.14 -33.30 0.58
C PRO A 150 19.29 -34.31 0.46
N LEU A 151 19.45 -34.93 -0.71
CA LEU A 151 20.54 -35.89 -0.98
C LEU A 151 21.94 -35.27 -0.82
N PHE A 152 22.06 -33.95 -0.98
CA PHE A 152 23.33 -33.25 -0.74
C PHE A 152 23.83 -33.43 0.70
N TYR A 153 22.93 -33.38 1.70
CA TYR A 153 23.33 -33.59 3.09
C TYR A 153 23.68 -35.06 3.36
N LEU A 154 22.93 -36.01 2.78
CA LEU A 154 23.29 -37.42 2.84
C LEU A 154 24.71 -37.64 2.29
N GLN A 155 25.02 -37.00 1.17
CA GLN A 155 26.32 -37.10 0.54
C GLN A 155 27.43 -36.52 1.41
N LEU A 156 27.21 -35.37 2.04
CA LEU A 156 28.16 -34.78 3.00
C LEU A 156 28.43 -35.73 4.17
N ILE A 157 27.38 -36.38 4.70
CA ILE A 157 27.51 -37.37 5.79
C ILE A 157 28.35 -38.56 5.35
N ILE A 158 28.10 -39.08 4.15
CA ILE A 158 28.87 -40.21 3.62
C ILE A 158 30.34 -39.81 3.38
N GLU A 159 30.60 -38.61 2.88
CA GLU A 159 31.95 -38.07 2.69
C GLU A 159 32.67 -37.94 4.05
N THR A 160 32.02 -37.40 5.08
CA THR A 160 32.59 -37.30 6.43
C THR A 160 32.90 -38.66 7.05
N LEU A 161 32.00 -39.64 6.93
CA LEU A 161 32.24 -41.00 7.42
C LEU A 161 33.40 -41.67 6.67
N SER A 162 33.31 -41.72 5.34
CA SER A 162 34.21 -42.51 4.50
C SER A 162 35.59 -41.89 4.31
N SER A 163 35.67 -40.55 4.23
CA SER A 163 36.91 -39.84 3.89
C SER A 163 37.54 -39.20 5.12
N ASP A 164 36.77 -38.46 5.92
CA ASP A 164 37.32 -37.70 7.06
C ASP A 164 37.60 -38.61 8.26
N LYS A 165 36.72 -39.59 8.51
CA LYS A 165 36.83 -40.53 9.64
C LYS A 165 37.38 -41.91 9.26
N ASN A 166 37.59 -42.19 7.97
CA ASN A 166 38.06 -43.48 7.46
C ASN A 166 37.20 -44.67 7.95
N VAL A 167 35.87 -44.47 8.02
CA VAL A 167 34.86 -45.48 8.38
C VAL A 167 34.43 -46.22 7.11
N GLN A 168 34.34 -47.55 7.17
CA GLN A 168 33.79 -48.31 6.04
C GLN A 168 32.29 -48.04 5.94
N THR A 169 31.86 -47.30 4.91
CA THR A 169 30.47 -46.86 4.79
C THR A 169 29.71 -47.70 3.76
N LEU A 170 28.63 -48.37 4.17
CA LEU A 170 27.74 -49.16 3.30
C LEU A 170 26.39 -48.46 3.19
N VAL A 171 26.04 -48.00 1.99
CA VAL A 171 24.77 -47.33 1.70
C VAL A 171 23.89 -48.25 0.85
N ILE A 172 22.70 -48.54 1.33
CA ILE A 172 21.71 -49.38 0.64
C ILE A 172 20.45 -48.54 0.47
N THR A 173 19.99 -48.37 -0.75
CA THR A 173 18.77 -47.60 -1.01
C THR A 173 17.80 -48.37 -1.87
N ASP A 174 16.61 -48.59 -1.33
CA ASP A 174 15.43 -49.05 -2.06
C ASP A 174 14.48 -47.87 -2.35
N ALA A 175 15.01 -46.83 -3.02
CA ALA A 175 14.32 -45.57 -3.26
C ALA A 175 14.30 -45.18 -4.74
N CYS A 176 13.37 -45.79 -5.49
CA CYS A 176 13.19 -45.55 -6.93
C CYS A 176 11.73 -45.24 -7.33
N ARG A 177 10.81 -44.94 -6.40
CA ARG A 177 9.34 -44.99 -6.67
C ARG A 177 8.56 -43.68 -6.79
N ALA A 178 9.18 -42.53 -7.06
CA ALA A 178 8.48 -41.24 -7.12
C ALA A 178 8.15 -40.70 -8.53
N GLY A 179 7.78 -41.56 -9.49
CA GLY A 179 7.67 -41.17 -10.91
C GLY A 179 6.68 -40.05 -11.31
N LYS A 180 5.98 -39.40 -10.37
CA LYS A 180 4.98 -38.34 -10.65
C LYS A 180 4.84 -37.25 -9.55
N LEU A 181 5.70 -37.19 -8.54
CA LEU A 181 5.30 -36.58 -7.25
C LEU A 181 5.59 -35.10 -7.04
N ALA A 182 6.12 -34.36 -8.02
CA ALA A 182 6.19 -32.88 -7.95
C ALA A 182 6.05 -32.20 -9.33
N GLY A 183 5.15 -32.68 -10.19
CA GLY A 183 5.05 -32.19 -11.57
C GLY A 183 6.30 -32.47 -12.41
N SER A 184 7.16 -33.37 -11.93
CA SER A 184 8.29 -33.94 -12.67
C SER A 184 7.75 -34.75 -13.85
N ALA A 185 7.90 -34.20 -15.05
CA ALA A 185 7.86 -35.05 -16.25
C ALA A 185 8.95 -36.12 -16.11
N ILE A 186 8.62 -37.36 -16.52
CA ILE A 186 9.50 -38.52 -16.72
C ILE A 186 10.99 -38.24 -16.39
N GLY A 187 11.48 -38.71 -15.23
CA GLY A 187 12.92 -38.70 -14.92
C GLY A 187 13.36 -38.27 -13.52
N GLY A 188 12.46 -38.04 -12.55
CA GLY A 188 12.88 -37.68 -11.19
C GLY A 188 13.60 -38.80 -10.45
N THR A 189 13.07 -40.01 -10.53
CA THR A 189 13.74 -41.23 -10.03
C THR A 189 15.10 -41.46 -10.70
N GLN A 190 15.21 -41.16 -12.01
CA GLN A 190 16.46 -41.24 -12.78
C GLN A 190 17.55 -40.31 -12.24
N ALA A 191 17.19 -39.05 -11.94
CA ALA A 191 18.13 -38.07 -11.43
C ALA A 191 18.57 -38.36 -9.98
N THR A 192 17.68 -38.88 -9.13
CA THR A 192 18.02 -39.33 -7.78
C THR A 192 18.99 -40.50 -7.80
N ALA A 193 18.70 -41.54 -8.59
CA ALA A 193 19.59 -42.70 -8.76
C ALA A 193 20.96 -42.30 -9.34
N ALA A 194 20.98 -41.41 -10.35
CA ALA A 194 22.22 -40.91 -10.95
C ALA A 194 23.08 -40.08 -9.98
N ASN A 195 22.46 -39.33 -9.05
CA ASN A 195 23.17 -38.59 -8.02
C ASN A 195 23.75 -39.52 -6.95
N LEU A 196 22.98 -40.53 -6.51
CA LEU A 196 23.43 -41.53 -5.54
C LEU A 196 24.57 -42.42 -6.07
N ALA A 197 24.59 -42.69 -7.39
CA ALA A 197 25.60 -43.54 -8.04
C ALA A 197 27.01 -42.92 -8.14
N LYS A 198 27.21 -41.63 -7.79
CA LYS A 198 28.53 -41.00 -7.81
C LYS A 198 29.42 -41.58 -6.70
N GLN A 199 30.67 -41.91 -7.02
CA GLN A 199 31.64 -42.49 -6.08
C GLN A 199 32.73 -41.48 -5.70
N TYR A 200 33.04 -41.36 -4.41
CA TYR A 200 34.01 -40.39 -3.90
C TYR A 200 35.21 -41.02 -3.18
N ALA A 201 35.00 -42.02 -2.31
CA ALA A 201 36.07 -42.64 -1.50
C ALA A 201 35.76 -44.08 -1.02
N ASN A 202 35.98 -44.39 0.27
CA ASN A 202 35.88 -45.72 0.91
C ASN A 202 34.42 -46.11 1.24
N GLU A 203 33.52 -45.91 0.27
CA GLU A 203 32.09 -46.18 0.36
C GLU A 203 31.68 -47.35 -0.57
N ILE A 204 30.70 -48.14 -0.12
CA ILE A 204 30.03 -49.16 -0.92
C ILE A 204 28.57 -48.74 -1.04
N LYS A 205 28.02 -48.76 -2.26
CA LYS A 205 26.59 -48.50 -2.48
C LYS A 205 25.94 -49.69 -3.16
N ILE A 206 24.76 -50.08 -2.69
CA ILE A 206 23.90 -51.09 -3.33
C ILE A 206 22.53 -50.44 -3.53
N LEU A 207 22.19 -50.17 -4.79
CA LEU A 207 20.94 -49.49 -5.15
C LEU A 207 19.98 -50.49 -5.81
N SER A 208 18.69 -50.34 -5.55
CA SER A 208 17.69 -51.35 -5.91
C SER A 208 17.37 -51.47 -7.40
N CYS A 209 17.73 -50.47 -8.20
CA CYS A 209 17.39 -50.36 -9.62
C CYS A 209 18.43 -49.51 -10.39
N GLN A 210 18.52 -49.65 -11.72
CA GLN A 210 19.25 -48.70 -12.57
C GLN A 210 18.48 -47.37 -12.68
N PRO A 211 19.12 -46.26 -13.11
CA PRO A 211 18.45 -44.96 -13.16
C PRO A 211 17.11 -44.96 -13.92
N ASP A 212 16.97 -45.73 -15.00
CA ASP A 212 15.78 -45.81 -15.84
C ASP A 212 14.70 -46.82 -15.40
N GLU A 213 14.82 -47.37 -14.20
CA GLU A 213 13.97 -48.44 -13.68
C GLU A 213 13.22 -48.06 -12.38
N PHE A 214 12.31 -48.92 -11.94
CA PHE A 214 11.55 -48.75 -10.69
C PHE A 214 11.80 -49.92 -9.75
N SER A 215 11.76 -49.66 -8.44
CA SER A 215 11.72 -50.74 -7.46
C SER A 215 10.29 -51.28 -7.30
N LEU A 216 10.16 -52.61 -7.25
CA LEU A 216 8.88 -53.32 -7.17
C LEU A 216 8.69 -53.95 -5.79
N GLU A 217 7.44 -53.98 -5.33
CA GLU A 217 7.03 -54.54 -4.05
C GLU A 217 5.75 -55.38 -4.23
N GLY A 218 5.57 -56.40 -3.39
CA GLY A 218 4.49 -57.38 -3.55
C GLY A 218 4.47 -58.49 -2.49
N GLU A 219 3.28 -59.09 -2.30
CA GLU A 219 3.06 -60.16 -1.31
C GLU A 219 3.86 -61.44 -1.59
N GLN A 220 4.20 -61.69 -2.85
CA GLN A 220 4.94 -62.87 -3.27
C GLN A 220 6.34 -62.97 -2.65
N TRP A 221 6.90 -61.85 -2.21
CA TRP A 221 8.22 -61.79 -1.57
C TRP A 221 8.07 -61.89 -0.05
N GLY A 222 7.86 -63.12 0.43
CA GLY A 222 7.84 -63.41 1.87
C GLY A 222 6.64 -62.85 2.64
N GLY A 223 5.48 -62.67 1.98
CA GLY A 223 4.25 -62.15 2.60
C GLY A 223 4.09 -60.62 2.53
N GLY A 224 4.90 -59.95 1.72
CA GLY A 224 4.83 -58.51 1.45
C GLY A 224 6.13 -57.79 1.74
N ARG A 225 6.96 -57.62 0.69
CA ARG A 225 8.27 -56.92 0.70
C ARG A 225 8.65 -56.38 -0.68
N GLY A 226 9.68 -55.53 -0.76
CA GLY A 226 10.36 -55.14 -1.99
C GLY A 226 11.17 -56.29 -2.61
N ALA A 227 11.12 -56.48 -3.93
CA ALA A 227 11.82 -57.56 -4.62
C ALA A 227 13.34 -57.52 -4.37
N PHE A 228 13.93 -56.33 -4.48
CA PHE A 228 15.34 -56.09 -4.17
C PHE A 228 15.64 -56.37 -2.69
N SER A 229 14.90 -55.72 -1.78
CA SER A 229 15.14 -55.83 -0.33
C SER A 229 15.01 -57.27 0.18
N TYR A 230 14.03 -58.02 -0.35
CA TYR A 230 13.85 -59.44 -0.07
C TYR A 230 15.07 -60.27 -0.49
N HIS A 231 15.51 -60.15 -1.75
CA HIS A 231 16.64 -60.93 -2.25
C HIS A 231 18.00 -60.44 -1.73
N LEU A 232 18.15 -59.17 -1.37
CA LEU A 232 19.35 -58.64 -0.72
C LEU A 232 19.65 -59.40 0.57
N ILE A 233 18.67 -59.53 1.46
CA ILE A 233 18.85 -60.25 2.72
C ILE A 233 19.18 -61.73 2.46
N GLU A 234 18.54 -62.38 1.50
CA GLU A 234 18.84 -63.77 1.16
C GLU A 234 20.27 -63.96 0.62
N GLY A 235 20.71 -63.03 -0.22
CA GLY A 235 22.08 -62.98 -0.73
C GLY A 235 23.06 -62.84 0.41
N LEU A 236 22.87 -61.84 1.27
CA LEU A 236 23.70 -61.52 2.44
C LEU A 236 23.73 -62.63 3.51
N VAL A 237 22.65 -63.39 3.67
CA VAL A 237 22.63 -64.56 4.58
C VAL A 237 23.53 -65.70 4.08
N GLY A 238 23.85 -65.75 2.78
CA GLY A 238 24.75 -66.76 2.22
C GLY A 238 24.35 -67.34 0.87
N LEU A 239 23.23 -66.93 0.26
CA LEU A 239 22.91 -67.40 -1.10
C LEU A 239 23.83 -66.79 -2.17
N ALA A 240 24.51 -65.68 -1.85
CA ALA A 240 25.52 -65.08 -2.73
C ALA A 240 26.90 -65.78 -2.65
N ASP A 241 27.19 -66.57 -1.61
CA ASP A 241 28.48 -67.24 -1.40
C ASP A 241 28.66 -68.45 -2.33
N LYS A 242 28.99 -68.17 -3.60
CA LYS A 242 29.18 -69.19 -4.64
C LYS A 242 30.44 -70.02 -4.46
N ASN A 243 31.50 -69.46 -3.89
CA ASN A 243 32.76 -70.17 -3.68
C ASN A 243 32.80 -70.92 -2.32
N SER A 244 31.75 -70.77 -1.50
CA SER A 244 31.60 -71.42 -0.20
C SER A 244 32.77 -71.10 0.75
N ASN A 245 33.30 -69.87 0.66
CA ASN A 245 34.42 -69.44 1.49
C ASN A 245 33.95 -68.86 2.84
N GLY A 246 32.64 -68.80 3.09
CA GLY A 246 32.05 -68.32 4.34
C GLY A 246 31.95 -66.79 4.45
N ASN A 247 32.29 -66.05 3.39
CA ASN A 247 32.22 -64.59 3.31
C ASN A 247 31.55 -64.20 2.00
N ILE A 248 30.86 -63.06 1.99
CA ILE A 248 30.29 -62.47 0.78
C ILE A 248 31.02 -61.17 0.50
N ASN A 249 31.59 -61.05 -0.69
CA ASN A 249 32.13 -59.79 -1.20
C ASN A 249 31.15 -59.07 -2.14
N LEU A 250 31.48 -57.83 -2.50
CA LEU A 250 30.62 -57.00 -3.34
C LEU A 250 30.33 -57.63 -4.72
N LEU A 251 31.31 -58.33 -5.31
CA LEU A 251 31.12 -59.04 -6.59
C LEU A 251 30.11 -60.20 -6.47
N GLU A 252 30.16 -60.93 -5.36
CA GLU A 252 29.27 -62.07 -5.11
C GLU A 252 27.82 -61.62 -4.93
N ILE A 253 27.60 -60.58 -4.11
CA ILE A 253 26.25 -60.05 -3.89
C ILE A 253 25.70 -59.39 -5.16
N GLU A 254 26.52 -58.68 -5.92
CA GLU A 254 26.16 -58.09 -7.22
C GLU A 254 25.71 -59.16 -8.21
N ASN A 255 26.54 -60.18 -8.45
CA ASN A 255 26.20 -61.26 -9.38
C ASN A 255 24.92 -62.01 -8.94
N TYR A 256 24.69 -62.17 -7.64
CA TYR A 256 23.47 -62.79 -7.13
C TYR A 256 22.25 -61.91 -7.44
N LEU A 257 22.31 -60.63 -7.09
CA LEU A 257 21.20 -59.69 -7.25
C LEU A 257 20.88 -59.41 -8.73
N GLU A 258 21.90 -59.21 -9.57
CA GLU A 258 21.75 -59.03 -11.02
C GLU A 258 21.17 -60.28 -11.72
N THR A 259 21.25 -61.45 -11.11
CA THR A 259 20.63 -62.67 -11.64
C THR A 259 19.20 -62.85 -11.16
N VAL A 260 18.98 -62.74 -9.85
CA VAL A 260 17.72 -63.15 -9.22
C VAL A 260 16.65 -62.06 -9.33
N VAL A 261 17.01 -60.79 -9.08
CA VAL A 261 16.02 -59.70 -9.07
C VAL A 261 15.39 -59.51 -10.46
N PRO A 262 16.13 -59.41 -11.58
CA PRO A 262 15.52 -59.29 -12.90
C PRO A 262 14.69 -60.50 -13.34
N ALA A 263 15.04 -61.70 -12.86
CA ALA A 263 14.29 -62.92 -13.17
C ALA A 263 12.92 -62.94 -12.48
N GLU A 264 12.85 -62.44 -11.24
CA GLU A 264 11.65 -62.40 -10.41
C GLU A 264 10.72 -61.21 -10.72
N THR A 265 11.25 -60.15 -11.32
CA THR A 265 10.50 -58.92 -11.65
C THR A 265 9.93 -58.89 -13.07
N ASN A 266 10.29 -59.86 -13.92
CA ASN A 266 9.81 -60.00 -15.31
C ASN A 266 8.26 -60.01 -15.40
N PRO A 267 7.63 -59.20 -16.30
CA PRO A 267 8.21 -58.43 -17.41
C PRO A 267 8.67 -57.00 -17.10
N GLN A 268 8.60 -56.57 -15.84
CA GLN A 268 9.06 -55.25 -15.42
C GLN A 268 10.57 -55.31 -15.16
N SER A 269 11.31 -54.33 -15.68
CA SER A 269 12.77 -54.30 -15.51
C SER A 269 13.14 -53.71 -14.14
N GLN A 270 13.91 -54.47 -13.36
CA GLN A 270 14.56 -54.02 -12.14
C GLN A 270 15.91 -54.72 -12.01
N ILE A 271 16.98 -53.99 -12.29
CA ILE A 271 18.38 -54.44 -12.28
C ILE A 271 19.11 -53.67 -11.17
N PRO A 272 19.45 -54.32 -10.04
CA PRO A 272 20.21 -53.68 -8.98
C PRO A 272 21.59 -53.21 -9.46
N MET A 273 22.14 -52.17 -8.82
CA MET A 273 23.48 -51.67 -9.14
C MET A 273 24.36 -51.54 -7.90
N THR A 274 25.66 -51.75 -8.08
CA THR A 274 26.65 -51.60 -7.00
C THR A 274 27.78 -50.65 -7.36
N VAL A 275 28.23 -49.88 -6.37
CA VAL A 275 29.37 -48.95 -6.46
C VAL A 275 30.37 -49.29 -5.37
N GLY A 276 31.66 -49.35 -5.70
CA GLY A 276 32.72 -49.70 -4.75
C GLY A 276 33.69 -50.78 -5.27
N SER A 277 34.66 -51.15 -4.44
CA SER A 277 35.63 -52.21 -4.79
C SER A 277 34.98 -53.59 -4.73
N LYS A 278 35.08 -54.33 -5.84
CA LYS A 278 34.44 -55.65 -6.03
C LYS A 278 34.94 -56.73 -5.07
N SER A 279 36.17 -56.60 -4.55
CA SER A 279 36.76 -57.53 -3.59
C SER A 279 36.39 -57.24 -2.14
N THR A 280 35.70 -56.14 -1.85
CA THR A 280 35.40 -55.74 -0.47
C THR A 280 34.35 -56.66 0.15
N LYS A 281 34.62 -57.15 1.36
CA LYS A 281 33.67 -57.96 2.15
C LYS A 281 32.45 -57.12 2.54
N VAL A 282 31.25 -57.67 2.37
CA VAL A 282 29.98 -57.04 2.74
C VAL A 282 29.19 -57.82 3.80
N ALA A 283 29.39 -59.15 3.93
CA ALA A 283 28.76 -59.97 4.95
C ALA A 283 29.55 -61.26 5.25
N ASP A 284 29.30 -61.85 6.41
CA ASP A 284 29.79 -63.19 6.80
C ASP A 284 28.64 -64.21 6.68
N VAL A 285 28.96 -65.46 6.41
CA VAL A 285 27.96 -66.52 6.20
C VAL A 285 27.86 -67.43 7.42
N ASP A 286 26.70 -67.41 8.08
CA ASP A 286 26.35 -68.40 9.11
C ASP A 286 25.81 -69.68 8.44
N ALA A 287 26.61 -70.74 8.46
CA ALA A 287 26.25 -72.02 7.84
C ALA A 287 24.94 -72.63 8.38
N GLY A 288 24.59 -72.37 9.66
CA GLY A 288 23.37 -72.85 10.29
C GLY A 288 22.13 -72.08 9.83
N ILE A 289 22.21 -70.75 9.77
CA ILE A 289 21.14 -69.91 9.23
C ILE A 289 20.97 -70.15 7.73
N LEU A 290 22.05 -70.25 6.97
CA LEU A 290 22.01 -70.56 5.54
C LEU A 290 21.36 -71.93 5.27
N ALA A 291 21.67 -72.95 6.07
CA ALA A 291 21.02 -74.26 5.95
C ALA A 291 19.51 -74.20 6.23
N LYS A 292 19.09 -73.44 7.25
CA LYS A 292 17.67 -73.19 7.54
C LYS A 292 16.98 -72.43 6.42
N LEU A 293 17.62 -71.38 5.87
CA LEU A 293 17.09 -70.63 4.73
C LEU A 293 16.89 -71.53 3.50
N LYS A 294 17.87 -72.40 3.20
CA LYS A 294 17.77 -73.38 2.10
C LYS A 294 16.64 -74.40 2.33
N ASP A 295 16.45 -74.88 3.56
CA ASP A 295 15.34 -75.79 3.91
C ASP A 295 13.98 -75.11 3.82
N LEU A 296 13.85 -73.87 4.32
CA LEU A 296 12.61 -73.08 4.24
C LEU A 296 12.23 -72.79 2.78
N LYS A 297 13.22 -72.43 1.94
CA LYS A 297 13.01 -72.28 0.49
C LYS A 297 12.62 -73.58 -0.19
N ALA A 298 13.24 -74.70 0.15
CA ALA A 298 12.88 -76.01 -0.38
C ALA A 298 11.43 -76.42 -0.04
N ARG A 299 10.90 -75.89 1.08
CA ARG A 299 9.54 -76.12 1.56
C ARG A 299 8.53 -75.02 1.20
N GLN A 300 8.95 -73.96 0.50
CA GLN A 300 8.13 -72.80 0.15
C GLN A 300 7.45 -72.13 1.38
N LEU A 301 8.13 -72.11 2.53
CA LEU A 301 7.62 -71.50 3.76
C LEU A 301 8.12 -70.06 3.93
N PRO A 302 7.34 -69.14 4.53
CA PRO A 302 7.77 -67.76 4.80
C PRO A 302 9.02 -67.72 5.68
N THR A 303 10.01 -66.91 5.29
CA THR A 303 11.40 -67.05 5.77
C THR A 303 11.74 -66.26 7.04
N MET A 304 10.91 -65.33 7.54
CA MET A 304 11.16 -64.60 8.80
C MET A 304 9.86 -64.07 9.42
N ALA A 305 9.36 -64.72 10.48
CA ALA A 305 8.14 -64.29 11.20
C ALA A 305 8.29 -64.28 12.72
N ALA A 306 9.51 -64.27 13.27
CA ALA A 306 9.69 -64.22 14.71
C ALA A 306 11.00 -63.51 15.05
N ILE A 307 10.90 -62.27 15.53
CA ILE A 307 11.72 -61.60 16.56
C ILE A 307 11.15 -60.18 16.67
N GLU A 308 10.38 -59.91 17.74
CA GLU A 308 9.94 -58.56 18.11
C GLU A 308 11.03 -57.92 18.98
N SER A 309 11.54 -56.74 18.58
CA SER A 309 12.61 -56.03 19.29
C SER A 309 12.06 -55.16 20.44
N LYS A 310 12.60 -55.33 21.65
CA LYS A 310 12.43 -54.39 22.77
C LYS A 310 13.33 -53.17 22.57
N GLY A 311 12.91 -52.00 23.07
CA GLY A 311 13.59 -50.73 22.82
C GLY A 311 14.93 -50.59 23.55
N PHE A 312 15.92 -49.99 22.89
CA PHE A 312 17.24 -49.64 23.46
C PHE A 312 17.14 -48.83 24.77
N ALA A 313 16.23 -47.86 24.84
CA ALA A 313 15.98 -47.08 26.05
C ALA A 313 15.41 -47.93 27.19
N GLU A 314 14.47 -48.84 26.89
CA GLU A 314 13.87 -49.76 27.88
C GLU A 314 14.90 -50.72 28.47
N THR A 315 15.86 -51.15 27.65
CA THR A 315 16.93 -52.07 28.04
C THR A 315 17.95 -51.40 28.96
N LEU A 316 18.25 -50.12 28.73
CA LEU A 316 19.13 -49.30 29.58
C LEU A 316 18.44 -48.83 30.86
N LEU A 317 17.13 -48.53 30.80
CA LEU A 317 16.33 -48.11 31.95
C LEU A 317 15.99 -49.27 32.89
N ALA A 318 16.02 -50.53 32.43
CA ALA A 318 15.65 -51.69 33.25
C ALA A 318 16.44 -51.84 34.57
N ASN A 319 17.63 -51.24 34.65
CA ASN A 319 18.52 -51.30 35.82
C ASN A 319 18.57 -49.99 36.64
N SER A 320 17.76 -48.97 36.31
CA SER A 320 17.72 -47.68 37.03
C SER A 320 16.63 -47.65 38.12
N ASP A 321 16.72 -46.67 39.04
CA ASP A 321 15.72 -46.48 40.10
C ASP A 321 14.34 -46.16 39.50
N SER A 322 13.26 -46.69 40.10
CA SER A 322 11.88 -46.41 39.70
C SER A 322 11.53 -44.91 39.64
N ALA A 323 12.19 -44.08 40.44
CA ALA A 323 12.01 -42.62 40.40
C ALA A 323 12.61 -42.01 39.12
N ILE A 324 13.75 -42.53 38.65
CA ILE A 324 14.42 -42.09 37.43
C ILE A 324 13.62 -42.55 36.20
N GLN A 325 13.10 -43.78 36.21
CA GLN A 325 12.21 -44.28 35.17
C GLN A 325 10.97 -43.39 35.02
N LYS A 326 10.29 -43.08 36.13
CA LYS A 326 9.11 -42.17 36.10
C LYS A 326 9.44 -40.77 35.59
N LYS A 327 10.62 -40.23 35.91
CA LYS A 327 11.04 -38.92 35.37
C LYS A 327 11.31 -38.99 33.87
N TYR A 328 11.95 -40.06 33.39
CA TYR A 328 12.18 -40.27 31.96
C TYR A 328 10.86 -40.46 31.20
N GLU A 329 9.92 -41.25 31.73
CA GLU A 329 8.56 -41.38 31.18
C GLU A 329 7.84 -40.03 31.15
N ALA A 330 7.94 -39.23 32.22
CA ALA A 330 7.37 -37.89 32.24
C ALA A 330 8.03 -36.95 31.22
N PHE A 331 9.33 -37.13 30.92
CA PHE A 331 10.04 -36.37 29.89
C PHE A 331 9.52 -36.74 28.50
N ILE A 332 9.41 -38.03 28.17
CA ILE A 332 8.83 -38.49 26.90
C ILE A 332 7.38 -38.00 26.75
N ALA A 333 6.57 -38.13 27.81
CA ALA A 333 5.21 -37.61 27.81
C ALA A 333 5.17 -36.07 27.61
N ALA A 334 6.13 -35.32 28.18
CA ALA A 334 6.21 -33.88 27.96
C ALA A 334 6.53 -33.53 26.49
N LEU A 335 7.39 -34.31 25.82
CA LEU A 335 7.66 -34.16 24.39
C LEU A 335 6.40 -34.44 23.55
N GLU A 336 5.71 -35.56 23.81
CA GLU A 336 4.50 -35.96 23.08
C GLU A 336 3.36 -34.95 23.22
N HIS A 337 3.21 -34.33 24.39
CA HIS A 337 2.18 -33.32 24.66
C HIS A 337 2.64 -31.89 24.34
N LYS A 338 3.79 -31.72 23.66
CA LYS A 338 4.37 -30.41 23.27
C LYS A 338 4.56 -29.43 24.44
N ARG A 339 4.85 -29.93 25.65
CA ARG A 339 5.17 -29.14 26.84
C ARG A 339 6.67 -28.90 26.92
N LEU A 340 7.21 -28.17 25.95
CA LEU A 340 8.65 -28.18 25.65
C LEU A 340 9.50 -27.32 26.60
N LEU A 341 9.37 -25.98 26.54
CA LEU A 341 10.17 -25.07 27.38
C LEU A 341 9.46 -24.66 28.68
N ASP A 342 8.17 -24.35 28.60
CA ASP A 342 7.41 -23.78 29.70
C ASP A 342 6.47 -24.84 30.33
N ALA A 343 6.30 -24.80 31.65
CA ALA A 343 5.39 -25.69 32.36
C ALA A 343 3.92 -25.37 32.02
N GLN A 344 3.06 -26.38 32.00
CA GLN A 344 1.62 -26.24 31.73
C GLN A 344 0.83 -27.10 32.72
N ASP A 345 -0.28 -26.56 33.22
CA ASP A 345 -1.22 -27.24 34.14
C ASP A 345 -0.56 -27.90 35.37
N GLY A 346 0.48 -27.27 35.90
CA GLY A 346 1.23 -27.76 37.06
C GLY A 346 2.16 -28.94 36.77
N GLN A 347 2.26 -29.39 35.52
CA GLN A 347 3.18 -30.42 35.07
C GLN A 347 4.51 -29.79 34.58
N PRO A 348 5.68 -30.37 34.91
CA PRO A 348 6.99 -29.84 34.53
C PRO A 348 7.25 -29.94 33.03
N SER A 349 7.95 -28.98 32.43
CA SER A 349 8.30 -28.98 31.01
C SER A 349 9.37 -30.02 30.67
N ALA A 350 9.49 -30.36 29.39
CA ALA A 350 10.53 -31.25 28.89
C ALA A 350 11.93 -30.69 29.20
N ASP A 351 12.16 -29.38 29.08
CA ASP A 351 13.45 -28.74 29.43
C ASP A 351 13.80 -28.88 30.92
N ALA A 352 12.80 -28.74 31.81
CA ALA A 352 13.01 -28.89 33.25
C ALA A 352 13.38 -30.34 33.60
N LEU A 353 12.61 -31.31 33.08
CA LEU A 353 12.87 -32.74 33.27
C LEU A 353 14.20 -33.16 32.66
N TYR A 354 14.52 -32.65 31.46
CA TYR A 354 15.79 -32.89 30.79
C TYR A 354 16.97 -32.42 31.64
N ARG A 355 16.96 -31.18 32.17
CA ARG A 355 18.05 -30.68 33.03
C ARG A 355 18.26 -31.54 34.27
N GLU A 356 17.19 -32.05 34.87
CA GLU A 356 17.31 -32.97 36.02
C GLU A 356 17.90 -34.31 35.60
N LEU A 357 17.39 -34.93 34.53
CA LEU A 357 17.85 -36.22 34.04
C LEU A 357 19.30 -36.20 33.53
N MET A 358 19.77 -35.05 33.03
CA MET A 358 21.17 -34.84 32.61
C MET A 358 22.16 -34.80 33.79
N GLN A 359 21.69 -34.64 35.04
CA GLN A 359 22.54 -34.73 36.23
C GLN A 359 22.69 -36.17 36.74
N GLU A 360 21.86 -37.09 36.26
CA GLU A 360 21.89 -38.49 36.68
C GLU A 360 22.99 -39.25 35.94
N GLU A 361 24.11 -39.55 36.62
CA GLU A 361 25.25 -40.28 36.02
C GLU A 361 24.85 -41.67 35.50
N SER A 362 23.85 -42.31 36.12
CA SER A 362 23.31 -43.60 35.67
C SER A 362 22.69 -43.55 34.27
N LEU A 363 22.32 -42.36 33.79
CA LEU A 363 21.76 -42.13 32.46
C LEU A 363 22.79 -41.60 31.46
N ALA A 364 24.09 -41.59 31.76
CA ALA A 364 25.12 -41.06 30.87
C ALA A 364 25.05 -41.62 29.43
N ALA A 365 24.68 -42.89 29.28
CA ALA A 365 24.48 -43.53 27.98
C ALA A 365 23.21 -43.06 27.23
N LEU A 366 22.22 -42.52 27.95
CA LEU A 366 20.96 -41.99 27.42
C LEU A 366 20.95 -40.48 27.24
N HIS A 367 21.86 -39.74 27.89
CA HIS A 367 21.96 -38.28 27.80
C HIS A 367 21.95 -37.78 26.36
N ARG A 368 22.80 -38.33 25.49
CA ARG A 368 22.85 -37.94 24.07
C ARG A 368 21.54 -38.21 23.32
N LEU A 369 20.93 -39.38 23.56
CA LEU A 369 19.64 -39.72 22.96
C LEU A 369 18.55 -38.73 23.39
N MET A 370 18.52 -38.39 24.68
CA MET A 370 17.58 -37.41 25.22
C MET A 370 17.80 -36.01 24.68
N THR A 371 19.06 -35.56 24.57
CA THR A 371 19.43 -34.25 24.00
C THR A 371 18.83 -34.11 22.60
N ARG A 372 18.94 -35.14 21.79
CA ARG A 372 18.50 -35.11 20.39
C ARG A 372 17.00 -35.30 20.22
N GLN A 373 16.37 -36.18 21.01
CA GLN A 373 14.90 -36.28 21.07
C GLN A 373 14.29 -34.92 21.46
N PHE A 374 14.91 -34.23 22.42
CA PHE A 374 14.46 -32.92 22.83
C PHE A 374 14.69 -31.84 21.76
N ALA A 375 15.89 -31.77 21.19
CA ALA A 375 16.20 -30.86 20.08
C ALA A 375 15.26 -31.07 18.88
N THR A 376 14.91 -32.32 18.58
CA THR A 376 13.97 -32.70 17.53
C THR A 376 12.56 -32.18 17.81
N ALA A 377 12.04 -32.41 19.03
CA ALA A 377 10.73 -31.91 19.41
C ALA A 377 10.63 -30.37 19.37
N LEU A 378 11.72 -29.68 19.71
CA LEU A 378 11.79 -28.21 19.66
C LEU A 378 11.71 -27.65 18.23
N GLN A 379 12.30 -28.32 17.24
CA GLN A 379 12.25 -27.83 15.85
C GLN A 379 10.98 -28.23 15.09
N ASP A 380 10.30 -29.31 15.50
CA ASP A 380 9.17 -29.89 14.77
C ASP A 380 8.00 -28.90 14.59
N ASP A 381 7.63 -28.17 15.64
CA ASP A 381 6.54 -27.20 15.59
C ASP A 381 6.80 -26.06 14.59
N ALA A 382 8.03 -25.53 14.62
CA ALA A 382 8.44 -24.47 13.71
C ALA A 382 8.48 -24.96 12.26
N GLN A 383 8.90 -26.21 12.02
CA GLN A 383 8.87 -26.84 10.71
C GLN A 383 7.45 -27.05 10.20
N GLN A 384 6.53 -27.51 11.06
CA GLN A 384 5.12 -27.69 10.69
C GLN A 384 4.46 -26.37 10.26
N ALA A 385 4.77 -25.26 10.95
CA ALA A 385 4.30 -23.93 10.56
C ALA A 385 4.83 -23.50 9.18
N ILE A 386 6.12 -23.78 8.88
CA ILE A 386 6.71 -23.53 7.55
C ILE A 386 6.04 -24.40 6.48
N ASN A 387 5.86 -25.69 6.73
CA ASN A 387 5.23 -26.61 5.78
C ASN A 387 3.80 -26.16 5.46
N ALA A 388 3.01 -25.81 6.47
CA ALA A 388 1.65 -25.32 6.28
C ALA A 388 1.62 -23.97 5.51
N TYR A 389 2.59 -23.09 5.74
CA TYR A 389 2.74 -21.84 4.99
C TYR A 389 3.02 -22.07 3.49
N LEU A 390 3.88 -23.03 3.17
CA LEU A 390 4.24 -23.37 1.78
C LEU A 390 3.12 -24.09 1.04
N LEU A 391 2.30 -24.85 1.76
CA LEU A 391 1.06 -25.41 1.24
C LEU A 391 -0.07 -24.37 1.10
N THR A 392 0.19 -23.11 1.47
CA THR A 392 -0.81 -22.03 1.46
C THR A 392 -2.05 -22.41 2.29
N ASN A 393 -1.83 -23.08 3.43
CA ASN A 393 -2.90 -23.53 4.31
C ASN A 393 -3.67 -22.31 4.87
N PRO A 394 -5.00 -22.20 4.64
CA PRO A 394 -5.76 -21.02 5.05
C PRO A 394 -5.72 -20.76 6.56
N THR A 395 -5.77 -21.81 7.37
CA THR A 395 -5.72 -21.71 8.84
C THR A 395 -4.36 -21.23 9.31
N GLU A 396 -3.28 -21.70 8.70
CA GLU A 396 -1.94 -21.26 9.04
C GLU A 396 -1.69 -19.80 8.63
N LEU A 397 -2.13 -19.41 7.44
CA LEU A 397 -2.05 -18.02 6.99
C LEU A 397 -2.84 -17.09 7.92
N GLU A 398 -4.02 -17.50 8.37
CA GLU A 398 -4.80 -16.74 9.33
C GLU A 398 -4.09 -16.60 10.69
N LYS A 399 -3.55 -17.69 11.24
CA LYS A 399 -2.76 -17.65 12.49
C LYS A 399 -1.56 -16.73 12.37
N ARG A 400 -0.80 -16.87 11.29
CA ARG A 400 0.41 -16.10 10.99
C ARG A 400 0.14 -14.60 10.96
N TRP A 401 -0.95 -14.19 10.33
CA TRP A 401 -1.23 -12.76 10.11
C TRP A 401 -2.03 -12.10 11.24
N LYS A 402 -2.84 -12.87 11.99
CA LYS A 402 -3.51 -12.36 13.19
C LYS A 402 -2.59 -12.28 14.42
N GLY A 403 -1.32 -12.67 14.29
CA GLY A 403 -0.33 -12.60 15.35
C GLY A 403 -0.60 -13.60 16.47
N ASP A 404 -0.87 -14.85 16.08
CA ASP A 404 -0.97 -15.95 17.05
C ASP A 404 0.28 -16.00 17.94
N THR A 405 0.06 -16.09 19.25
CA THR A 405 1.13 -16.09 20.25
C THR A 405 2.11 -17.26 20.12
N THR A 406 1.74 -18.32 19.40
CA THR A 406 2.63 -19.47 19.13
C THR A 406 3.88 -19.08 18.33
N TYR A 407 3.77 -18.10 17.43
CA TYR A 407 4.90 -17.61 16.63
C TYR A 407 6.03 -16.99 17.47
N ALA A 408 5.70 -16.45 18.66
CA ALA A 408 6.69 -15.92 19.60
C ALA A 408 7.54 -17.03 20.26
N GLN A 409 7.10 -18.29 20.22
CA GLN A 409 7.81 -19.42 20.82
C GLN A 409 8.86 -20.02 19.88
N TYR A 410 8.64 -19.98 18.55
CA TYR A 410 9.54 -20.64 17.60
C TYR A 410 11.00 -20.19 17.68
N PRO A 411 11.34 -18.88 17.82
CA PRO A 411 12.73 -18.48 18.00
C PRO A 411 13.36 -19.10 19.25
N ARG A 412 12.63 -19.18 20.37
CA ARG A 412 13.12 -19.79 21.62
C ARG A 412 13.37 -21.27 21.44
N TYR A 413 12.48 -21.97 20.73
CA TYR A 413 12.61 -23.40 20.51
C TYR A 413 13.80 -23.71 19.61
N LEU A 414 13.94 -22.99 18.50
CA LEU A 414 15.03 -23.16 17.54
C LEU A 414 16.39 -22.80 18.14
N HIS A 415 16.47 -21.71 18.91
CA HIS A 415 17.68 -21.36 19.64
C HIS A 415 18.08 -22.47 20.62
N ARG A 416 17.10 -22.97 21.40
CA ARG A 416 17.35 -24.04 22.36
C ARG A 416 17.79 -25.34 21.66
N ALA A 417 17.22 -25.67 20.50
CA ALA A 417 17.66 -26.81 19.70
C ALA A 417 19.11 -26.63 19.21
N ALA A 418 19.46 -25.43 18.72
CA ALA A 418 20.82 -25.13 18.28
C ALA A 418 21.84 -25.19 19.43
N GLU A 419 21.48 -24.71 20.62
CA GLU A 419 22.30 -24.86 21.84
C GLU A 419 22.53 -26.32 22.23
N LEU A 420 21.48 -27.15 22.17
CA LEU A 420 21.55 -28.56 22.54
C LEU A 420 22.44 -29.36 21.59
N LEU A 421 22.45 -29.02 20.30
CA LEU A 421 23.26 -29.69 19.28
C LEU A 421 24.69 -29.14 19.19
N GLY A 422 24.91 -27.87 19.54
CA GLY A 422 26.21 -27.20 19.54
C GLY A 422 26.65 -26.67 18.18
N GLU A 423 27.61 -25.72 18.18
CA GLU A 423 28.08 -24.97 17.00
C GLU A 423 28.75 -25.83 15.93
N SER A 424 29.33 -26.98 16.31
CA SER A 424 29.98 -27.90 15.37
C SER A 424 29.02 -28.81 14.62
N HIS A 425 27.73 -28.78 14.95
CA HIS A 425 26.72 -29.61 14.31
C HIS A 425 26.32 -29.01 12.95
N TYR A 426 26.28 -29.78 11.86
CA TYR A 426 25.97 -29.27 10.51
C TYR A 426 24.58 -28.59 10.41
N MET A 427 23.61 -28.99 11.26
CA MET A 427 22.29 -28.32 11.35
C MET A 427 22.30 -26.99 12.13
N HIS A 428 23.40 -26.65 12.81
CA HIS A 428 23.45 -25.48 13.69
C HIS A 428 23.10 -24.20 12.92
N ASP A 429 23.82 -23.91 11.83
CA ASP A 429 23.58 -22.72 11.02
C ASP A 429 22.16 -22.68 10.45
N TYR A 430 21.62 -23.84 10.08
CA TYR A 430 20.25 -23.95 9.56
C TYR A 430 19.19 -23.67 10.64
N LEU A 431 19.39 -24.13 11.88
CA LEU A 431 18.53 -23.82 13.01
C LEU A 431 18.58 -22.34 13.38
N ILE A 432 19.77 -21.74 13.39
CA ILE A 432 19.95 -20.30 13.61
C ILE A 432 19.30 -19.50 12.48
N ALA A 433 19.40 -19.92 11.23
CA ALA A 433 18.74 -19.27 10.09
C ALA A 433 17.21 -19.23 10.28
N LYS A 434 16.60 -20.36 10.69
CA LYS A 434 15.15 -20.41 10.98
C LYS A 434 14.77 -19.57 12.19
N GLN A 435 15.59 -19.56 13.23
CA GLN A 435 15.37 -18.70 14.40
C GLN A 435 15.30 -17.23 13.95
N LEU A 436 16.31 -16.77 13.21
CA LEU A 436 16.39 -15.40 12.70
C LEU A 436 15.21 -15.06 11.78
N TYR A 437 14.77 -16.00 10.95
CA TYR A 437 13.56 -15.83 10.15
C TYR A 437 12.31 -15.59 11.00
N PHE A 438 12.07 -16.40 12.03
CA PHE A 438 10.91 -16.20 12.90
C PHE A 438 11.03 -14.93 13.75
N GLU A 439 12.25 -14.52 14.15
CA GLU A 439 12.49 -13.22 14.79
C GLU A 439 12.10 -12.06 13.86
N GLY A 440 12.58 -12.08 12.61
CA GLY A 440 12.26 -11.06 11.61
C GLY A 440 10.75 -11.01 11.30
N LEU A 441 10.11 -12.16 11.16
CA LEU A 441 8.66 -12.27 10.99
C LEU A 441 7.90 -11.67 12.18
N ASN A 442 8.28 -12.01 13.41
CA ASN A 442 7.66 -11.49 14.61
C ASN A 442 7.81 -9.97 14.71
N PHE A 443 9.00 -9.44 14.38
CA PHE A 443 9.22 -8.00 14.33
C PHE A 443 8.30 -7.33 13.31
N ARG A 444 8.22 -7.85 12.08
CA ARG A 444 7.29 -7.34 11.06
C ARG A 444 5.84 -7.32 11.56
N LEU A 445 5.37 -8.41 12.17
CA LEU A 445 4.00 -8.53 12.67
C LEU A 445 3.70 -7.51 13.77
N GLN A 446 4.64 -7.27 14.69
CA GLN A 446 4.48 -6.25 15.72
C GLN A 446 4.38 -4.84 15.15
N VAL A 447 5.19 -4.52 14.14
CA VAL A 447 5.11 -3.22 13.43
C VAL A 447 3.76 -3.07 12.72
N ASP A 448 3.31 -4.12 12.02
CA ASP A 448 1.99 -4.15 11.35
C ASP A 448 0.83 -3.95 12.36
N GLN A 449 0.98 -4.42 13.61
CA GLN A 449 0.04 -4.23 14.71
C GLN A 449 0.14 -2.86 15.43
N GLY A 450 1.01 -1.96 14.94
CA GLY A 450 1.14 -0.60 15.46
C GLY A 450 2.14 -0.43 16.61
N ASN A 451 2.99 -1.44 16.87
CA ASN A 451 4.10 -1.28 17.80
C ASN A 451 5.14 -0.30 17.21
N GLN A 452 5.34 0.83 17.90
CA GLN A 452 6.27 1.88 17.46
C GLN A 452 7.71 1.69 17.96
N LEU A 453 7.96 0.67 18.80
CA LEU A 453 9.29 0.40 19.37
C LEU A 453 10.22 -0.39 18.44
N ILE A 454 9.66 -1.05 17.43
CA ILE A 454 10.39 -1.85 16.45
C ILE A 454 10.11 -1.26 15.07
N THR A 455 11.06 -1.41 14.16
CA THR A 455 10.99 -0.91 12.78
C THR A 455 11.02 -2.06 11.77
N TYR A 456 10.49 -1.82 10.56
CA TYR A 456 10.67 -2.77 9.46
C TYR A 456 12.14 -3.01 9.10
N GLN A 457 13.03 -2.08 9.45
CA GLN A 457 14.47 -2.21 9.23
C GLN A 457 15.08 -3.29 10.13
N GLU A 458 14.69 -3.36 11.41
CA GLU A 458 15.15 -4.41 12.32
C GLU A 458 14.64 -5.79 11.89
N ALA A 459 13.41 -5.87 11.37
CA ALA A 459 12.89 -7.10 10.77
C ALA A 459 13.70 -7.53 9.54
N LEU A 460 14.09 -6.56 8.70
CA LEU A 460 14.91 -6.80 7.50
C LEU A 460 16.30 -7.32 7.86
N GLU A 461 16.97 -6.74 8.87
CA GLU A 461 18.30 -7.17 9.32
C GLU A 461 18.31 -8.64 9.78
N LYS A 462 17.26 -9.07 10.50
CA LYS A 462 17.09 -10.47 10.89
C LYS A 462 16.93 -11.38 9.68
N GLN A 463 16.17 -10.95 8.69
CA GLN A 463 15.93 -11.73 7.48
C GLN A 463 17.17 -11.84 6.58
N GLU A 464 17.97 -10.77 6.49
CA GLU A 464 19.27 -10.76 5.80
C GLU A 464 20.30 -11.65 6.50
N ALA A 465 20.31 -11.66 7.84
CA ALA A 465 21.16 -12.56 8.62
C ALA A 465 20.77 -14.03 8.44
N ALA A 466 19.46 -14.33 8.38
CA ALA A 466 18.98 -15.68 8.05
C ALA A 466 19.46 -16.12 6.65
N LEU A 467 19.38 -15.22 5.66
CA LEU A 467 19.80 -15.49 4.29
C LEU A 467 21.32 -15.71 4.14
N ALA A 468 22.13 -15.05 4.99
CA ALA A 468 23.57 -15.25 5.01
C ALA A 468 23.99 -16.66 5.45
N LEU A 469 23.16 -17.31 6.28
CA LEU A 469 23.37 -18.68 6.75
C LEU A 469 22.76 -19.72 5.81
N GLU A 470 21.56 -19.46 5.27
CA GLU A 470 20.85 -20.35 4.35
C GLU A 470 20.19 -19.56 3.21
N ASN A 471 20.68 -19.72 1.98
CA ASN A 471 20.26 -18.93 0.82
C ASN A 471 19.38 -19.66 -0.19
N ARG A 472 18.96 -20.90 0.09
CA ARG A 472 18.08 -21.70 -0.78
C ARG A 472 16.65 -21.78 -0.28
N ALA A 473 16.36 -21.24 0.90
CA ALA A 473 15.01 -21.19 1.46
C ALA A 473 14.12 -20.16 0.76
N ALA A 474 13.20 -20.62 -0.11
CA ALA A 474 12.28 -19.75 -0.87
C ALA A 474 11.44 -18.82 0.02
N PHE A 475 11.03 -19.30 1.20
CA PHE A 475 10.21 -18.55 2.15
C PHE A 475 10.95 -17.36 2.79
N PHE A 476 12.28 -17.35 2.79
CA PHE A 476 13.06 -16.18 3.19
C PHE A 476 12.89 -15.03 2.21
N TYR A 477 13.01 -15.33 0.91
CA TYR A 477 12.85 -14.34 -0.16
C TYR A 477 11.42 -13.79 -0.21
N ASN A 478 10.41 -14.63 0.02
CA ASN A 478 9.03 -14.13 0.08
C ASN A 478 8.83 -13.13 1.22
N GLU A 479 9.35 -13.40 2.43
CA GLU A 479 9.28 -12.42 3.54
C GLU A 479 10.09 -11.15 3.26
N LEU A 480 11.26 -11.24 2.62
CA LEU A 480 12.01 -10.06 2.16
C LEU A 480 11.16 -9.22 1.18
N GLY A 481 10.46 -9.87 0.25
CA GLY A 481 9.56 -9.19 -0.67
C GLY A 481 8.43 -8.45 0.06
N VAL A 482 7.83 -9.07 1.08
CA VAL A 482 6.82 -8.44 1.93
C VAL A 482 7.39 -7.24 2.68
N LEU A 483 8.58 -7.37 3.30
CA LEU A 483 9.24 -6.27 4.00
C LEU A 483 9.57 -5.09 3.08
N HIS A 484 10.11 -5.36 1.89
CA HIS A 484 10.39 -4.31 0.91
C HIS A 484 9.10 -3.63 0.43
N THR A 485 8.00 -4.38 0.29
CA THR A 485 6.67 -3.82 -0.01
C THR A 485 6.24 -2.83 1.09
N ARG A 486 6.36 -3.21 2.37
CA ARG A 486 6.07 -2.31 3.51
C ARG A 486 6.93 -1.06 3.52
N MET A 487 8.20 -1.20 3.14
CA MET A 487 9.17 -0.11 3.05
C MET A 487 9.05 0.73 1.75
N LYS A 488 8.10 0.40 0.85
CA LYS A 488 7.88 1.05 -0.45
C LYS A 488 9.05 0.91 -1.43
N GLN A 489 9.77 -0.20 -1.36
CA GLN A 489 10.91 -0.53 -2.22
C GLN A 489 10.48 -1.55 -3.28
N SER A 490 9.63 -1.12 -4.22
CA SER A 490 8.93 -2.00 -5.16
C SER A 490 9.85 -2.88 -6.01
N GLU A 491 10.92 -2.31 -6.58
CA GLU A 491 11.88 -3.09 -7.38
C GLU A 491 12.55 -4.23 -6.60
N LYS A 492 12.91 -3.97 -5.33
CA LYS A 492 13.47 -4.99 -4.45
C LYS A 492 12.42 -6.02 -4.06
N ALA A 493 11.17 -5.60 -3.85
CA ALA A 493 10.08 -6.52 -3.55
C ALA A 493 9.86 -7.51 -4.71
N ILE A 494 9.75 -6.99 -5.93
CA ILE A 494 9.61 -7.78 -7.17
C ILE A 494 10.75 -8.79 -7.30
N ALA A 495 12.01 -8.35 -7.19
CA ALA A 495 13.17 -9.23 -7.33
C ALA A 495 13.18 -10.38 -6.29
N ASN A 496 12.76 -10.09 -5.07
CA ASN A 496 12.67 -11.11 -4.02
C ASN A 496 11.50 -12.08 -4.26
N PHE A 497 10.34 -11.62 -4.72
CA PHE A 497 9.25 -12.52 -5.10
C PHE A 497 9.61 -13.39 -6.29
N GLU A 498 10.26 -12.83 -7.32
CA GLU A 498 10.79 -13.60 -8.45
C GLU A 498 11.81 -14.65 -8.00
N LYS A 499 12.67 -14.33 -7.02
CA LYS A 499 13.61 -15.29 -6.46
C LYS A 499 12.92 -16.40 -5.66
N ALA A 500 11.88 -16.07 -4.90
CA ALA A 500 11.05 -17.05 -4.22
C ALA A 500 10.35 -18.00 -5.23
N ILE A 501 9.86 -17.46 -6.34
CA ILE A 501 9.26 -18.23 -7.44
C ILE A 501 10.31 -19.11 -8.15
N GLU A 502 11.52 -18.61 -8.35
CA GLU A 502 12.61 -19.39 -8.95
C GLU A 502 12.96 -20.62 -8.08
N LEU A 503 12.95 -20.45 -6.76
CA LEU A 503 13.28 -21.50 -5.80
C LEU A 503 12.09 -22.44 -5.51
N ALA A 504 10.85 -21.95 -5.54
CA ALA A 504 9.63 -22.72 -5.27
C ALA A 504 8.50 -22.33 -6.26
N PRO A 505 8.58 -22.77 -7.53
CA PRO A 505 7.67 -22.34 -8.59
C PRO A 505 6.23 -22.88 -8.48
N GLU A 506 6.00 -23.92 -7.69
CA GLU A 506 4.66 -24.45 -7.36
C GLU A 506 4.09 -23.83 -6.07
N TRP A 507 4.81 -22.89 -5.46
CA TRP A 507 4.30 -22.14 -4.31
C TRP A 507 3.50 -20.94 -4.82
N GLY A 508 2.18 -20.96 -4.64
CA GLY A 508 1.31 -19.95 -5.22
C GLY A 508 1.41 -18.56 -4.56
N LEU A 509 1.78 -18.48 -3.28
CA LEU A 509 1.75 -17.21 -2.53
C LEU A 509 2.71 -16.12 -3.08
N PRO A 510 3.96 -16.42 -3.47
CA PRO A 510 4.82 -15.47 -4.17
C PRO A 510 4.23 -14.90 -5.46
N TYR A 511 3.46 -15.68 -6.23
CA TYR A 511 2.79 -15.17 -7.43
C TYR A 511 1.68 -14.17 -7.09
N VAL A 512 0.94 -14.41 -6.00
CA VAL A 512 -0.06 -13.46 -5.49
C VAL A 512 0.61 -12.13 -5.15
N ASN A 513 1.72 -12.20 -4.42
CA ASN A 513 2.47 -11.02 -3.99
C ASN A 513 3.05 -10.25 -5.15
N LEU A 514 3.63 -10.96 -6.11
CA LEU A 514 4.17 -10.37 -7.31
C LEU A 514 3.08 -9.75 -8.19
N CYS A 515 1.93 -10.40 -8.34
CA CYS A 515 0.77 -9.86 -9.07
C CYS A 515 0.34 -8.51 -8.48
N LEU A 516 0.17 -8.44 -7.16
CA LEU A 516 -0.21 -7.22 -6.46
C LEU A 516 0.85 -6.12 -6.61
N GLU A 517 2.12 -6.45 -6.40
CA GLU A 517 3.19 -5.47 -6.49
C GLU A 517 3.37 -4.93 -7.92
N GLN A 518 3.27 -5.79 -8.94
CA GLN A 518 3.25 -5.39 -10.36
C GLN A 518 2.08 -4.46 -10.67
N PHE A 519 0.88 -4.76 -10.13
CA PHE A 519 -0.27 -3.90 -10.32
C PHE A 519 -0.02 -2.50 -9.73
N TYR A 520 0.48 -2.39 -8.49
CA TYR A 520 0.79 -1.09 -7.89
C TYR A 520 1.97 -0.35 -8.54
N ASN A 521 2.85 -1.07 -9.21
CA ASN A 521 3.91 -0.52 -10.06
C ASN A 521 3.43 -0.11 -11.47
N ASN A 522 2.12 -0.21 -11.74
CA ASN A 522 1.49 0.12 -13.02
C ASN A 522 1.87 -0.82 -14.18
N ASP A 523 2.30 -2.05 -13.85
CA ASP A 523 2.56 -3.14 -14.80
C ASP A 523 1.34 -4.08 -14.91
N ILE A 524 0.16 -3.54 -15.25
CA ILE A 524 -1.14 -4.25 -15.17
C ILE A 524 -1.16 -5.56 -15.99
N GLU A 525 -0.61 -5.56 -17.21
CA GLU A 525 -0.57 -6.77 -18.05
C GLU A 525 0.25 -7.90 -17.41
N LYS A 526 1.39 -7.56 -16.80
CA LYS A 526 2.22 -8.52 -16.08
C LYS A 526 1.50 -9.01 -14.83
N ALA A 527 0.86 -8.10 -14.09
CA ALA A 527 0.09 -8.45 -12.90
C ALA A 527 -0.98 -9.49 -13.24
N ILE A 528 -1.77 -9.26 -14.30
CA ILE A 528 -2.80 -10.20 -14.75
C ILE A 528 -2.18 -11.56 -15.12
N ALA A 529 -1.09 -11.58 -15.90
CA ALA A 529 -0.42 -12.81 -16.29
C ALA A 529 0.15 -13.59 -15.08
N THR A 530 0.69 -12.88 -14.09
CA THR A 530 1.18 -13.47 -12.84
C THR A 530 0.02 -14.00 -11.99
N GLY A 531 -1.10 -13.28 -11.92
CA GLY A 531 -2.32 -13.72 -11.24
C GLY A 531 -2.95 -14.95 -11.88
N ASP A 532 -2.95 -15.06 -13.22
CA ASP A 532 -3.40 -16.26 -13.94
C ASP A 532 -2.54 -17.49 -13.59
N LYS A 533 -1.22 -17.30 -13.44
CA LYS A 533 -0.33 -18.37 -12.95
C LYS A 533 -0.65 -18.77 -11.51
N ALA A 534 -0.94 -17.80 -10.63
CA ALA A 534 -1.36 -18.09 -9.26
C ALA A 534 -2.63 -18.96 -9.23
N ILE A 535 -3.62 -18.64 -10.08
CA ILE A 535 -4.85 -19.43 -10.22
C ILE A 535 -4.56 -20.84 -10.77
N ALA A 536 -3.64 -20.97 -11.73
CA ALA A 536 -3.27 -22.30 -12.26
C ALA A 536 -2.66 -23.21 -11.18
N ILE A 537 -1.90 -22.63 -10.23
CA ILE A 537 -1.29 -23.35 -9.11
C ILE A 537 -2.31 -23.65 -7.99
N MET A 538 -3.21 -22.71 -7.73
CA MET A 538 -4.19 -22.77 -6.64
C MET A 538 -5.64 -22.57 -7.15
N PRO A 539 -6.16 -23.50 -7.98
CA PRO A 539 -7.43 -23.31 -8.69
C PRO A 539 -8.66 -23.30 -7.79
N ASP A 540 -8.54 -23.82 -6.56
CA ASP A 540 -9.63 -23.97 -5.59
C ASP A 540 -9.66 -22.83 -4.55
N TYR A 541 -8.90 -21.75 -4.77
CA TYR A 541 -8.81 -20.62 -3.83
C TYR A 541 -9.69 -19.43 -4.29
N PRO A 542 -10.92 -19.26 -3.77
CA PRO A 542 -11.87 -18.25 -4.25
C PRO A 542 -11.36 -16.81 -4.14
N GLN A 543 -10.49 -16.53 -3.17
CA GLN A 543 -9.91 -15.20 -2.95
C GLN A 543 -8.99 -14.78 -4.12
N LEU A 544 -8.34 -15.71 -4.83
CA LEU A 544 -7.53 -15.37 -6.01
C LEU A 544 -8.36 -14.85 -7.17
N TYR A 545 -9.53 -15.46 -7.39
CA TYR A 545 -10.44 -15.00 -8.42
C TYR A 545 -11.01 -13.61 -8.09
N ASN A 546 -11.29 -13.34 -6.81
CA ASN A 546 -11.68 -12.00 -6.37
C ASN A 546 -10.55 -10.98 -6.53
N LEU A 547 -9.32 -11.33 -6.14
CA LEU A 547 -8.14 -10.49 -6.36
C LEU A 547 -7.93 -10.20 -7.85
N LEU A 548 -7.94 -11.22 -8.70
CA LEU A 548 -7.72 -11.02 -10.14
C LEU A 548 -8.86 -10.22 -10.76
N SER A 549 -10.11 -10.43 -10.31
CA SER A 549 -11.24 -9.57 -10.70
C SER A 549 -10.99 -8.12 -10.32
N TRP A 550 -10.42 -7.87 -9.14
CA TRP A 550 -10.05 -6.54 -8.67
C TRP A 550 -8.94 -5.93 -9.52
N VAL A 551 -7.87 -6.68 -9.80
CA VAL A 551 -6.76 -6.25 -10.67
C VAL A 551 -7.25 -5.92 -12.09
N ASN A 552 -8.19 -6.69 -12.63
CA ASN A 552 -8.77 -6.43 -13.96
C ASN A 552 -9.72 -5.22 -13.97
N ALA A 553 -10.39 -4.94 -12.85
CA ALA A 553 -11.44 -3.94 -12.78
C ALA A 553 -10.95 -2.52 -12.44
N ASN A 554 -9.78 -2.39 -11.80
CA ASN A 554 -9.30 -1.10 -11.30
C ASN A 554 -8.09 -0.60 -12.09
N GLU A 555 -8.02 0.71 -12.28
CA GLU A 555 -6.83 1.41 -12.76
C GLU A 555 -6.03 1.98 -11.57
N VAL A 556 -4.70 2.00 -11.70
CA VAL A 556 -3.78 2.36 -10.59
C VAL A 556 -3.96 3.81 -10.13
N GLU A 557 -4.35 4.70 -11.04
CA GLU A 557 -4.51 6.15 -10.79
C GLU A 557 -5.55 6.46 -9.70
N TYR A 558 -6.56 5.61 -9.55
CA TYR A 558 -7.71 5.85 -8.65
C TYR A 558 -7.58 5.21 -7.26
N LEU A 559 -6.44 4.61 -6.93
CA LEU A 559 -6.25 3.92 -5.66
C LEU A 559 -5.38 4.71 -4.67
N ASP A 560 -5.89 4.94 -3.46
CA ASP A 560 -5.04 5.45 -2.37
C ASP A 560 -4.03 4.36 -1.96
N LYS A 561 -2.77 4.57 -2.37
CA LYS A 561 -1.61 3.74 -2.02
C LYS A 561 -1.39 3.60 -0.50
N ARG A 562 -2.20 4.21 0.37
CA ARG A 562 -2.16 4.06 1.83
C ARG A 562 -2.88 2.81 2.34
N ASN A 563 -3.99 2.37 1.71
CA ASN A 563 -4.77 1.24 2.22
C ASN A 563 -4.06 -0.12 2.03
N TRP A 564 -3.34 -0.29 0.92
CA TRP A 564 -2.45 -1.44 0.65
C TRP A 564 -1.38 -1.67 1.74
N LYS A 565 -0.89 -0.58 2.35
CA LYS A 565 0.22 -0.64 3.31
C LYS A 565 -0.17 -1.29 4.65
N ARG A 566 -1.46 -1.39 4.94
CA ARG A 566 -1.98 -1.97 6.19
C ARG A 566 -2.41 -3.43 6.06
N SER A 567 -2.92 -3.87 4.90
CA SER A 567 -3.53 -5.21 4.77
C SER A 567 -2.51 -6.34 4.77
N GLY A 568 -1.32 -6.12 4.20
CA GLY A 568 -0.38 -7.24 4.02
C GLY A 568 -0.96 -8.27 3.09
N VAL A 569 -0.21 -9.33 2.88
CA VAL A 569 -0.56 -10.42 1.95
C VAL A 569 -1.79 -11.22 2.41
N GLU A 570 -2.52 -10.75 3.42
CA GLU A 570 -3.88 -11.21 3.65
C GLU A 570 -4.68 -10.98 2.36
N LEU A 571 -5.00 -12.06 1.64
CA LEU A 571 -5.98 -12.10 0.55
C LEU A 571 -7.38 -11.80 1.11
N LYS A 572 -7.53 -10.64 1.73
CA LYS A 572 -8.71 -10.19 2.43
C LYS A 572 -9.13 -8.84 1.85
N GLU A 573 -10.33 -8.89 1.31
CA GLU A 573 -11.20 -7.75 1.06
C GLU A 573 -10.70 -6.73 0.04
N ASP A 574 -10.30 -7.23 -1.13
CA ASP A 574 -10.16 -6.37 -2.31
C ASP A 574 -11.54 -5.97 -2.81
N PHE A 575 -11.83 -4.66 -2.83
CA PHE A 575 -13.08 -4.11 -3.33
C PHE A 575 -12.86 -3.32 -4.60
N ILE A 576 -13.77 -3.49 -5.56
CA ILE A 576 -13.72 -2.69 -6.78
C ILE A 576 -14.18 -1.26 -6.45
N TYR A 577 -13.32 -0.29 -6.77
CA TYR A 577 -13.52 1.13 -6.48
C TYR A 577 -13.75 1.96 -7.74
N ASP A 578 -13.36 1.46 -8.91
CA ASP A 578 -13.44 2.16 -10.18
C ASP A 578 -14.89 2.51 -10.57
N TYR A 579 -15.17 3.82 -10.62
CA TYR A 579 -16.43 4.41 -11.07
C TYR A 579 -16.12 5.53 -12.07
N ASP A 580 -16.34 5.24 -13.35
CA ASP A 580 -16.17 6.21 -14.43
C ASP A 580 -17.56 6.69 -14.88
N GLU A 581 -17.97 7.86 -14.39
CA GLU A 581 -19.24 8.50 -14.74
C GLU A 581 -19.37 8.83 -16.23
N THR A 582 -18.27 8.79 -16.99
CA THR A 582 -18.29 9.08 -18.44
C THR A 582 -18.62 7.87 -19.28
N LYS A 583 -18.51 6.65 -18.72
CA LYS A 583 -18.77 5.39 -19.42
C LYS A 583 -20.24 5.01 -19.35
N THR A 584 -20.78 4.64 -20.49
CA THR A 584 -22.13 4.07 -20.60
C THR A 584 -22.19 2.68 -19.96
N PRO A 585 -23.39 2.22 -19.54
CA PRO A 585 -23.58 0.84 -19.07
C PRO A 585 -23.06 -0.23 -20.05
N SER A 586 -23.16 0.02 -21.36
CA SER A 586 -22.62 -0.85 -22.41
C SER A 586 -21.10 -0.92 -22.43
N GLU A 587 -20.40 0.20 -22.24
CA GLU A 587 -18.94 0.25 -22.18
C GLU A 587 -18.42 -0.41 -20.90
N ASN A 588 -19.09 -0.17 -19.76
CA ASN A 588 -18.78 -0.85 -18.50
C ASN A 588 -18.99 -2.37 -18.58
N LYS A 589 -19.99 -2.83 -19.33
CA LYS A 589 -20.22 -4.27 -19.55
C LYS A 589 -19.05 -4.94 -20.24
N VAL A 590 -18.45 -4.28 -21.25
CA VAL A 590 -17.25 -4.78 -21.92
C VAL A 590 -16.04 -4.73 -20.98
N LYS A 591 -15.86 -3.63 -20.23
CA LYS A 591 -14.75 -3.48 -19.27
C LYS A 591 -14.75 -4.57 -18.19
N PHE A 592 -15.90 -4.89 -17.61
CA PHE A 592 -16.01 -5.80 -16.48
C PHE A 592 -16.32 -7.27 -16.84
N GLU A 593 -16.35 -7.63 -18.13
CA GLU A 593 -16.74 -8.98 -18.57
C GLU A 593 -15.91 -10.09 -17.90
N ARG A 594 -14.57 -9.94 -17.90
CA ARG A 594 -13.66 -10.90 -17.25
C ARG A 594 -13.83 -10.90 -15.72
N SER A 595 -13.98 -9.73 -15.11
CA SER A 595 -14.21 -9.60 -13.65
C SER A 595 -15.48 -10.33 -13.21
N ILE A 596 -16.56 -10.25 -13.98
CA ILE A 596 -17.81 -10.99 -13.70
C ILE A 596 -17.57 -12.51 -13.72
N GLN A 597 -16.87 -13.02 -14.74
CA GLN A 597 -16.56 -14.45 -14.86
C GLN A 597 -15.71 -14.95 -13.67
N LEU A 598 -14.69 -14.18 -13.30
CA LEU A 598 -13.82 -14.50 -12.15
C LEU A 598 -14.63 -14.52 -10.84
N LEU A 599 -15.46 -13.51 -10.59
CA LEU A 599 -16.30 -13.45 -9.37
C LEU A 599 -17.35 -14.57 -9.33
N GLN A 600 -17.93 -14.94 -10.47
CA GLN A 600 -18.83 -16.09 -10.56
C GLN A 600 -18.11 -17.39 -10.22
N LYS A 601 -16.86 -17.57 -10.68
CA LYS A 601 -16.03 -18.72 -10.31
C LYS A 601 -15.69 -18.73 -8.82
N ALA A 602 -15.39 -17.58 -8.23
CA ALA A 602 -15.18 -17.43 -6.79
C ALA A 602 -16.42 -17.89 -5.99
N ILE A 603 -17.62 -17.45 -6.39
CA ILE A 603 -18.89 -17.82 -5.75
C ILE A 603 -19.23 -19.31 -5.97
N ALA A 604 -18.85 -19.88 -7.12
CA ALA A 604 -19.04 -21.30 -7.38
C ALA A 604 -18.16 -22.19 -6.49
N LEU A 605 -16.96 -21.72 -6.13
CA LEU A 605 -16.05 -22.39 -5.17
C LEU A 605 -16.51 -22.19 -3.72
N ASP A 606 -16.93 -20.97 -3.38
CA ASP A 606 -17.46 -20.63 -2.06
C ASP A 606 -18.69 -19.73 -2.17
N SER A 607 -19.87 -20.35 -2.03
CA SER A 607 -21.17 -19.65 -2.08
C SER A 607 -21.42 -18.72 -0.89
N MET A 608 -20.60 -18.80 0.17
CA MET A 608 -20.62 -17.93 1.34
C MET A 608 -19.50 -16.87 1.27
N TYR A 609 -18.87 -16.65 0.11
CA TYR A 609 -17.85 -15.63 -0.02
C TYR A 609 -18.44 -14.22 -0.18
N ALA A 610 -18.67 -13.54 0.95
CA ALA A 610 -19.35 -12.24 1.00
C ALA A 610 -18.68 -11.14 0.14
N SER A 611 -17.35 -11.10 0.04
CA SER A 611 -16.62 -10.11 -0.77
C SER A 611 -16.93 -10.25 -2.26
N ALA A 612 -16.99 -11.48 -2.78
CA ALA A 612 -17.28 -11.72 -4.19
C ALA A 612 -18.71 -11.30 -4.54
N HIS A 613 -19.68 -11.58 -3.65
CA HIS A 613 -21.04 -11.05 -3.77
C HIS A 613 -21.06 -9.51 -3.75
N CYS A 614 -20.28 -8.87 -2.89
CA CYS A 614 -20.22 -7.41 -2.80
C CYS A 614 -19.68 -6.78 -4.10
N ASN A 615 -18.56 -7.29 -4.60
CA ASN A 615 -17.93 -6.81 -5.83
C ASN A 615 -18.79 -7.05 -7.07
N LEU A 616 -19.44 -8.22 -7.14
CA LEU A 616 -20.33 -8.54 -8.25
C LEU A 616 -21.59 -7.65 -8.22
N GLY A 617 -22.13 -7.37 -7.03
CA GLY A 617 -23.22 -6.43 -6.85
C GLY A 617 -22.85 -5.00 -7.27
N PHE A 618 -21.63 -4.56 -6.96
CA PHE A 618 -21.10 -3.27 -7.41
C PHE A 618 -20.94 -3.20 -8.94
N ILE A 619 -20.34 -4.23 -9.57
CA ILE A 619 -20.22 -4.27 -11.03
C ILE A 619 -21.60 -4.26 -11.69
N TYR A 620 -22.58 -5.00 -11.16
CA TYR A 620 -23.92 -5.02 -11.73
C TYR A 620 -24.61 -3.65 -11.68
N ASP A 621 -24.36 -2.86 -10.63
CA ASP A 621 -24.82 -1.47 -10.55
C ASP A 621 -24.19 -0.60 -11.66
N GLN A 622 -22.90 -0.81 -11.96
CA GLN A 622 -22.16 -0.08 -13.00
C GLN A 622 -22.60 -0.39 -14.43
N ILE A 623 -23.05 -1.61 -14.68
CA ILE A 623 -23.55 -2.02 -16.00
C ILE A 623 -25.07 -1.87 -16.13
N GLY A 624 -25.74 -1.31 -15.11
CA GLY A 624 -27.17 -1.02 -15.12
C GLY A 624 -28.09 -2.23 -14.87
N GLU A 625 -27.56 -3.35 -14.40
CA GLU A 625 -28.33 -4.58 -14.10
C GLU A 625 -28.86 -4.54 -12.66
N ILE A 626 -29.88 -3.71 -12.46
CA ILE A 626 -30.40 -3.29 -11.14
C ILE A 626 -30.80 -4.49 -10.26
N GLU A 627 -31.54 -5.46 -10.79
CA GLU A 627 -32.04 -6.60 -10.01
C GLU A 627 -30.90 -7.48 -9.51
N LYS A 628 -29.87 -7.69 -10.36
CA LYS A 628 -28.69 -8.49 -10.00
C LYS A 628 -27.84 -7.77 -8.97
N ALA A 629 -27.67 -6.46 -9.11
CA ALA A 629 -26.96 -5.64 -8.13
C ALA A 629 -27.63 -5.74 -6.74
N ALA A 630 -28.96 -5.56 -6.69
CA ALA A 630 -29.73 -5.68 -5.46
C ALA A 630 -29.58 -7.07 -4.80
N TYR A 631 -29.69 -8.13 -5.60
CA TYR A 631 -29.55 -9.51 -5.13
C TYR A 631 -28.17 -9.76 -4.50
N HIS A 632 -27.10 -9.44 -5.23
CA HIS A 632 -25.74 -9.74 -4.78
C HIS A 632 -25.31 -8.88 -3.57
N LEU A 633 -25.68 -7.59 -3.52
CA LEU A 633 -25.39 -6.73 -2.37
C LEU A 633 -26.15 -7.19 -1.11
N ARG A 634 -27.44 -7.52 -1.21
CA ARG A 634 -28.22 -8.09 -0.09
C ARG A 634 -27.66 -9.44 0.37
N LYS A 635 -27.26 -10.30 -0.58
CA LYS A 635 -26.65 -11.60 -0.27
C LYS A 635 -25.34 -11.43 0.49
N SER A 636 -24.48 -10.49 0.08
CA SER A 636 -23.23 -10.16 0.78
C SER A 636 -23.50 -9.77 2.24
N VAL A 637 -24.44 -8.86 2.48
CA VAL A 637 -24.82 -8.42 3.83
C VAL A 637 -25.46 -9.55 4.65
N SER A 638 -26.23 -10.44 4.02
CA SER A 638 -26.85 -11.58 4.72
C SER A 638 -25.84 -12.63 5.16
N ILE A 639 -24.72 -12.76 4.44
CA ILE A 639 -23.65 -13.70 4.77
C ILE A 639 -22.77 -13.11 5.88
N ASP A 640 -22.38 -11.85 5.74
CA ASP A 640 -21.56 -11.14 6.73
C ASP A 640 -22.12 -9.74 6.98
N SER A 641 -22.89 -9.62 8.06
CA SER A 641 -23.49 -8.36 8.48
C SER A 641 -22.50 -7.40 9.14
N THR A 642 -21.31 -7.89 9.52
CA THR A 642 -20.25 -7.09 10.18
C THR A 642 -19.36 -6.36 9.18
N LYS A 643 -19.54 -6.64 7.87
CA LYS A 643 -18.78 -6.04 6.79
C LYS A 643 -19.35 -4.69 6.38
N TYR A 644 -18.72 -3.61 6.87
CA TYR A 644 -19.22 -2.26 6.66
C TYR A 644 -19.27 -1.86 5.17
N ILE A 645 -18.34 -2.31 4.33
CA ILE A 645 -18.31 -1.95 2.89
C ILE A 645 -19.51 -2.54 2.15
N SER A 646 -19.94 -3.76 2.50
CA SER A 646 -21.16 -4.36 1.94
C SER A 646 -22.41 -3.59 2.33
N GLN A 647 -22.51 -3.17 3.60
CA GLN A 647 -23.59 -2.31 4.10
C GLN A 647 -23.58 -0.93 3.43
N TYR A 648 -22.40 -0.34 3.25
CA TYR A 648 -22.22 0.95 2.59
C TYR A 648 -22.65 0.90 1.12
N LYS A 649 -22.12 -0.07 0.35
CA LYS A 649 -22.46 -0.25 -1.07
C LYS A 649 -23.95 -0.58 -1.27
N LEU A 650 -24.52 -1.44 -0.41
CA LEU A 650 -25.96 -1.70 -0.40
C LEU A 650 -26.75 -0.41 -0.13
N GLY A 651 -26.34 0.37 0.86
CA GLY A 651 -27.01 1.62 1.24
C GLY A 651 -27.03 2.66 0.12
N VAL A 652 -25.90 2.89 -0.54
CA VAL A 652 -25.79 3.79 -1.70
C VAL A 652 -26.61 3.27 -2.89
N PHE A 653 -26.57 1.97 -3.15
CA PHE A 653 -27.34 1.35 -4.22
C PHE A 653 -28.86 1.45 -4.00
N LEU A 654 -29.33 1.16 -2.78
CA LEU A 654 -30.74 1.29 -2.41
C LEU A 654 -31.25 2.72 -2.52
N PHE A 655 -30.39 3.72 -2.25
CA PHE A 655 -30.68 5.11 -2.55
C PHE A 655 -30.94 5.35 -4.04
N LYS A 656 -30.09 4.83 -4.94
CA LYS A 656 -30.23 4.98 -6.41
C LYS A 656 -31.56 4.41 -6.94
N ILE A 657 -32.09 3.36 -6.31
CA ILE A 657 -33.36 2.74 -6.69
C ILE A 657 -34.57 3.21 -5.86
N ASN A 658 -34.45 4.36 -5.19
CA ASN A 658 -35.49 4.99 -4.36
C ASN A 658 -35.99 4.15 -3.17
N GLN A 659 -35.21 3.18 -2.69
CA GLN A 659 -35.50 2.37 -1.49
C GLN A 659 -34.87 2.99 -0.23
N PHE A 660 -35.24 4.24 0.05
CA PHE A 660 -34.54 5.08 1.02
C PHE A 660 -34.52 4.53 2.46
N LYS A 661 -35.61 3.90 2.93
CA LYS A 661 -35.69 3.34 4.29
C LYS A 661 -34.67 2.22 4.53
N GLU A 662 -34.56 1.28 3.59
CA GLU A 662 -33.61 0.17 3.70
C GLU A 662 -32.18 0.70 3.52
N GLY A 663 -31.98 1.66 2.60
CA GLY A 663 -30.69 2.32 2.41
C GLY A 663 -30.19 3.06 3.65
N GLU A 664 -31.07 3.77 4.36
CA GLU A 664 -30.78 4.43 5.63
C GLU A 664 -30.28 3.45 6.69
N VAL A 665 -30.97 2.31 6.85
CA VAL A 665 -30.59 1.25 7.80
C VAL A 665 -29.21 0.71 7.47
N ALA A 666 -28.95 0.39 6.20
CA ALA A 666 -27.67 -0.15 5.76
C ALA A 666 -26.51 0.85 6.03
N LEU A 667 -26.67 2.13 5.66
CA LEU A 667 -25.63 3.15 5.90
C LEU A 667 -25.40 3.44 7.39
N LYS A 668 -26.46 3.43 8.23
CA LYS A 668 -26.31 3.56 9.69
C LYS A 668 -25.56 2.38 10.29
N ASN A 669 -25.85 1.17 9.84
CA ASN A 669 -25.10 -0.02 10.28
C ASN A 669 -23.64 0.08 9.88
N ALA A 670 -23.34 0.48 8.64
CA ALA A 670 -21.97 0.71 8.16
C ALA A 670 -21.22 1.73 9.05
N ALA A 671 -21.84 2.88 9.34
CA ALA A 671 -21.25 3.90 10.20
C ALA A 671 -21.01 3.42 11.64
N ASN A 672 -21.97 2.68 12.22
CA ASN A 672 -21.86 2.16 13.58
C ASN A 672 -20.76 1.12 13.73
N LEU A 673 -20.53 0.31 12.69
CA LEU A 673 -19.43 -0.65 12.67
C LEU A 673 -18.10 0.09 12.77
N THR A 674 -17.86 1.11 11.95
CA THR A 674 -16.53 1.73 11.84
C THR A 674 -16.23 2.86 12.83
N GLN A 675 -17.24 3.51 13.44
CA GLN A 675 -17.03 4.78 14.17
C GLN A 675 -15.98 4.77 15.30
N TYR A 676 -15.69 3.61 15.91
CA TYR A 676 -14.73 3.52 17.02
C TYR A 676 -13.30 3.15 16.58
N TYR A 677 -13.13 2.37 15.50
CA TYR A 677 -11.82 1.88 15.06
C TYR A 677 -11.35 2.48 13.72
N ASP A 678 -12.28 2.98 12.89
CA ASP A 678 -12.01 3.69 11.65
C ASP A 678 -12.96 4.90 11.48
N PRO A 679 -12.69 6.00 12.20
CA PRO A 679 -13.50 7.22 12.14
C PRO A 679 -13.62 7.83 10.73
N GLU A 680 -12.63 7.57 9.86
CA GLU A 680 -12.64 8.07 8.48
C GLU A 680 -13.72 7.39 7.65
N SER A 681 -13.76 6.04 7.65
CA SER A 681 -14.84 5.29 6.97
C SER A 681 -16.22 5.62 7.54
N ALA A 682 -16.33 5.82 8.86
CA ALA A 682 -17.58 6.24 9.49
C ALA A 682 -18.06 7.61 9.00
N ALA A 683 -17.14 8.57 8.87
CA ALA A 683 -17.45 9.89 8.33
C ALA A 683 -17.97 9.81 6.89
N TRP A 684 -17.40 8.95 6.04
CA TRP A 684 -17.89 8.72 4.67
C TRP A 684 -19.27 8.06 4.63
N CYS A 685 -19.59 7.18 5.57
CA CYS A 685 -20.95 6.62 5.71
C CYS A 685 -21.96 7.71 6.12
N TYR A 686 -21.60 8.60 7.04
CA TYR A 686 -22.43 9.75 7.41
C TYR A 686 -22.58 10.78 6.27
N ASN A 687 -21.55 10.97 5.45
CA ASN A 687 -21.64 11.78 4.24
C ASN A 687 -22.64 11.19 3.23
N ALA A 688 -22.60 9.86 3.02
CA ALA A 688 -23.56 9.17 2.18
C ALA A 688 -24.99 9.27 2.74
N LEU A 689 -25.18 9.17 4.06
CA LEU A 689 -26.46 9.46 4.71
C LEU A 689 -26.93 10.89 4.47
N GLY A 690 -26.02 11.88 4.56
CA GLY A 690 -26.31 13.28 4.26
C GLY A 690 -26.85 13.46 2.84
N ILE A 691 -26.20 12.82 1.86
CA ILE A 691 -26.64 12.85 0.44
C ILE A 691 -28.00 12.16 0.29
N LEU A 692 -28.18 10.97 0.89
CA LEU A 692 -29.44 10.22 0.85
C LEU A 692 -30.59 11.06 1.43
N TYR A 693 -30.41 11.64 2.62
CA TYR A 693 -31.43 12.46 3.26
C TYR A 693 -31.74 13.74 2.49
N ARG A 694 -30.73 14.39 1.90
CA ARG A 694 -30.94 15.58 1.06
C ARG A 694 -31.85 15.27 -0.12
N ASN A 695 -31.59 14.16 -0.81
CA ASN A 695 -32.36 13.73 -1.98
C ASN A 695 -33.73 13.15 -1.58
N TRP A 696 -33.86 12.59 -0.38
CA TRP A 696 -35.14 12.19 0.23
C TRP A 696 -35.90 13.35 0.90
N GLU A 697 -35.46 14.60 0.68
CA GLU A 697 -36.04 15.83 1.25
C GLU A 697 -36.13 15.86 2.79
N LYS A 698 -35.30 15.07 3.47
CA LYS A 698 -35.11 15.07 4.93
C LYS A 698 -34.01 16.03 5.33
N THR A 699 -34.24 17.32 5.05
CA THR A 699 -33.23 18.37 5.09
C THR A 699 -32.50 18.50 6.43
N ASP A 700 -33.21 18.44 7.56
CA ASP A 700 -32.56 18.59 8.88
C ASP A 700 -31.70 17.37 9.23
N LEU A 701 -32.15 16.16 8.90
CA LEU A 701 -31.36 14.92 9.04
C LEU A 701 -30.12 14.93 8.13
N ALA A 702 -30.21 15.53 6.94
CA ALA A 702 -29.06 15.69 6.06
C ALA A 702 -27.97 16.57 6.71
N LEU A 703 -28.36 17.71 7.28
CA LEU A 703 -27.44 18.61 7.97
C LEU A 703 -26.83 17.97 9.23
N GLU A 704 -27.62 17.21 10.01
CA GLU A 704 -27.12 16.43 11.14
C GLU A 704 -26.10 15.36 10.71
N ALA A 705 -26.35 14.67 9.60
CA ALA A 705 -25.44 13.66 9.09
C ALA A 705 -24.11 14.28 8.61
N TYR A 706 -24.14 15.39 7.88
CA TYR A 706 -22.93 16.13 7.51
C TYR A 706 -22.16 16.66 8.73
N GLN A 707 -22.87 17.12 9.76
CA GLN A 707 -22.24 17.55 11.02
C GLN A 707 -21.53 16.38 11.71
N LYS A 708 -22.16 15.21 11.82
CA LYS A 708 -21.52 14.00 12.38
C LYS A 708 -20.29 13.57 11.59
N ALA A 709 -20.34 13.64 10.25
CA ALA A 709 -19.19 13.33 9.41
C ALA A 709 -18.01 14.28 9.71
N MET A 710 -18.31 15.56 9.90
CA MET A 710 -17.31 16.58 10.24
C MET A 710 -16.73 16.41 11.65
N ASP A 711 -17.54 16.03 12.63
CA ASP A 711 -17.09 15.77 14.00
C ASP A 711 -16.10 14.58 14.05
N LEU A 712 -16.35 13.55 13.24
CA LEU A 712 -15.47 12.38 13.13
C LEU A 712 -14.20 12.65 12.33
N LEU A 713 -14.29 13.51 11.30
CA LEU A 713 -13.19 13.75 10.38
C LEU A 713 -12.98 15.25 10.06
N PRO A 714 -12.51 16.07 11.03
CA PRO A 714 -12.40 17.52 10.86
C PRO A 714 -11.48 17.96 9.72
N ARG A 715 -10.47 17.13 9.40
CA ARG A 715 -9.51 17.38 8.31
C ARG A 715 -10.18 17.42 6.93
N PHE A 716 -11.27 16.69 6.74
CA PHE A 716 -12.00 16.60 5.46
C PHE A 716 -13.30 17.41 5.48
N ALA A 717 -13.42 18.36 6.40
CA ALA A 717 -14.60 19.21 6.55
C ALA A 717 -15.02 19.92 5.24
N TYR A 718 -14.09 20.18 4.32
CA TYR A 718 -14.40 20.78 3.02
C TYR A 718 -15.45 19.99 2.22
N ASN A 719 -15.39 18.65 2.20
CA ASN A 719 -16.37 17.81 1.50
C ASN A 719 -17.75 17.90 2.12
N PHE A 720 -17.81 17.92 3.46
CA PHE A 720 -19.07 17.99 4.20
C PHE A 720 -19.70 19.38 4.10
N TYR A 721 -18.89 20.45 4.09
CA TYR A 721 -19.35 21.81 3.81
C TYR A 721 -19.97 21.93 2.42
N ALA A 722 -19.40 21.29 1.39
CA ALA A 722 -20.02 21.25 0.07
C ALA A 722 -21.39 20.55 0.10
N GLY A 723 -21.51 19.42 0.80
CA GLY A 723 -22.78 18.72 1.02
C GLY A 723 -23.85 19.59 1.71
N MET A 724 -23.46 20.33 2.74
CA MET A 724 -24.32 21.30 3.42
C MET A 724 -24.72 22.46 2.51
N ALA A 725 -23.78 23.00 1.73
CA ALA A 725 -24.05 24.07 0.76
C ALA A 725 -25.14 23.66 -0.25
N PHE A 726 -25.04 22.45 -0.81
CA PHE A 726 -26.08 21.89 -1.67
C PHE A 726 -27.43 21.72 -0.98
N THR A 727 -27.43 21.32 0.29
CA THR A 727 -28.65 21.16 1.08
C THR A 727 -29.35 22.50 1.30
N TYR A 728 -28.59 23.56 1.59
CA TYR A 728 -29.12 24.92 1.70
C TYR A 728 -29.56 25.48 0.34
N PHE A 729 -28.84 25.15 -0.74
CA PHE A 729 -29.14 25.61 -2.09
C PHE A 729 -30.42 24.99 -2.65
N TYR A 730 -30.50 23.65 -2.75
CA TYR A 730 -31.59 22.95 -3.41
C TYR A 730 -32.83 22.79 -2.52
N ASN A 731 -32.66 22.43 -1.25
CA ASN A 731 -33.79 22.07 -0.38
C ASN A 731 -34.30 23.27 0.43
N LYS A 732 -33.43 24.04 1.10
CA LYS A 732 -33.88 25.21 1.90
C LYS A 732 -34.03 26.49 1.08
N LYS A 733 -33.38 26.59 -0.09
CA LYS A 733 -33.31 27.80 -0.93
C LYS A 733 -32.81 29.03 -0.16
N GLU A 734 -31.95 28.81 0.82
CA GLU A 734 -31.28 29.86 1.60
C GLU A 734 -29.90 30.12 0.95
N TYR A 735 -29.92 30.87 -0.15
CA TYR A 735 -28.74 31.11 -0.99
C TYR A 735 -27.56 31.72 -0.23
N ASP A 736 -27.84 32.61 0.72
CA ASP A 736 -26.84 33.24 1.59
C ASP A 736 -26.04 32.22 2.41
N LYS A 737 -26.72 31.22 3.01
CA LYS A 737 -26.05 30.14 3.73
C LYS A 737 -25.37 29.17 2.78
N ALA A 738 -25.97 28.89 1.63
CA ALA A 738 -25.35 28.04 0.62
C ALA A 738 -24.00 28.62 0.16
N GLU A 739 -23.95 29.91 -0.15
CA GLU A 739 -22.72 30.63 -0.49
C GLU A 739 -21.69 30.56 0.63
N TRP A 740 -22.11 30.79 1.88
CA TRP A 740 -21.22 30.71 3.03
C TRP A 740 -20.56 29.32 3.16
N TYR A 741 -21.35 28.24 3.06
CA TYR A 741 -20.83 26.87 3.15
C TYR A 741 -19.95 26.50 1.94
N PHE A 742 -20.28 26.96 0.74
CA PHE A 742 -19.42 26.81 -0.45
C PHE A 742 -18.06 27.49 -0.26
N LEU A 743 -18.04 28.72 0.26
CA LEU A 743 -16.79 29.45 0.55
C LEU A 743 -16.00 28.81 1.69
N LYS A 744 -16.66 28.25 2.71
CA LYS A 744 -16.01 27.46 3.76
C LYS A 744 -15.34 26.20 3.24
N SER A 745 -15.96 25.54 2.26
CA SER A 745 -15.37 24.41 1.56
C SER A 745 -14.07 24.82 0.85
N LEU A 746 -14.08 25.94 0.12
CA LEU A 746 -12.88 26.50 -0.54
C LEU A 746 -11.81 26.99 0.44
N GLU A 747 -12.20 27.57 1.58
CA GLU A 747 -11.25 27.98 2.63
C GLU A 747 -10.48 26.77 3.19
N ALA A 748 -11.18 25.65 3.38
CA ALA A 748 -10.61 24.43 3.90
C ALA A 748 -9.78 23.66 2.85
N ASN A 749 -10.14 23.73 1.56
CA ASN A 749 -9.34 23.18 0.46
C ASN A 749 -9.29 24.14 -0.76
N PRO A 750 -8.29 25.05 -0.81
CA PRO A 750 -8.20 26.07 -1.85
C PRO A 750 -7.86 25.58 -3.26
N ASN A 751 -7.52 24.30 -3.42
CA ASN A 751 -7.12 23.70 -4.69
C ASN A 751 -8.15 22.68 -5.22
N ASP A 752 -9.34 22.62 -4.62
CA ASP A 752 -10.39 21.70 -5.05
C ASP A 752 -11.11 22.22 -6.30
N VAL A 753 -10.75 21.67 -7.46
CA VAL A 753 -11.35 22.01 -8.77
C VAL A 753 -12.86 21.76 -8.76
N GLY A 754 -13.31 20.69 -8.11
CA GLY A 754 -14.72 20.33 -8.04
C GLY A 754 -15.51 21.40 -7.30
N VAL A 755 -15.00 21.87 -6.15
CA VAL A 755 -15.68 22.93 -5.39
C VAL A 755 -15.73 24.23 -6.20
N TYR A 756 -14.65 24.66 -6.85
CA TYR A 756 -14.70 25.86 -7.72
C TYR A 756 -15.73 25.74 -8.85
N TYR A 757 -15.82 24.56 -9.48
CA TYR A 757 -16.86 24.26 -10.47
C TYR A 757 -18.27 24.43 -9.88
N TRP A 758 -18.53 23.85 -8.71
CA TRP A 758 -19.83 23.93 -8.04
C TRP A 758 -20.19 25.35 -7.58
N VAL A 759 -19.23 26.13 -7.07
CA VAL A 759 -19.45 27.53 -6.72
C VAL A 759 -19.70 28.39 -7.97
N GLY A 760 -18.97 28.12 -9.06
CA GLY A 760 -19.20 28.76 -10.35
C GLY A 760 -20.62 28.52 -10.87
N LEU A 761 -21.08 27.26 -10.83
CA LEU A 761 -22.45 26.90 -11.19
C LEU A 761 -23.49 27.54 -10.28
N TYR A 762 -23.24 27.58 -8.96
CA TYR A 762 -24.09 28.28 -8.00
C TYR A 762 -24.25 29.76 -8.41
N TYR A 763 -23.15 30.46 -8.69
CA TYR A 763 -23.17 31.86 -9.09
C TYR A 763 -23.88 32.11 -10.43
N GLN A 764 -23.78 31.19 -11.40
CA GLN A 764 -24.57 31.28 -12.62
C GLN A 764 -26.08 31.21 -12.32
N ASN A 765 -26.50 30.28 -11.46
CA ASN A 765 -27.91 30.11 -11.10
C ASN A 765 -28.50 31.30 -10.33
N VAL A 766 -27.69 31.99 -9.52
CA VAL A 766 -28.11 33.24 -8.85
C VAL A 766 -27.83 34.49 -9.70
N ASN A 767 -27.54 34.34 -11.00
CA ASN A 767 -27.27 35.41 -11.98
C ASN A 767 -26.07 36.32 -11.64
N ARG A 768 -25.12 35.84 -10.84
CA ARG A 768 -23.85 36.51 -10.50
C ARG A 768 -22.74 36.10 -11.47
N PHE A 769 -22.93 36.44 -12.74
CA PHE A 769 -22.09 35.96 -13.85
C PHE A 769 -20.59 36.32 -13.76
N GLN A 770 -20.25 37.47 -13.17
CA GLN A 770 -18.85 37.87 -12.97
C GLN A 770 -18.14 37.02 -11.90
N ASP A 771 -18.85 36.70 -10.82
CA ASP A 771 -18.32 35.83 -9.76
C ASP A 771 -18.22 34.38 -10.25
N ALA A 772 -19.19 33.94 -11.06
CA ALA A 772 -19.13 32.66 -11.75
C ALA A 772 -17.92 32.56 -12.70
N GLU A 773 -17.66 33.60 -13.51
CA GLU A 773 -16.49 33.65 -14.40
C GLU A 773 -15.20 33.47 -13.59
N TRP A 774 -15.07 34.17 -12.47
CA TRP A 774 -13.89 34.06 -11.62
C TRP A 774 -13.69 32.64 -11.08
N MET A 775 -14.73 32.03 -10.52
CA MET A 775 -14.66 30.67 -9.96
C MET A 775 -14.34 29.63 -11.03
N LEU A 776 -14.96 29.73 -12.20
CA LEU A 776 -14.70 28.83 -13.33
C LEU A 776 -13.29 29.00 -13.90
N LEU A 777 -12.77 30.23 -13.99
CA LEU A 777 -11.39 30.47 -14.39
C LEU A 777 -10.39 29.89 -13.38
N LYS A 778 -10.65 29.98 -12.06
CA LYS A 778 -9.83 29.32 -11.04
C LYS A 778 -9.85 27.79 -11.17
N ALA A 779 -10.99 27.20 -11.48
CA ALA A 779 -11.05 25.77 -11.80
C ALA A 779 -10.17 25.42 -13.02
N LEU A 780 -10.13 26.28 -14.06
CA LEU A 780 -9.27 26.07 -15.24
C LEU A 780 -7.78 26.39 -15.00
N GLU A 781 -7.44 27.29 -14.07
CA GLU A 781 -6.05 27.49 -13.66
C GLU A 781 -5.45 26.20 -13.06
N ILE A 782 -6.25 25.46 -12.30
CA ILE A 782 -5.84 24.21 -11.65
C ILE A 782 -5.94 23.03 -12.62
N HIS A 783 -7.03 22.94 -13.40
CA HIS A 783 -7.23 21.90 -14.41
C HIS A 783 -7.59 22.52 -15.79
N PRO A 784 -6.58 22.88 -16.60
CA PRO A 784 -6.77 23.63 -17.85
C PRO A 784 -7.68 22.95 -18.89
N GLU A 785 -7.76 21.62 -18.87
CA GLU A 785 -8.52 20.84 -19.84
C GLU A 785 -9.89 20.38 -19.33
N TYR A 786 -10.40 20.94 -18.23
CA TYR A 786 -11.68 20.53 -17.68
C TYR A 786 -12.86 20.97 -18.57
N SER A 787 -13.26 20.08 -19.50
CA SER A 787 -14.25 20.35 -20.55
C SER A 787 -15.60 20.86 -20.02
N ILE A 788 -16.04 20.33 -18.89
CA ILE A 788 -17.28 20.72 -18.21
C ILE A 788 -17.21 22.19 -17.76
N VAL A 789 -16.10 22.61 -17.14
CA VAL A 789 -15.89 24.00 -16.69
C VAL A 789 -15.75 24.94 -17.89
N GLN A 790 -15.05 24.53 -18.95
CA GLN A 790 -14.96 25.32 -20.19
C GLN A 790 -16.35 25.54 -20.82
N ASN A 791 -17.22 24.52 -20.81
CA ASN A 791 -18.60 24.64 -21.30
C ASN A 791 -19.42 25.61 -20.45
N LEU A 792 -19.33 25.53 -19.12
CA LEU A 792 -20.01 26.49 -18.23
C LEU A 792 -19.51 27.92 -18.44
N LEU A 793 -18.20 28.10 -18.63
CA LEU A 793 -17.60 29.40 -18.89
C LEU A 793 -18.06 29.96 -20.25
N LEU A 794 -18.14 29.11 -21.27
CA LEU A 794 -18.70 29.46 -22.58
C LEU A 794 -20.16 29.90 -22.47
N GLN A 795 -20.98 29.15 -21.74
CA GLN A 795 -22.38 29.50 -21.47
C GLN A 795 -22.49 30.83 -20.71
N ASN A 796 -21.58 31.08 -19.75
CA ASN A 796 -21.51 32.33 -19.02
C ASN A 796 -21.27 33.52 -19.96
N TYR A 797 -20.30 33.38 -20.88
CA TYR A 797 -19.97 34.40 -21.86
C TYR A 797 -21.07 34.63 -22.90
N ILE A 798 -21.72 33.57 -23.38
CA ILE A 798 -22.87 33.66 -24.28
C ILE A 798 -24.03 34.41 -23.58
N THR A 799 -24.36 34.02 -22.35
CA THR A 799 -25.44 34.63 -21.56
C THR A 799 -25.18 36.11 -21.29
N THR A 800 -23.93 36.48 -21.01
CA THR A 800 -23.50 37.87 -20.81
C THR A 800 -23.15 38.61 -22.10
N ARG A 801 -23.34 37.99 -23.28
CA ARG A 801 -23.04 38.55 -24.61
C ARG A 801 -21.59 39.00 -24.81
N GLN A 802 -20.64 38.37 -24.11
CA GLN A 802 -19.20 38.61 -24.23
C GLN A 802 -18.59 37.82 -25.41
N TYR A 803 -19.10 38.05 -26.62
CA TYR A 803 -18.81 37.21 -27.79
C TYR A 803 -17.32 37.14 -28.17
N GLU A 804 -16.52 38.16 -27.90
CA GLU A 804 -15.07 38.11 -28.15
C GLU A 804 -14.36 37.03 -27.31
N LYS A 805 -14.77 36.88 -26.04
CA LYS A 805 -14.24 35.83 -25.16
C LYS A 805 -14.74 34.45 -25.58
N VAL A 806 -16.00 34.36 -26.02
CA VAL A 806 -16.59 33.13 -26.58
C VAL A 806 -15.78 32.65 -27.80
N LEU A 807 -15.48 33.56 -28.73
CA LEU A 807 -14.70 33.27 -29.93
C LEU A 807 -13.27 32.85 -29.59
N THR A 808 -12.62 33.53 -28.65
CA THR A 808 -11.24 33.20 -28.22
C THR A 808 -11.18 31.78 -27.65
N LEU A 809 -12.09 31.45 -26.72
CA LEU A 809 -12.14 30.13 -26.09
C LEU A 809 -12.48 29.03 -27.12
N GLN A 810 -13.41 29.29 -28.03
CA GLN A 810 -13.74 28.30 -29.06
C GLN A 810 -12.67 28.14 -30.12
N GLN A 811 -11.94 29.20 -30.46
CA GLN A 811 -10.83 29.10 -31.41
C GLN A 811 -9.70 28.23 -30.86
N GLN A 812 -9.37 28.36 -29.57
CA GLN A 812 -8.43 27.46 -28.90
C GLN A 812 -8.88 25.99 -28.93
N ARG A 813 -10.18 25.72 -28.74
CA ARG A 813 -10.74 24.35 -28.84
C ARG A 813 -10.69 23.82 -30.26
N LEU A 814 -10.95 24.67 -31.26
CA LEU A 814 -10.90 24.29 -32.67
C LEU A 814 -9.47 24.07 -33.16
N GLU A 815 -8.48 24.81 -32.68
CA GLU A 815 -7.06 24.58 -32.99
C GLU A 815 -6.60 23.18 -32.55
N LYS A 816 -7.05 22.72 -31.38
CA LYS A 816 -6.75 21.37 -30.89
C LYS A 816 -7.53 20.28 -31.63
N ALA A 817 -8.78 20.56 -32.02
CA ALA A 817 -9.67 19.61 -32.67
C ALA A 817 -10.37 20.23 -33.90
N PRO A 818 -9.65 20.40 -35.03
CA PRO A 818 -10.11 21.20 -36.17
C PRO A 818 -11.29 20.60 -36.94
N HIS A 819 -11.53 19.31 -36.77
CA HIS A 819 -12.64 18.58 -37.39
C HIS A 819 -13.71 18.16 -36.37
N ASN A 820 -13.67 18.68 -35.14
CA ASN A 820 -14.74 18.40 -34.18
C ASN A 820 -16.02 19.16 -34.58
N ILE A 821 -17.06 18.40 -34.92
CA ILE A 821 -18.30 18.94 -35.48
C ILE A 821 -19.05 19.86 -34.49
N ILE A 822 -18.96 19.59 -33.18
CA ILE A 822 -19.58 20.39 -32.13
C ILE A 822 -18.84 21.72 -31.94
N ASN A 823 -17.51 21.74 -32.03
CA ASN A 823 -16.74 22.99 -32.00
C ASN A 823 -17.05 23.87 -33.23
N LEU A 824 -17.18 23.25 -34.42
CA LEU A 824 -17.59 23.95 -35.64
C LEU A 824 -19.02 24.50 -35.54
N ALA A 825 -19.96 23.71 -35.02
CA ALA A 825 -21.35 24.16 -34.80
C ALA A 825 -21.43 25.28 -33.76
N ASN A 826 -20.61 25.24 -32.72
CA ASN A 826 -20.52 26.33 -31.74
C ASN A 826 -20.00 27.63 -32.37
N MET A 827 -18.99 27.56 -33.23
CA MET A 827 -18.52 28.74 -33.96
C MET A 827 -19.62 29.33 -34.85
N GLU A 828 -20.38 28.47 -35.53
CA GLU A 828 -21.54 28.91 -36.29
C GLU A 828 -22.58 29.61 -35.40
N ILE A 829 -23.01 28.97 -34.30
CA ILE A 829 -24.01 29.50 -33.37
C ILE A 829 -23.59 30.89 -32.87
N VAL A 830 -22.31 31.06 -32.54
CA VAL A 830 -21.77 32.31 -32.00
C VAL A 830 -21.79 33.41 -33.06
N TYR A 831 -21.35 33.13 -34.30
CA TYR A 831 -21.43 34.13 -35.37
C TYR A 831 -22.88 34.47 -35.75
N PHE A 832 -23.77 33.49 -35.72
CA PHE A 832 -25.21 33.72 -35.91
C PHE A 832 -25.78 34.65 -34.82
N GLN A 833 -25.46 34.41 -33.55
CA GLN A 833 -25.88 35.27 -32.42
C GLN A 833 -25.27 36.68 -32.48
N MET A 834 -24.08 36.82 -33.07
CA MET A 834 -23.45 38.13 -33.34
C MET A 834 -24.07 38.87 -34.53
N GLY A 835 -24.89 38.20 -35.36
CA GLY A 835 -25.45 38.74 -36.60
C GLY A 835 -24.48 38.71 -37.80
N ASP A 836 -23.31 38.06 -37.66
CA ASP A 836 -22.36 37.84 -38.75
C ASP A 836 -22.77 36.60 -39.55
N LEU A 837 -23.78 36.80 -40.41
CA LEU A 837 -24.36 35.72 -41.21
C LEU A 837 -23.38 35.15 -42.25
N GLU A 838 -22.38 35.93 -42.67
CA GLU A 838 -21.35 35.48 -43.61
C GLU A 838 -20.47 34.41 -42.96
N LYS A 839 -19.90 34.71 -41.79
CA LYS A 839 -19.09 33.73 -41.05
C LYS A 839 -19.91 32.57 -40.51
N ALA A 840 -21.15 32.82 -40.07
CA ALA A 840 -22.05 31.72 -39.71
C ALA A 840 -22.25 30.77 -40.90
N GLY A 841 -22.43 31.31 -42.12
CA GLY A 841 -22.52 30.53 -43.36
C GLY A 841 -21.23 29.75 -43.69
N GLU A 842 -20.05 30.32 -43.43
CA GLU A 842 -18.78 29.61 -43.59
C GLU A 842 -18.67 28.40 -42.65
N TYR A 843 -18.96 28.59 -41.36
CA TYR A 843 -18.91 27.49 -40.39
C TYR A 843 -20.02 26.46 -40.63
N SER A 844 -21.20 26.88 -41.11
CA SER A 844 -22.23 25.95 -41.58
C SER A 844 -21.70 25.02 -42.67
N LYS A 845 -20.94 25.53 -43.64
CA LYS A 845 -20.32 24.67 -44.68
C LYS A 845 -19.29 23.71 -44.10
N LYS A 846 -18.54 24.13 -43.08
CA LYS A 846 -17.57 23.27 -42.39
C LYS A 846 -18.26 22.17 -41.59
N VAL A 847 -19.38 22.46 -40.93
CA VAL A 847 -20.20 21.44 -40.24
C VAL A 847 -20.68 20.40 -41.24
N GLU A 848 -21.27 20.82 -42.35
CA GLU A 848 -21.76 19.92 -43.41
C GLU A 848 -20.65 19.08 -44.05
N ALA A 849 -19.43 19.65 -44.20
CA ALA A 849 -18.29 18.93 -44.78
C ALA A 849 -17.77 17.77 -43.90
N VAL A 850 -18.06 17.79 -42.60
CA VAL A 850 -17.59 16.78 -41.62
C VAL A 850 -18.75 15.92 -41.09
N LEU A 851 -19.98 16.32 -41.36
CA LEU A 851 -21.18 15.59 -40.96
C LEU A 851 -21.23 14.21 -41.63
N LYS A 852 -21.33 13.18 -40.79
CA LYS A 852 -21.74 11.84 -41.18
C LYS A 852 -23.21 11.68 -40.82
N ASP A 853 -23.99 11.04 -41.68
CA ASP A 853 -25.42 10.78 -41.45
C ASP A 853 -25.62 9.64 -40.43
N GLU A 854 -24.97 9.75 -39.26
CA GLU A 854 -25.07 8.85 -38.13
C GLU A 854 -26.03 9.41 -37.08
N GLU A 855 -26.91 8.57 -36.52
CA GLU A 855 -27.98 8.98 -35.60
C GLU A 855 -27.44 9.77 -34.39
N SER A 856 -26.39 9.26 -33.72
CA SER A 856 -25.81 9.90 -32.55
C SER A 856 -25.27 11.31 -32.86
N GLN A 857 -24.53 11.43 -33.97
CA GLN A 857 -23.90 12.69 -34.38
C GLN A 857 -24.94 13.75 -34.77
N VAL A 858 -25.99 13.36 -35.50
CA VAL A 858 -27.08 14.27 -35.89
C VAL A 858 -27.88 14.71 -34.67
N ARG A 859 -28.10 13.83 -33.69
CA ARG A 859 -28.80 14.15 -32.43
C ARG A 859 -28.01 15.14 -31.58
N ASP A 860 -26.70 14.93 -31.46
CA ASP A 860 -25.82 15.82 -30.69
C ASP A 860 -25.77 17.23 -31.29
N LEU A 861 -25.74 17.34 -32.63
CA LEU A 861 -25.89 18.63 -33.31
C LEU A 861 -27.23 19.29 -33.04
N ALA A 862 -28.33 18.55 -33.15
CA ALA A 862 -29.67 19.07 -32.92
C ALA A 862 -29.80 19.69 -31.51
N ARG A 863 -29.27 18.98 -30.50
CA ARG A 863 -29.19 19.46 -29.12
C ARG A 863 -28.28 20.68 -28.99
N GLN A 864 -27.12 20.69 -29.64
CA GLN A 864 -26.19 21.81 -29.56
C GLN A 864 -26.80 23.11 -30.12
N TYR A 865 -27.48 23.04 -31.27
CA TYR A 865 -28.19 24.19 -31.83
C TYR A 865 -29.38 24.62 -30.97
N LEU A 866 -30.04 23.69 -30.27
CA LEU A 866 -31.11 24.00 -29.31
C LEU A 866 -30.57 24.88 -28.17
N THR A 867 -29.49 24.43 -27.53
CA THR A 867 -28.79 25.18 -26.47
C THR A 867 -28.30 26.54 -26.97
N GLY A 868 -27.84 26.59 -28.22
CA GLY A 868 -27.45 27.82 -28.90
C GLY A 868 -28.60 28.77 -29.25
N LYS A 869 -29.86 28.41 -28.95
CA LYS A 869 -31.07 29.14 -29.37
C LYS A 869 -31.17 29.36 -30.88
N TYR A 870 -30.52 28.51 -31.67
CA TYR A 870 -30.63 28.48 -33.12
C TYR A 870 -31.73 27.48 -33.50
N PHE A 871 -32.97 27.82 -33.11
CA PHE A 871 -34.11 26.92 -33.13
C PHE A 871 -34.39 26.31 -34.50
N GLU A 872 -34.22 27.08 -35.58
CA GLU A 872 -34.42 26.62 -36.95
C GLU A 872 -33.49 25.46 -37.32
N LYS A 873 -32.19 25.59 -37.02
CA LYS A 873 -31.21 24.52 -37.26
C LYS A 873 -31.41 23.34 -36.33
N SER A 874 -31.73 23.59 -35.07
CA SER A 874 -32.04 22.53 -34.12
C SER A 874 -33.18 21.65 -34.62
N ILE A 875 -34.29 22.26 -35.04
CA ILE A 875 -35.46 21.55 -35.58
C ILE A 875 -35.10 20.82 -36.88
N TYR A 876 -34.34 21.43 -37.78
CA TYR A 876 -33.85 20.77 -38.99
C TYR A 876 -33.08 19.48 -38.69
N TYR A 877 -32.14 19.53 -37.73
CA TYR A 877 -31.35 18.34 -37.36
C TYR A 877 -32.16 17.31 -36.57
N TYR A 878 -33.12 17.71 -35.73
CA TYR A 878 -34.06 16.76 -35.12
C TYR A 878 -34.93 16.08 -36.18
N GLN A 879 -35.42 16.81 -37.19
CA GLN A 879 -36.16 16.21 -38.32
C GLN A 879 -35.28 15.26 -39.14
N LYS A 880 -34.01 15.61 -39.34
CA LYS A 880 -33.02 14.72 -39.97
C LYS A 880 -32.78 13.47 -39.11
N ASN A 881 -32.79 13.60 -37.78
CA ASN A 881 -32.64 12.47 -36.85
C ASN A 881 -33.85 11.53 -36.90
N ILE A 882 -35.07 12.07 -36.97
CA ILE A 882 -36.31 11.28 -37.16
C ILE A 882 -36.24 10.44 -38.45
N ALA A 883 -35.65 10.97 -39.52
CA ALA A 883 -35.47 10.21 -40.76
C ALA A 883 -34.48 9.03 -40.63
N LEU A 884 -33.53 9.10 -39.68
CA LEU A 884 -32.57 8.04 -39.39
C LEU A 884 -33.13 7.02 -38.39
N ASN A 885 -33.85 7.48 -37.38
CA ASN A 885 -34.51 6.65 -36.37
C ASN A 885 -35.95 7.15 -36.10
N PRO A 886 -36.95 6.63 -36.84
CA PRO A 886 -38.36 7.06 -36.71
C PRO A 886 -39.05 6.66 -35.40
N ASP A 887 -38.45 5.72 -34.66
CA ASP A 887 -39.01 5.12 -33.45
C ASP A 887 -38.58 5.87 -32.17
N ASP A 888 -37.56 6.75 -32.23
CA ASP A 888 -37.13 7.56 -31.08
C ASP A 888 -38.03 8.78 -30.87
N ILE A 889 -39.06 8.59 -30.05
CA ILE A 889 -40.08 9.59 -29.67
C ILE A 889 -39.46 10.85 -29.03
N ASN A 890 -38.24 10.77 -28.48
CA ASN A 890 -37.59 11.92 -27.86
C ASN A 890 -37.24 13.02 -28.88
N ASN A 891 -37.11 12.69 -30.17
CA ASN A 891 -36.83 13.69 -31.20
C ASN A 891 -38.03 14.63 -31.41
N GLU A 892 -39.24 14.08 -31.52
CA GLU A 892 -40.47 14.88 -31.60
C GLU A 892 -40.72 15.69 -30.33
N TYR A 893 -40.43 15.10 -29.17
CA TYR A 893 -40.46 15.82 -27.88
C TYR A 893 -39.53 17.04 -27.90
N ASN A 894 -38.28 16.86 -28.31
CA ASN A 894 -37.31 17.95 -28.35
C ASN A 894 -37.65 19.01 -29.42
N ILE A 895 -38.31 18.65 -30.53
CA ILE A 895 -38.86 19.63 -31.47
C ILE A 895 -39.96 20.47 -30.81
N SER A 896 -40.84 19.85 -30.01
CA SER A 896 -41.82 20.59 -29.20
C SER A 896 -41.13 21.57 -28.26
N CYS A 897 -40.11 21.14 -27.51
CA CYS A 897 -39.31 22.01 -26.65
C CYS A 897 -38.67 23.16 -27.44
N ALA A 898 -38.11 22.88 -28.62
CA ALA A 898 -37.53 23.90 -29.48
C ALA A 898 -38.55 24.97 -29.91
N TYR A 899 -39.76 24.56 -30.29
CA TYR A 899 -40.83 25.52 -30.62
C TYR A 899 -41.34 26.29 -29.40
N ALA A 900 -41.41 25.64 -28.22
CA ALA A 900 -41.82 26.28 -26.97
C ALA A 900 -40.82 27.37 -26.55
N LEU A 901 -39.52 27.06 -26.60
CA LEU A 901 -38.43 28.00 -26.34
C LEU A 901 -38.36 29.13 -27.38
N TRP A 902 -38.71 28.84 -28.64
CA TRP A 902 -38.82 29.85 -29.69
C TRP A 902 -40.05 30.77 -29.52
N GLY A 903 -40.99 30.41 -28.64
CA GLY A 903 -42.24 31.15 -28.44
C GLY A 903 -43.32 30.86 -29.49
N LYS A 904 -43.18 29.77 -30.26
CA LYS A 904 -44.17 29.30 -31.23
C LYS A 904 -45.10 28.28 -30.59
N SER A 905 -45.96 28.76 -29.69
CA SER A 905 -46.76 27.91 -28.80
C SER A 905 -47.68 26.93 -29.51
N GLU A 906 -48.31 27.30 -30.63
CA GLU A 906 -49.18 26.40 -31.40
C GLU A 906 -48.39 25.21 -31.97
N ALA A 907 -47.27 25.48 -32.64
CA ALA A 907 -46.41 24.44 -33.19
C ALA A 907 -45.82 23.54 -32.09
N ALA A 908 -45.47 24.11 -30.93
CA ALA A 908 -44.99 23.35 -29.79
C ALA A 908 -46.04 22.35 -29.31
N ILE A 909 -47.28 22.79 -29.13
CA ILE A 909 -48.39 21.93 -28.71
C ILE A 909 -48.72 20.86 -29.76
N ASP A 910 -48.68 21.19 -31.05
CA ASP A 910 -48.90 20.21 -32.13
C ASP A 910 -47.86 19.09 -32.12
N TRP A 911 -46.58 19.44 -31.96
CA TRP A 911 -45.52 18.43 -31.85
C TRP A 911 -45.63 17.64 -30.55
N LEU A 912 -45.98 18.29 -29.44
CA LEU A 912 -46.19 17.61 -28.16
C LEU A 912 -47.35 16.61 -28.23
N SER A 913 -48.44 16.94 -28.93
CA SER A 913 -49.57 16.02 -29.15
C SER A 913 -49.11 14.77 -29.89
N LYS A 914 -48.35 14.93 -30.98
CA LYS A 914 -47.79 13.80 -31.75
C LYS A 914 -46.90 12.91 -30.90
N THR A 915 -46.08 13.50 -30.05
CA THR A 915 -45.19 12.77 -29.13
C THR A 915 -45.98 11.92 -28.12
N ILE A 916 -47.07 12.47 -27.57
CA ILE A 916 -47.93 11.76 -26.61
C ILE A 916 -48.75 10.66 -27.31
N GLU A 917 -49.28 10.95 -28.50
CA GLU A 917 -49.98 9.96 -29.34
C GLU A 917 -49.08 8.77 -29.73
N LYS A 918 -47.77 9.02 -29.89
CA LYS A 918 -46.75 7.97 -30.11
C LYS A 918 -46.37 7.18 -28.84
N GLY A 919 -46.88 7.53 -27.67
CA GLY A 919 -46.68 6.76 -26.42
C GLY A 919 -45.67 7.37 -25.42
N TYR A 920 -45.44 8.68 -25.43
CA TYR A 920 -44.63 9.34 -24.40
C TYR A 920 -45.41 9.51 -23.09
N GLU A 921 -44.98 8.87 -22.00
CA GLU A 921 -45.76 8.75 -20.76
C GLU A 921 -45.22 9.56 -19.54
N ASN A 922 -44.10 10.28 -19.66
CA ASN A 922 -43.43 10.92 -18.52
C ASN A 922 -44.11 12.24 -18.08
N PHE A 923 -45.24 12.11 -17.37
CA PHE A 923 -46.04 13.25 -16.90
C PHE A 923 -45.26 14.24 -16.03
N ASP A 924 -44.46 13.74 -15.09
CA ASP A 924 -43.70 14.58 -14.15
C ASP A 924 -42.72 15.47 -14.90
N TRP A 925 -42.07 14.94 -15.96
CA TRP A 925 -41.16 15.71 -16.79
C TRP A 925 -41.90 16.76 -17.63
N LEU A 926 -43.01 16.41 -18.29
CA LEU A 926 -43.84 17.38 -19.04
C LEU A 926 -44.28 18.56 -18.16
N HIS A 927 -44.54 18.28 -16.89
CA HIS A 927 -44.96 19.27 -15.91
C HIS A 927 -43.80 20.11 -15.34
N THR A 928 -42.57 19.64 -15.38
CA THR A 928 -41.42 20.29 -14.72
C THR A 928 -40.37 20.82 -15.69
N ASP A 929 -40.37 20.38 -16.95
CA ASP A 929 -39.38 20.76 -17.96
C ASP A 929 -39.39 22.29 -18.19
N PRO A 930 -38.30 23.01 -17.87
CA PRO A 930 -38.21 24.45 -18.09
C PRO A 930 -38.49 24.87 -19.53
N ASP A 931 -38.19 24.02 -20.52
CA ASP A 931 -38.33 24.36 -21.93
C ASP A 931 -39.80 24.50 -22.36
N LEU A 932 -40.71 23.84 -21.65
CA LEU A 932 -42.16 23.91 -21.89
C LEU A 932 -42.87 24.95 -21.03
N GLU A 933 -42.14 25.74 -20.23
CA GLU A 933 -42.72 26.74 -19.32
C GLU A 933 -43.66 27.71 -20.03
N SER A 934 -43.27 28.15 -21.23
CA SER A 934 -44.03 29.12 -22.04
C SER A 934 -45.40 28.61 -22.51
N ILE A 935 -45.60 27.28 -22.59
CA ILE A 935 -46.83 26.66 -23.10
C ILE A 935 -47.68 26.02 -21.99
N ARG A 936 -47.09 25.74 -20.82
CA ARG A 936 -47.72 24.96 -19.74
C ARG A 936 -49.04 25.56 -19.22
N ASP A 937 -49.15 26.89 -19.23
CA ASP A 937 -50.33 27.58 -18.75
C ASP A 937 -51.45 27.72 -19.80
N LEU A 938 -51.17 27.36 -21.07
CA LEU A 938 -52.12 27.50 -22.17
C LEU A 938 -53.27 26.49 -22.05
N PRO A 939 -54.50 26.88 -22.44
CA PRO A 939 -55.67 26.00 -22.40
C PRO A 939 -55.46 24.70 -23.18
N ALA A 940 -54.81 24.78 -24.35
CA ALA A 940 -54.55 23.61 -25.20
C ALA A 940 -53.56 22.62 -24.58
N PHE A 941 -52.53 23.09 -23.88
CA PHE A 941 -51.62 22.21 -23.14
C PHE A 941 -52.35 21.52 -21.97
N LYS A 942 -53.13 22.28 -21.20
CA LYS A 942 -53.92 21.72 -20.08
C LYS A 942 -54.95 20.69 -20.55
N ALA A 943 -55.60 20.94 -21.68
CA ALA A 943 -56.50 19.97 -22.31
C ALA A 943 -55.76 18.70 -22.73
N LEU A 944 -54.64 18.84 -23.46
CA LEU A 944 -53.80 17.71 -23.88
C LEU A 944 -53.36 16.82 -22.70
N MET A 945 -52.92 17.43 -21.59
CA MET A 945 -52.55 16.71 -20.37
C MET A 945 -53.76 16.03 -19.70
N SER A 946 -54.89 16.71 -19.61
CA SER A 946 -56.10 16.17 -18.99
C SER A 946 -56.68 14.99 -19.77
N ASP A 947 -56.59 15.01 -21.10
CA ASP A 947 -57.15 13.99 -21.97
C ASP A 947 -56.31 12.71 -21.95
N HIS A 948 -54.98 12.82 -21.85
CA HIS A 948 -54.06 11.67 -21.92
C HIS A 948 -53.57 11.16 -20.56
N PHE A 949 -53.62 11.99 -19.50
CA PHE A 949 -53.18 11.63 -18.15
C PHE A 949 -54.27 11.87 -17.09
N PRO A 950 -55.42 11.17 -17.17
CA PRO A 950 -56.54 11.39 -16.26
C PRO A 950 -56.18 11.03 -14.81
N GLY A 951 -56.43 11.95 -13.87
CA GLY A 951 -56.26 11.74 -12.43
C GLY A 951 -54.97 12.29 -11.81
N GLN A 952 -54.02 12.78 -12.61
CA GLN A 952 -52.82 13.46 -12.12
C GLN A 952 -53.11 14.98 -11.90
N LYS A 953 -52.71 15.54 -10.75
CA LYS A 953 -53.07 16.93 -10.35
C LYS A 953 -51.96 17.94 -10.68
N PHE A 954 -52.36 19.11 -11.18
CA PHE A 954 -51.50 20.28 -11.37
C PHE A 954 -51.32 21.04 -10.04
N GLU A 955 -50.14 21.00 -9.43
CA GLU A 955 -49.81 21.88 -8.30
C GLU A 955 -48.92 23.04 -8.75
N LYS A 956 -49.38 24.28 -8.52
CA LYS A 956 -48.63 25.50 -8.87
C LYS A 956 -47.46 25.68 -7.90
N LYS A 957 -46.21 25.54 -8.36
CA LYS A 957 -45.04 25.97 -7.59
C LYS A 957 -45.04 27.51 -7.47
N PRO A 958 -44.81 28.08 -6.28
CA PRO A 958 -44.74 29.53 -6.10
C PRO A 958 -43.48 30.09 -6.78
N ALA A 959 -43.64 31.24 -7.44
CA ALA A 959 -42.56 31.99 -8.06
C ALA A 959 -41.50 32.40 -7.01
N PRO A 960 -40.21 32.53 -7.39
CA PRO A 960 -39.16 32.95 -6.47
C PRO A 960 -39.50 34.32 -5.87
N SER A 961 -39.61 34.39 -4.55
CA SER A 961 -39.74 35.66 -3.86
C SER A 961 -38.42 36.41 -3.97
N THR A 962 -38.39 37.47 -4.79
CA THR A 962 -37.32 38.47 -4.75
C THR A 962 -37.47 39.30 -3.47
N LYS A 963 -37.06 38.75 -2.33
CA LYS A 963 -36.73 39.61 -1.19
C LYS A 963 -35.39 40.26 -1.51
N LYS A 964 -35.39 41.59 -1.69
CA LYS A 964 -34.15 42.39 -1.65
C LYS A 964 -33.46 42.06 -0.33
N ALA A 965 -32.26 41.48 -0.40
CA ALA A 965 -31.41 41.26 0.76
C ALA A 965 -31.07 42.60 1.42
N GLU A 966 -30.99 42.59 2.76
CA GLU A 966 -30.80 43.78 3.58
C GLU A 966 -29.37 44.34 3.39
N PRO A 967 -29.19 45.67 3.31
CA PRO A 967 -27.88 46.32 3.11
C PRO A 967 -26.80 45.87 4.11
N ASP A 968 -27.22 45.58 5.34
CA ASP A 968 -26.36 45.18 6.45
C ASP A 968 -25.61 43.86 6.19
N TYR A 969 -26.23 42.95 5.44
CA TYR A 969 -25.64 41.65 5.09
C TYR A 969 -24.56 41.76 4.01
N TYR A 970 -24.75 42.65 3.03
CA TYR A 970 -23.74 42.89 1.99
C TYR A 970 -22.53 43.67 2.50
N PHE A 971 -22.71 44.55 3.49
CA PHE A 971 -21.64 45.32 4.09
C PHE A 971 -20.53 44.42 4.66
N GLU A 972 -20.92 43.44 5.49
CA GLU A 972 -19.97 42.52 6.12
C GLU A 972 -19.34 41.54 5.12
N ASN A 973 -20.12 41.03 4.16
CA ASN A 973 -19.62 40.10 3.14
C ASN A 973 -18.63 40.76 2.17
N CYS A 974 -18.87 42.00 1.73
CA CYS A 974 -17.92 42.73 0.91
C CYS A 974 -16.61 42.97 1.66
N LEU A 975 -16.66 43.22 2.97
CA LEU A 975 -15.47 43.44 3.78
C LEU A 975 -14.63 42.16 3.96
N GLN A 976 -15.28 41.03 4.27
CA GLN A 976 -14.57 39.75 4.41
C GLN A 976 -13.94 39.31 3.09
N LEU A 977 -14.65 39.54 1.98
CA LEU A 977 -14.14 39.26 0.65
C LEU A 977 -12.97 40.18 0.28
N ALA A 978 -13.02 41.47 0.64
CA ALA A 978 -11.90 42.39 0.47
C ALA A 978 -10.64 41.91 1.23
N LYS A 979 -10.81 41.47 2.48
CA LYS A 979 -9.73 40.90 3.32
C LYS A 979 -9.14 39.61 2.73
N TYR A 980 -9.99 38.76 2.13
CA TYR A 980 -9.53 37.58 1.41
C TYR A 980 -8.67 37.96 0.19
N TYR A 981 -9.15 38.88 -0.65
CA TYR A 981 -8.41 39.32 -1.84
C TYR A 981 -7.09 40.03 -1.48
N GLU A 982 -7.03 40.75 -0.36
CA GLU A 982 -5.78 41.31 0.17
C GLU A 982 -4.79 40.20 0.58
N LYS A 983 -5.28 39.13 1.25
CA LYS A 983 -4.46 37.99 1.68
C LYS A 983 -3.85 37.22 0.48
N VAL A 984 -4.58 37.11 -0.63
CA VAL A 984 -4.10 36.50 -1.88
C VAL A 984 -3.37 37.47 -2.81
N LYS A 985 -3.05 38.70 -2.34
CA LYS A 985 -2.29 39.75 -3.05
C LYS A 985 -2.98 40.33 -4.29
N GLU A 986 -4.29 40.23 -4.37
CA GLU A 986 -5.14 40.79 -5.43
C GLU A 986 -5.64 42.19 -5.04
N ASN A 987 -4.69 43.13 -4.91
CA ASN A 987 -4.92 44.44 -4.28
C ASN A 987 -5.96 45.31 -5.00
N GLU A 988 -6.07 45.24 -6.32
CA GLU A 988 -7.07 46.01 -7.07
C GLU A 988 -8.50 45.56 -6.74
N ARG A 989 -8.72 44.25 -6.59
CA ARG A 989 -10.01 43.67 -6.21
C ARG A 989 -10.32 43.91 -4.75
N ALA A 990 -9.31 43.79 -3.88
CA ALA A 990 -9.44 44.15 -2.47
C ALA A 990 -9.89 45.62 -2.33
N ASN A 991 -9.22 46.54 -3.03
CA ASN A 991 -9.56 47.97 -3.01
C ASN A 991 -10.95 48.26 -3.58
N PHE A 992 -11.33 47.61 -4.68
CA PHE A 992 -12.68 47.72 -5.25
C PHE A 992 -13.76 47.30 -4.24
N LEU A 993 -13.53 46.20 -3.52
CA LEU A 993 -14.46 45.70 -2.53
C LEU A 993 -14.48 46.56 -1.26
N TYR A 994 -13.35 47.08 -0.79
CA TYR A 994 -13.32 48.08 0.27
C TYR A 994 -14.13 49.34 -0.10
N GLN A 995 -14.00 49.82 -1.34
CA GLN A 995 -14.79 50.93 -1.86
C GLN A 995 -16.29 50.59 -1.93
N LYS A 996 -16.63 49.35 -2.29
CA LYS A 996 -18.00 48.85 -2.32
C LYS A 996 -18.60 48.74 -0.91
N THR A 997 -17.83 48.27 0.08
CA THR A 997 -18.20 48.27 1.51
C THR A 997 -18.54 49.67 1.99
N ILE A 998 -17.73 50.68 1.64
CA ILE A 998 -18.01 52.09 1.98
C ILE A 998 -19.32 52.58 1.35
N ASN A 999 -19.58 52.22 0.09
CA ASN A 999 -20.80 52.61 -0.63
C ASN A 999 -22.07 51.93 -0.08
N LEU A 1000 -21.93 50.74 0.49
CA LEU A 1000 -23.02 49.94 1.07
C LEU A 1000 -23.28 50.23 2.55
N ARG A 1001 -22.60 51.22 3.13
CA ARG A 1001 -22.65 51.52 4.57
C ARG A 1001 -24.09 51.60 5.11
N PRO A 1002 -24.43 50.83 6.16
CA PRO A 1002 -25.69 50.96 6.89
C PRO A 1002 -25.84 52.34 7.52
N THR A 1003 -27.09 52.82 7.66
CA THR A 1003 -27.40 54.02 8.45
C THR A 1003 -28.61 53.77 9.34
N PRO A 1004 -28.50 53.85 10.68
CA PRO A 1004 -27.30 54.18 11.48
C PRO A 1004 -26.28 53.02 11.56
N LEU A 1005 -25.00 53.33 11.80
CA LEU A 1005 -23.94 52.35 12.00
C LEU A 1005 -23.95 51.81 13.45
N THR A 1006 -23.75 50.50 13.62
CA THR A 1006 -23.34 49.95 14.92
C THR A 1006 -21.86 50.25 15.20
N ASN A 1007 -21.42 50.13 16.46
CA ASN A 1007 -20.00 50.34 16.82
C ASN A 1007 -19.05 49.41 16.05
N ILE A 1008 -19.48 48.17 15.75
CA ILE A 1008 -18.70 47.18 15.00
C ILE A 1008 -18.67 47.54 13.51
N GLN A 1009 -19.81 47.92 12.92
CA GLN A 1009 -19.86 48.37 11.52
C GLN A 1009 -19.03 49.64 11.33
N ALA A 1010 -18.99 50.52 12.33
CA ALA A 1010 -18.15 51.72 12.33
C ALA A 1010 -16.64 51.37 12.39
N LEU A 1011 -16.24 50.37 13.18
CA LEU A 1011 -14.87 49.81 13.21
C LEU A 1011 -14.47 49.23 11.86
N HIS A 1012 -15.34 48.41 11.28
CA HIS A 1012 -15.17 47.74 9.99
C HIS A 1012 -15.07 48.74 8.83
N LEU A 1013 -15.88 49.81 8.88
CA LEU A 1013 -15.82 50.91 7.93
C LEU A 1013 -14.53 51.72 8.09
N ALA A 1014 -14.09 52.00 9.32
CA ALA A 1014 -12.83 52.67 9.58
C ALA A 1014 -11.61 51.85 9.12
N GLU A 1015 -11.66 50.52 9.27
CA GLU A 1015 -10.64 49.61 8.72
C GLU A 1015 -10.59 49.68 7.19
N ALA A 1016 -11.74 49.65 6.51
CA ALA A 1016 -11.81 49.80 5.06
C ALA A 1016 -11.23 51.14 4.58
N TYR A 1017 -11.52 52.23 5.29
CA TYR A 1017 -10.94 53.54 5.01
C TYR A 1017 -9.42 53.58 5.18
N LEU A 1018 -8.87 52.97 6.24
CA LEU A 1018 -7.42 52.88 6.43
C LEU A 1018 -6.73 52.08 5.32
N ARG A 1019 -7.34 50.98 4.86
CA ARG A 1019 -6.81 50.17 3.76
C ARG A 1019 -6.75 50.91 2.43
N LEU A 1020 -7.67 51.87 2.23
CA LEU A 1020 -7.68 52.78 1.09
C LEU A 1020 -6.83 54.05 1.29
N GLY A 1021 -6.10 54.15 2.42
CA GLY A 1021 -5.27 55.32 2.74
C GLY A 1021 -6.06 56.57 3.14
N GLN A 1022 -7.34 56.43 3.49
CA GLN A 1022 -8.24 57.53 3.84
C GLN A 1022 -8.31 57.73 5.37
N GLU A 1023 -7.19 58.14 5.97
CA GLU A 1023 -7.03 58.21 7.43
C GLU A 1023 -8.01 59.18 8.11
N ASP A 1024 -8.28 60.35 7.52
CA ASP A 1024 -9.21 61.33 8.08
C ASP A 1024 -10.66 60.80 8.11
N GLN A 1025 -11.06 60.06 7.08
CA GLN A 1025 -12.37 59.42 7.05
C GLN A 1025 -12.44 58.29 8.07
N ALA A 1026 -11.39 57.47 8.18
CA ALA A 1026 -11.28 56.45 9.21
C ALA A 1026 -11.40 57.03 10.63
N LYS A 1027 -10.71 58.15 10.91
CA LYS A 1027 -10.81 58.87 12.20
C LYS A 1027 -12.24 59.38 12.47
N SER A 1028 -12.95 59.83 11.43
CA SER A 1028 -14.30 60.40 11.55
C SER A 1028 -15.40 59.36 11.83
N VAL A 1029 -15.26 58.13 11.33
CA VAL A 1029 -16.22 57.04 11.57
C VAL A 1029 -15.81 56.12 12.72
N CYS A 1030 -14.55 56.14 13.15
CA CYS A 1030 -14.10 55.32 14.28
C CYS A 1030 -14.73 55.82 15.59
N PRO A 1031 -15.48 54.97 16.31
CA PRO A 1031 -16.15 55.37 17.54
C PRO A 1031 -15.13 55.70 18.65
N ASP A 1032 -15.43 56.68 19.51
CA ASP A 1032 -14.54 57.08 20.61
C ASP A 1032 -14.43 56.02 21.72
N ARG A 1033 -15.45 55.15 21.82
CA ARG A 1033 -15.51 54.03 22.77
C ARG A 1033 -16.29 52.86 22.17
N ILE A 1034 -15.79 51.65 22.39
CA ILE A 1034 -16.43 50.40 21.98
C ILE A 1034 -16.65 49.57 23.24
N GLU A 1035 -17.92 49.37 23.59
CA GLU A 1035 -18.31 48.42 24.62
C GLU A 1035 -18.69 47.11 23.90
N SER A 1036 -17.88 46.07 24.06
CA SER A 1036 -18.16 44.73 23.54
C SER A 1036 -17.72 43.67 24.54
N GLU A 1037 -18.54 42.63 24.66
CA GLU A 1037 -18.24 41.42 25.44
C GLU A 1037 -17.47 40.38 24.60
N ASP A 1038 -17.34 40.60 23.28
CA ASP A 1038 -16.58 39.73 22.38
C ASP A 1038 -15.09 40.14 22.36
N ALA A 1039 -14.22 39.23 22.79
CA ALA A 1039 -12.78 39.50 22.86
C ALA A 1039 -12.14 39.73 21.46
N GLY A 1040 -12.68 39.13 20.39
CA GLY A 1040 -12.23 39.36 19.03
C GLY A 1040 -12.49 40.79 18.55
N GLU A 1041 -13.66 41.34 18.90
CA GLU A 1041 -14.01 42.73 18.64
C GLU A 1041 -13.15 43.71 19.46
N VAL A 1042 -12.90 43.41 20.73
CA VAL A 1042 -11.97 44.19 21.57
C VAL A 1042 -10.55 44.21 20.98
N LEU A 1043 -10.08 43.07 20.46
CA LEU A 1043 -8.76 43.00 19.79
C LEU A 1043 -8.75 43.77 18.46
N ALA A 1044 -9.84 43.73 17.69
CA ALA A 1044 -9.98 44.50 16.46
C ALA A 1044 -9.93 46.01 16.72
N ALA A 1045 -10.66 46.46 17.76
CA ALA A 1045 -10.63 47.83 18.25
C ALA A 1045 -9.21 48.26 18.67
N ALA A 1046 -8.52 47.46 19.48
CA ALA A 1046 -7.16 47.75 19.95
C ALA A 1046 -6.18 47.95 18.78
N ARG A 1047 -6.24 47.08 17.77
CA ARG A 1047 -5.42 47.18 16.56
C ARG A 1047 -5.75 48.43 15.74
N LEU A 1048 -7.04 48.76 15.60
CA LEU A 1048 -7.47 49.93 14.86
C LEU A 1048 -7.02 51.23 15.55
N PHE A 1049 -7.22 51.36 16.86
CA PHE A 1049 -6.74 52.52 17.62
C PHE A 1049 -5.22 52.65 17.55
N TYR A 1050 -4.49 51.53 17.54
CA TYR A 1050 -3.04 51.54 17.33
C TYR A 1050 -2.66 52.10 15.95
N LEU A 1051 -3.35 51.65 14.89
CA LEU A 1051 -3.13 52.14 13.52
C LEU A 1051 -3.50 53.61 13.35
N LEU A 1052 -4.51 54.10 14.06
CA LEU A 1052 -4.94 55.51 14.08
C LEU A 1052 -4.05 56.41 14.97
N GLY A 1053 -2.96 55.87 15.53
CA GLY A 1053 -2.05 56.61 16.42
C GLY A 1053 -2.61 56.93 17.81
N LYS A 1054 -3.80 56.43 18.16
CA LYS A 1054 -4.45 56.63 19.47
C LYS A 1054 -3.89 55.66 20.53
N ARG A 1055 -2.62 55.86 20.89
CA ARG A 1055 -1.83 54.95 21.74
C ARG A 1055 -2.49 54.58 23.07
N THR A 1056 -3.00 55.56 23.81
CA THR A 1056 -3.57 55.32 25.15
C THR A 1056 -4.83 54.46 25.08
N GLN A 1057 -5.65 54.63 24.04
CA GLN A 1057 -6.83 53.80 23.83
C GLN A 1057 -6.45 52.39 23.37
N ALA A 1058 -5.49 52.27 22.44
CA ALA A 1058 -4.98 50.98 22.01
C ALA A 1058 -4.45 50.14 23.19
N ASP A 1059 -3.71 50.77 24.10
CA ASP A 1059 -3.20 50.12 25.31
C ASP A 1059 -4.35 49.64 26.21
N GLN A 1060 -5.34 50.50 26.51
CA GLN A 1060 -6.52 50.13 27.29
C GLN A 1060 -7.28 48.92 26.73
N TYR A 1061 -7.49 48.86 25.41
CA TYR A 1061 -8.18 47.73 24.78
C TYR A 1061 -7.30 46.47 24.68
N PHE A 1062 -5.97 46.61 24.53
CA PHE A 1062 -5.07 45.47 24.63
C PHE A 1062 -5.05 44.87 26.05
N GLU A 1063 -5.10 45.69 27.10
CA GLU A 1063 -5.24 45.23 28.50
C GLU A 1063 -6.57 44.51 28.72
N GLN A 1064 -7.66 45.10 28.22
CA GLN A 1064 -8.99 44.52 28.29
C GLN A 1064 -9.01 43.16 27.58
N TYR A 1065 -8.42 43.07 26.39
CA TYR A 1065 -8.29 41.82 25.64
C TYR A 1065 -7.49 40.75 26.40
N ILE A 1066 -6.34 41.11 26.98
CA ILE A 1066 -5.52 40.20 27.79
C ILE A 1066 -6.32 39.68 28.99
N THR A 1067 -7.14 40.54 29.60
CA THR A 1067 -8.00 40.17 30.74
C THR A 1067 -9.16 39.26 30.33
N MET A 1068 -9.81 39.54 29.19
CA MET A 1068 -10.94 38.76 28.68
C MET A 1068 -10.52 37.42 28.09
N SER A 1069 -9.33 37.35 27.48
CA SER A 1069 -8.83 36.17 26.77
C SER A 1069 -7.37 35.85 27.14
N PRO A 1070 -7.09 35.59 28.43
CA PRO A 1070 -5.73 35.37 28.91
C PRO A 1070 -5.06 34.12 28.31
N ASN A 1071 -5.85 33.22 27.74
CA ASN A 1071 -5.41 31.97 27.13
C ASN A 1071 -5.36 31.98 25.59
N SER A 1072 -5.68 33.09 24.94
CA SER A 1072 -5.73 33.15 23.47
C SER A 1072 -4.34 33.23 22.84
N LEU A 1073 -4.11 32.50 21.74
CA LEU A 1073 -2.86 32.59 20.96
C LEU A 1073 -2.64 33.96 20.30
N LEU A 1074 -3.70 34.80 20.21
CA LEU A 1074 -3.63 36.14 19.64
C LEU A 1074 -3.09 37.19 20.63
N ILE A 1075 -2.68 36.80 21.85
CA ILE A 1075 -1.93 37.67 22.77
C ILE A 1075 -0.54 38.09 22.23
N ASN A 1076 -0.11 37.48 21.12
CA ASN A 1076 1.05 37.92 20.36
C ASN A 1076 0.90 39.34 19.76
N PHE A 1077 -0.32 39.80 19.45
CA PHE A 1077 -0.57 41.15 18.93
C PHE A 1077 -0.25 42.24 19.97
N PRO A 1078 -0.76 42.17 21.22
CA PRO A 1078 -0.28 43.00 22.31
C PRO A 1078 1.25 42.87 22.53
N GLY A 1079 1.80 41.65 22.40
CA GLY A 1079 3.25 41.43 22.51
C GLY A 1079 4.07 42.23 21.48
N VAL A 1080 3.61 42.32 20.23
CA VAL A 1080 4.23 43.19 19.20
C VAL A 1080 4.07 44.66 19.56
N PHE A 1081 2.89 45.07 20.04
CA PHE A 1081 2.62 46.45 20.46
C PHE A 1081 3.57 46.89 21.58
N TYR A 1082 3.68 46.15 22.68
CA TYR A 1082 4.55 46.52 23.80
C TYR A 1082 6.03 46.55 23.43
N ARG A 1083 6.49 45.62 22.58
CA ARG A 1083 7.86 45.64 22.03
C ARG A 1083 8.14 46.93 21.27
N ASN A 1084 7.23 47.35 20.38
CA ASN A 1084 7.40 48.58 19.58
C ASN A 1084 7.49 49.85 20.43
N HIS A 1085 7.06 49.79 21.69
CA HIS A 1085 7.10 50.89 22.63
C HIS A 1085 8.19 50.73 23.71
N GLY A 1086 9.10 49.76 23.55
CA GLY A 1086 10.24 49.55 24.44
C GLY A 1086 9.91 48.76 25.71
N GLU A 1087 8.70 48.26 25.86
CA GLU A 1087 8.27 47.42 27.00
C GLU A 1087 8.64 45.94 26.77
N ASN A 1088 9.93 45.70 26.58
CA ASN A 1088 10.46 44.40 26.14
C ASN A 1088 10.17 43.26 27.12
N LEU A 1089 10.22 43.51 28.43
CA LEU A 1089 9.90 42.50 29.46
C LEU A 1089 8.44 42.04 29.36
N ARG A 1090 7.55 42.99 29.10
CA ARG A 1090 6.11 42.75 28.98
C ARG A 1090 5.80 41.99 27.69
N ALA A 1091 6.42 42.39 26.59
CA ALA A 1091 6.35 41.67 25.32
C ALA A 1091 6.87 40.22 25.46
N GLU A 1092 8.01 40.04 26.15
CA GLU A 1092 8.61 38.72 26.39
C GLU A 1092 7.64 37.78 27.13
N GLN A 1093 7.03 38.26 28.22
CA GLN A 1093 6.05 37.48 29.00
C GLN A 1093 4.87 37.00 28.14
N LEU A 1094 4.32 37.89 27.31
CA LEU A 1094 3.21 37.56 26.43
C LEU A 1094 3.59 36.54 25.35
N PHE A 1095 4.77 36.67 24.75
CA PHE A 1095 5.24 35.70 23.76
C PHE A 1095 5.55 34.33 24.38
N LYS A 1096 6.17 34.27 25.56
CA LYS A 1096 6.41 33.02 26.29
C LYS A 1096 5.10 32.32 26.64
N ALA A 1097 4.15 33.06 27.19
CA ALA A 1097 2.84 32.54 27.54
C ALA A 1097 2.08 32.02 26.29
N ALA A 1098 2.24 32.64 25.12
CA ALA A 1098 1.67 32.14 23.87
C ALA A 1098 2.35 30.85 23.37
N ILE A 1099 3.69 30.75 23.53
CA ILE A 1099 4.49 29.59 23.10
C ILE A 1099 4.23 28.36 23.97
N GLU A 1100 4.07 28.51 25.28
CA GLU A 1100 3.73 27.40 26.18
C GLU A 1100 2.42 26.71 25.76
N ARG A 1101 1.48 27.47 25.21
CA ARG A 1101 0.17 26.98 24.78
C ARG A 1101 0.16 26.39 23.38
N ALA A 1102 0.97 26.93 22.48
CA ALA A 1102 1.13 26.42 21.12
C ALA A 1102 2.61 26.27 20.77
N PRO A 1103 3.27 25.22 21.29
CA PRO A 1103 4.72 25.04 21.13
C PRO A 1103 5.15 24.88 19.66
N ASP A 1104 4.23 24.42 18.80
CA ASP A 1104 4.43 24.17 17.38
C ASP A 1104 4.17 25.40 16.49
N GLN A 1105 3.76 26.54 17.06
CA GLN A 1105 3.50 27.76 16.30
C GLN A 1105 4.78 28.59 16.09
N MET A 1106 5.44 28.38 14.95
CA MET A 1106 6.73 29.00 14.62
C MET A 1106 6.70 30.54 14.56
N ARG A 1107 5.53 31.14 14.28
CA ARG A 1107 5.35 32.61 14.27
C ARG A 1107 5.59 33.23 15.65
N LEU A 1108 5.25 32.53 16.73
CA LEU A 1108 5.40 33.02 18.10
C LEU A 1108 6.87 33.05 18.51
N ARG A 1109 7.63 32.00 18.17
CA ARG A 1109 9.07 31.89 18.41
C ARG A 1109 9.88 32.93 17.63
N ARG A 1110 9.48 33.21 16.38
CA ARG A 1110 10.04 34.36 15.60
C ARG A 1110 9.75 35.71 16.25
N GLY A 1111 8.57 35.89 16.84
CA GLY A 1111 8.19 37.08 17.60
C GLY A 1111 9.06 37.26 18.84
N LEU A 1112 9.22 36.21 19.64
CA LEU A 1112 10.10 36.17 20.82
C LEU A 1112 11.56 36.44 20.47
N ALA A 1113 12.06 35.83 19.39
CA ALA A 1113 13.43 36.07 18.92
C ALA A 1113 13.69 37.55 18.60
N ARG A 1114 12.71 38.25 18.02
CA ARG A 1114 12.81 39.70 17.78
C ARG A 1114 12.84 40.49 19.09
N VAL A 1115 12.00 40.12 20.07
CA VAL A 1115 12.04 40.76 21.40
C VAL A 1115 13.41 40.60 22.02
N TYR A 1116 13.98 39.39 22.02
CA TYR A 1116 15.32 39.13 22.54
C TYR A 1116 16.41 39.89 21.82
N PHE A 1117 16.36 39.95 20.49
CA PHE A 1117 17.36 40.65 19.70
C PHE A 1117 17.38 42.16 20.02
N PHE A 1118 16.21 42.81 20.02
CA PHE A 1118 16.09 44.23 20.29
C PHE A 1118 16.24 44.59 21.78
N SER A 1119 16.10 43.63 22.69
CA SER A 1119 16.44 43.80 24.10
C SER A 1119 17.92 43.50 24.41
N GLY A 1120 18.76 43.23 23.40
CA GLY A 1120 20.19 42.93 23.55
C GLY A 1120 20.51 41.48 23.97
N GLN A 1121 19.52 40.60 24.10
CA GLN A 1121 19.68 39.18 24.46
C GLN A 1121 19.94 38.32 23.22
N LYS A 1122 21.04 38.58 22.51
CA LYS A 1122 21.34 38.00 21.19
C LYS A 1122 21.39 36.47 21.18
N THR A 1123 22.01 35.85 22.19
CA THR A 1123 22.09 34.38 22.30
C THR A 1123 20.70 33.74 22.43
N ALA A 1124 19.82 34.34 23.24
CA ALA A 1124 18.44 33.87 23.40
C ALA A 1124 17.62 34.05 22.10
N ALA A 1125 17.92 35.11 21.32
CA ALA A 1125 17.29 35.33 20.02
C ALA A 1125 17.64 34.22 19.01
N TYR A 1126 18.91 33.83 18.92
CA TYR A 1126 19.33 32.73 18.02
C TYR A 1126 18.80 31.37 18.49
N GLN A 1127 18.85 31.08 19.80
CA GLN A 1127 18.27 29.86 20.35
C GLN A 1127 16.77 29.73 20.03
N ALA A 1128 16.00 30.81 20.19
CA ALA A 1128 14.58 30.82 19.85
C ALA A 1128 14.31 30.56 18.34
N LEU A 1129 15.22 30.98 17.46
CA LEU A 1129 15.14 30.71 16.02
C LEU A 1129 15.58 29.29 15.66
N ASP A 1130 16.62 28.77 16.29
CA ASP A 1130 17.08 27.38 16.10
C ASP A 1130 16.03 26.38 16.57
N GLU A 1131 15.41 26.67 17.70
CA GLU A 1131 14.25 25.93 18.19
C GLU A 1131 13.05 25.95 17.24
N ALA A 1132 12.89 27.03 16.47
CA ALA A 1132 11.83 27.11 15.46
C ALA A 1132 12.22 26.37 14.17
N ILE A 1133 13.49 26.43 13.77
CA ILE A 1133 14.03 25.73 12.60
C ILE A 1133 14.00 24.22 12.80
N ASN A 1134 14.44 23.72 13.96
CA ASN A 1134 14.47 22.28 14.25
C ASN A 1134 13.07 21.65 14.24
N ARG A 1135 12.04 22.44 14.60
CA ARG A 1135 10.64 21.98 14.59
C ARG A 1135 10.02 22.07 13.19
N ALA A 1136 10.42 23.03 12.38
CA ALA A 1136 9.89 23.22 11.03
C ALA A 1136 10.99 23.67 10.04
N PRO A 1137 11.80 22.73 9.53
CA PRO A 1137 12.99 23.04 8.72
C PRO A 1137 12.68 23.72 7.38
N ASN A 1138 11.45 23.56 6.88
CA ASN A 1138 11.05 24.06 5.55
C ASN A 1138 10.45 25.48 5.59
N VAL A 1139 10.41 26.13 6.75
CA VAL A 1139 9.84 27.49 6.89
C VAL A 1139 10.90 28.53 6.52
N ALA A 1140 10.96 28.85 5.22
CA ALA A 1140 11.94 29.76 4.63
C ALA A 1140 12.04 31.12 5.37
N GLU A 1141 10.94 31.65 5.91
CA GLU A 1141 10.97 32.94 6.62
C GLU A 1141 11.71 32.88 7.97
N THR A 1142 11.76 31.73 8.63
CA THR A 1142 12.49 31.56 9.91
C THR A 1142 13.99 31.55 9.65
N HIS A 1143 14.43 30.80 8.63
CA HIS A 1143 15.82 30.81 8.15
C HIS A 1143 16.23 32.21 7.70
N THR A 1144 15.38 32.87 6.92
CA THR A 1144 15.60 34.24 6.44
C THR A 1144 15.75 35.23 7.59
N LEU A 1145 14.89 35.16 8.61
CA LEU A 1145 14.99 36.02 9.79
C LEU A 1145 16.29 35.78 10.56
N LYS A 1146 16.73 34.51 10.69
CA LYS A 1146 18.02 34.18 11.33
C LYS A 1146 19.20 34.80 10.57
N CYS A 1147 19.21 34.70 9.24
CA CYS A 1147 20.24 35.32 8.40
C CYS A 1147 20.23 36.86 8.56
N ILE A 1148 19.07 37.51 8.51
CA ILE A 1148 18.98 38.97 8.65
C ILE A 1148 19.45 39.44 10.03
N LEU A 1149 19.07 38.75 11.12
CA LEU A 1149 19.53 39.11 12.46
C LEU A 1149 21.04 38.87 12.62
N ALA A 1150 21.57 37.78 12.07
CA ALA A 1150 23.01 37.50 12.05
C ALA A 1150 23.80 38.58 11.29
N TYR A 1151 23.26 39.09 10.18
CA TYR A 1151 23.86 40.20 9.45
C TYR A 1151 23.96 41.47 10.29
N TYR A 1152 22.94 41.77 11.09
CA TYR A 1152 22.95 42.96 11.95
C TYR A 1152 23.89 42.87 13.15
N ASP A 1153 24.14 41.65 13.61
CA ASP A 1153 25.02 41.38 14.72
C ASP A 1153 26.49 41.43 14.28
N GLU A 1154 26.87 40.54 13.35
CA GLU A 1154 28.21 40.44 12.79
C GLU A 1154 28.15 40.17 11.27
N PRO A 1155 28.13 41.22 10.44
CA PRO A 1155 27.90 41.08 8.99
C PRO A 1155 28.89 40.14 8.28
N MET A 1156 30.17 40.19 8.64
CA MET A 1156 31.21 39.36 8.01
C MET A 1156 31.11 37.89 8.43
N SER A 1157 30.83 37.63 9.70
CA SER A 1157 30.63 36.28 10.25
C SER A 1157 29.33 35.65 9.74
N SER A 1158 28.33 36.47 9.39
CA SER A 1158 27.03 36.02 8.86
C SER A 1158 27.10 35.42 7.45
N LYS A 1159 28.17 35.70 6.68
CA LYS A 1159 28.33 35.29 5.28
C LYS A 1159 28.07 33.79 5.07
N LYS A 1160 28.69 32.96 5.92
CA LYS A 1160 28.58 31.50 5.84
C LYS A 1160 27.14 31.01 6.02
N LEU A 1161 26.35 31.72 6.84
CA LEU A 1161 24.94 31.40 7.08
C LEU A 1161 24.08 31.73 5.85
N PHE A 1162 24.41 32.82 5.14
CA PHE A 1162 23.74 33.18 3.89
C PHE A 1162 24.16 32.29 2.72
N GLU A 1163 25.43 31.88 2.63
CA GLU A 1163 25.94 30.95 1.59
C GLU A 1163 25.25 29.58 1.63
N GLN A 1164 24.75 29.18 2.81
CA GLN A 1164 23.98 27.95 3.03
C GLN A 1164 22.47 28.14 2.79
N SER A 1165 22.04 29.29 2.27
CA SER A 1165 20.63 29.63 2.05
C SER A 1165 20.39 30.17 0.64
N ASP A 1166 19.17 30.00 0.13
CA ASP A 1166 18.79 30.50 -1.21
C ASP A 1166 18.80 32.04 -1.31
N ILE A 1167 18.92 32.75 -0.18
CA ILE A 1167 18.97 34.21 -0.13
C ILE A 1167 20.40 34.78 -0.08
N TYR A 1168 21.43 33.99 -0.43
CA TYR A 1168 22.81 34.51 -0.54
C TYR A 1168 22.95 35.79 -1.39
N PRO A 1169 22.26 35.94 -2.54
CA PRO A 1169 22.32 37.18 -3.32
C PRO A 1169 21.90 38.43 -2.51
N VAL A 1170 21.07 38.25 -1.48
CA VAL A 1170 20.66 39.34 -0.58
C VAL A 1170 21.84 39.83 0.27
N TRP A 1171 22.64 38.92 0.83
CA TRP A 1171 23.85 39.27 1.59
C TRP A 1171 24.85 40.01 0.72
N GLU A 1172 25.09 39.51 -0.50
CA GLU A 1172 26.02 40.13 -1.43
C GLU A 1172 25.56 41.54 -1.83
N CYS A 1173 24.26 41.71 -2.08
CA CYS A 1173 23.63 43.00 -2.35
C CYS A 1173 23.83 43.97 -1.17
N MET A 1174 23.56 43.52 0.06
CA MET A 1174 23.73 44.33 1.27
C MET A 1174 25.20 44.69 1.57
N GLU A 1175 26.14 43.78 1.35
CA GLU A 1175 27.57 44.07 1.53
C GLU A 1175 28.12 45.02 0.47
N ARG A 1176 27.70 44.91 -0.79
CA ARG A 1176 28.07 45.88 -1.83
C ARG A 1176 27.54 47.28 -1.48
N MET A 1177 26.31 47.38 -0.96
CA MET A 1177 25.76 48.65 -0.44
C MET A 1177 26.55 49.17 0.76
N ARG A 1178 26.90 48.30 1.71
CA ARG A 1178 27.65 48.65 2.94
C ARG A 1178 29.06 49.15 2.64
N ASN A 1179 29.72 48.54 1.66
CA ASN A 1179 31.08 48.88 1.22
C ASN A 1179 31.11 50.01 0.17
N ASN A 1180 29.98 50.69 -0.06
CA ASN A 1180 29.84 51.81 -1.00
C ASN A 1180 30.23 51.46 -2.46
N GLN A 1181 30.05 50.20 -2.88
CA GLN A 1181 30.33 49.75 -4.24
C GLN A 1181 29.12 50.01 -5.15
N TYR A 1182 28.89 51.28 -5.46
CA TYR A 1182 27.61 51.77 -5.97
C TYR A 1182 27.10 51.12 -7.26
N ALA A 1183 27.96 50.96 -8.29
CA ALA A 1183 27.55 50.38 -9.57
C ALA A 1183 27.23 48.88 -9.47
N SER A 1184 28.02 48.13 -8.70
CA SER A 1184 27.78 46.70 -8.50
C SER A 1184 26.63 46.42 -7.53
N ALA A 1185 26.37 47.34 -6.60
CA ALA A 1185 25.21 47.32 -5.72
C ALA A 1185 23.91 47.62 -6.47
N ASP A 1186 23.90 48.61 -7.39
CA ASP A 1186 22.75 48.92 -8.25
C ASP A 1186 22.38 47.72 -9.15
N GLN A 1187 23.37 47.09 -9.80
CA GLN A 1187 23.14 45.90 -10.61
C GLN A 1187 22.65 44.70 -9.78
N ALA A 1188 23.24 44.49 -8.60
CA ALA A 1188 22.80 43.43 -7.69
C ALA A 1188 21.37 43.67 -7.22
N TRP A 1189 21.02 44.93 -6.93
CA TRP A 1189 19.68 45.33 -6.51
C TRP A 1189 18.62 45.09 -7.59
N GLU A 1190 18.87 45.51 -8.84
CA GLU A 1190 17.96 45.27 -9.96
C GLU A 1190 17.75 43.76 -10.23
N SER A 1191 18.81 42.96 -10.10
CA SER A 1191 18.71 41.51 -10.20
C SER A 1191 17.88 40.92 -9.06
N LEU A 1192 18.09 41.41 -7.83
CA LEU A 1192 17.36 40.96 -6.64
C LEU A 1192 15.85 41.24 -6.75
N GLN A 1193 15.48 42.42 -7.25
CA GLN A 1193 14.08 42.84 -7.43
C GLN A 1193 13.33 41.98 -8.43
N LYS A 1194 14.02 41.46 -9.47
CA LYS A 1194 13.41 40.55 -10.45
C LYS A 1194 13.24 39.14 -9.90
N GLN A 1195 14.12 38.72 -9.00
CA GLN A 1195 14.19 37.35 -8.50
C GLN A 1195 13.32 37.11 -7.26
N TYR A 1196 13.11 38.12 -6.41
CA TYR A 1196 12.38 37.98 -5.14
C TYR A 1196 11.26 39.02 -5.04
N ALA A 1197 10.05 38.63 -4.59
CA ALA A 1197 8.91 39.53 -4.36
C ALA A 1197 8.29 39.31 -2.96
N VAL A 1198 9.11 39.42 -1.90
CA VAL A 1198 8.79 38.97 -0.54
C VAL A 1198 8.96 40.09 0.50
N TRP A 1199 8.28 39.99 1.65
CA TRP A 1199 8.18 41.03 2.70
C TRP A 1199 9.53 41.47 3.31
N TRP A 1200 10.54 40.60 3.35
CA TRP A 1200 11.87 40.95 3.85
C TRP A 1200 12.65 41.84 2.88
N MET A 1201 12.16 42.07 1.66
CA MET A 1201 12.83 42.93 0.68
C MET A 1201 12.74 44.41 1.03
N ASP A 1202 11.74 44.81 1.82
CA ASP A 1202 11.62 46.19 2.32
C ASP A 1202 12.81 46.56 3.24
N PHE A 1203 13.43 45.56 3.87
CA PHE A 1203 14.68 45.69 4.60
C PHE A 1203 15.88 46.07 3.71
N VAL A 1204 15.99 45.40 2.56
CA VAL A 1204 17.08 45.63 1.60
C VAL A 1204 16.85 46.94 0.85
N LYS A 1205 15.58 47.30 0.57
CA LYS A 1205 15.20 48.63 0.06
C LYS A 1205 15.68 49.75 0.98
N TYR A 1206 15.62 49.56 2.29
CA TYR A 1206 16.11 50.55 3.24
C TYR A 1206 17.64 50.73 3.15
N LYS A 1207 18.42 49.66 3.08
CA LYS A 1207 19.88 49.77 2.87
C LYS A 1207 20.23 50.39 1.52
N TYR A 1208 19.42 50.10 0.51
CA TYR A 1208 19.54 50.71 -0.81
C TYR A 1208 19.21 52.20 -0.78
N LEU A 1209 18.15 52.61 -0.08
CA LEU A 1209 17.79 54.00 0.18
C LEU A 1209 18.93 54.74 0.88
N GLN A 1210 19.46 54.19 1.98
CA GLN A 1210 20.61 54.76 2.71
C GLN A 1210 21.82 54.95 1.79
N MET A 1211 22.09 53.98 0.91
CA MET A 1211 23.16 54.09 -0.08
C MET A 1211 22.89 55.22 -1.08
N LYS A 1212 21.68 55.33 -1.65
CA LYS A 1212 21.32 56.39 -2.61
C LYS A 1212 21.40 57.78 -2.00
N ILE A 1213 21.03 57.92 -0.72
CA ILE A 1213 21.21 59.16 0.05
C ILE A 1213 22.71 59.49 0.16
N ARG A 1214 23.55 58.51 0.53
CA ARG A 1214 25.02 58.70 0.60
C ARG A 1214 25.66 59.04 -0.75
N GLN A 1215 25.08 58.57 -1.87
CA GLN A 1215 25.49 58.93 -3.22
C GLN A 1215 25.05 60.35 -3.65
N GLY A 1216 24.23 61.04 -2.85
CA GLY A 1216 23.63 62.33 -3.21
C GLY A 1216 22.52 62.23 -4.27
N LYS A 1217 22.07 61.01 -4.61
CA LYS A 1217 21.01 60.74 -5.59
C LYS A 1217 19.63 60.97 -4.98
N THR A 1218 19.37 62.24 -4.72
CA THR A 1218 18.25 62.69 -3.88
C THR A 1218 16.88 62.35 -4.46
N ALA A 1219 16.71 62.45 -5.78
CA ALA A 1219 15.43 62.13 -6.45
C ALA A 1219 15.12 60.62 -6.41
N GLU A 1220 16.09 59.77 -6.75
CA GLU A 1220 15.95 58.30 -6.67
C GLU A 1220 15.69 57.85 -5.22
N ALA A 1221 16.36 58.48 -4.25
CA ALA A 1221 16.11 58.23 -2.84
C ALA A 1221 14.69 58.63 -2.42
N LEU A 1222 14.20 59.80 -2.83
CA LEU A 1222 12.84 60.25 -2.52
C LEU A 1222 11.76 59.38 -3.17
N GLU A 1223 11.98 58.90 -4.39
CA GLU A 1223 11.06 57.99 -5.08
C GLU A 1223 11.02 56.62 -4.40
N LEU A 1224 12.17 56.07 -4.02
CA LEU A 1224 12.25 54.81 -3.28
C LEU A 1224 11.61 54.96 -1.90
N PHE A 1225 11.78 56.11 -1.26
CA PHE A 1225 11.19 56.46 0.02
C PHE A 1225 9.65 56.58 -0.07
N ASP A 1226 9.14 57.28 -1.07
CA ASP A 1226 7.71 57.39 -1.38
C ASP A 1226 7.09 56.00 -1.65
N ALA A 1227 7.78 55.15 -2.41
CA ALA A 1227 7.35 53.79 -2.70
C ALA A 1227 7.30 52.88 -1.43
N ILE A 1228 8.20 53.10 -0.47
CA ILE A 1228 8.16 52.42 0.84
C ILE A 1228 6.99 52.93 1.68
N LEU A 1229 6.71 54.24 1.66
CA LEU A 1229 5.63 54.86 2.44
C LEU A 1229 4.23 54.53 1.91
N ARG A 1230 4.02 54.46 0.59
CA ARG A 1230 2.73 54.10 -0.03
C ARG A 1230 2.22 52.70 0.35
N LYS A 1231 3.08 51.82 0.86
CA LYS A 1231 2.71 50.49 1.35
C LYS A 1231 2.21 50.45 2.80
N GLY A 1232 2.22 51.58 3.51
CA GLY A 1232 1.57 51.72 4.82
C GLY A 1232 2.26 51.03 6.01
N ASP A 1233 3.54 50.63 5.89
CA ASP A 1233 4.20 49.80 6.92
C ASP A 1233 4.83 50.66 8.04
N PHE A 1234 4.01 51.01 9.05
CA PHE A 1234 4.33 51.93 10.16
C PHE A 1234 5.55 51.52 11.01
N VAL A 1235 5.94 50.23 11.00
CA VAL A 1235 7.08 49.71 11.79
C VAL A 1235 8.43 50.18 11.25
N ASN A 1236 8.52 50.47 9.95
CA ASN A 1236 9.76 50.95 9.33
C ASN A 1236 10.00 52.45 9.59
N TYR A 1237 8.97 53.20 9.97
CA TYR A 1237 9.07 54.64 10.29
C TYR A 1237 9.98 54.92 11.51
N GLN A 1238 9.93 54.09 12.56
CA GLN A 1238 10.75 54.30 13.75
C GLN A 1238 12.25 54.07 13.49
N LEU A 1239 12.61 53.05 12.69
CA LEU A 1239 13.98 52.82 12.20
C LEU A 1239 14.50 53.96 11.30
N LEU A 1240 13.58 54.69 10.68
CA LEU A 1240 13.87 55.77 9.75
C LEU A 1240 14.20 57.09 10.46
N VAL A 1241 13.62 57.33 11.63
CA VAL A 1241 13.76 58.59 12.38
C VAL A 1241 14.86 58.52 13.46
N THR A 1242 15.23 57.33 13.94
CA THR A 1242 16.22 57.19 15.02
C THR A 1242 17.69 57.21 14.57
N ASP A 1243 17.96 57.03 13.28
CA ASP A 1243 19.33 57.00 12.74
C ASP A 1243 19.56 58.34 11.99
N THR A 1244 20.50 59.16 12.46
CA THR A 1244 20.80 60.55 12.04
C THR A 1244 21.29 60.70 10.58
N ALA A 1245 21.02 59.72 9.71
CA ALA A 1245 21.54 59.61 8.35
C ALA A 1245 20.72 60.31 7.25
N LEU A 1246 19.58 60.94 7.58
CA LEU A 1246 18.71 61.64 6.62
C LEU A 1246 19.02 63.14 6.43
N ASP A 1247 19.89 63.72 7.26
CA ASP A 1247 20.38 65.11 7.15
C ASP A 1247 20.94 65.53 5.76
N PRO A 1248 21.47 64.65 4.88
CA PRO A 1248 22.04 65.07 3.60
C PRO A 1248 21.03 65.34 2.46
N ILE A 1249 19.71 65.13 2.65
CA ILE A 1249 18.71 65.41 1.61
C ILE A 1249 18.70 66.93 1.36
N ARG A 1250 19.39 67.37 0.30
CA ARG A 1250 19.58 68.80 -0.05
C ARG A 1250 18.29 69.59 -0.27
N ASP A 1251 17.17 68.90 -0.48
CA ASP A 1251 15.85 69.49 -0.64
C ASP A 1251 14.97 69.15 0.58
N MET A 1252 15.26 69.87 1.67
CA MET A 1252 14.53 69.73 2.93
C MET A 1252 13.05 70.13 2.81
N ASP A 1253 12.69 70.94 1.82
CA ASP A 1253 11.31 71.37 1.62
C ASP A 1253 10.47 70.30 0.93
N THR A 1254 11.04 69.58 -0.06
CA THR A 1254 10.38 68.42 -0.66
C THR A 1254 10.29 67.24 0.31
N PHE A 1255 11.33 67.01 1.13
CA PHE A 1255 11.26 66.01 2.21
C PHE A 1255 10.19 66.36 3.25
N LYS A 1256 10.14 67.62 3.71
CA LYS A 1256 9.07 68.10 4.61
C LYS A 1256 7.69 68.05 3.95
N ALA A 1257 7.58 68.28 2.64
CA ALA A 1257 6.31 68.20 1.90
C ALA A 1257 5.80 66.75 1.80
N LEU A 1258 6.67 65.79 1.48
CA LEU A 1258 6.38 64.35 1.53
C LEU A 1258 5.98 63.91 2.95
N MET A 1259 6.72 64.36 3.97
CA MET A 1259 6.39 64.06 5.37
C MET A 1259 5.06 64.70 5.82
N ARG A 1260 4.73 65.91 5.34
CA ARG A 1260 3.42 66.54 5.58
C ARG A 1260 2.28 65.87 4.81
N GLN A 1261 2.58 65.35 3.61
CA GLN A 1261 1.61 64.65 2.76
C GLN A 1261 1.21 63.30 3.36
N TYR A 1262 2.15 62.56 3.95
CA TYR A 1262 1.88 61.23 4.52
C TYR A 1262 1.72 61.21 6.04
N PHE A 1263 2.23 62.22 6.78
CA PHE A 1263 2.16 62.29 8.26
C PHE A 1263 1.93 63.73 8.79
N PRO A 1264 0.79 64.37 8.46
CA PRO A 1264 0.56 65.79 8.75
C PRO A 1264 0.61 66.16 10.24
N GLU A 1265 0.18 65.29 11.15
CA GLU A 1265 0.09 65.58 12.61
C GLU A 1265 1.42 65.50 13.39
N LYS A 1266 2.50 64.97 12.79
CA LYS A 1266 3.81 64.83 13.48
C LYS A 1266 4.88 65.85 13.06
N THR A 1267 4.50 66.85 12.26
CA THR A 1267 5.46 67.79 11.64
C THR A 1267 5.62 69.13 12.37
N THR A 1268 5.04 69.29 13.56
CA THR A 1268 5.11 70.51 14.37
C THR A 1268 6.16 70.52 15.48
N ASN A 1269 7.03 69.50 15.58
CA ASN A 1269 8.24 69.56 16.41
C ASN A 1269 9.46 69.07 15.63
#